data_AF-Q8IWV7-F1
#
_entry.id   AF-Q8IWV7-F1
#
_cell.length_a   1.000
_cell.length_b   1.000
_cell.length_c   1.000
_cell.angle_alpha   90.00
_cell.angle_beta   90.00
_cell.angle_gamma   90.00
#
_symmetry.space_group_name_H-M   'P 1'
#
loop_
_entity.id
_entity.type
_entity.pdbx_description
1 polymer ?
#
loop_
_entity_poly.entity_id
_entity_poly.type
_entity_poly.pdbx_seq_one_letter_code
_entity_poly.pdbx_strand_id
1 'polypeptide(L)'
;MADEEAGGTERMEISAELPQTPQRLASWWDQQVDFYTAFLHHLAQLVPEIYFAEMDPDLEKQEESVQMSIFTPLEWYLFGEDPDICLEKLKHSGAFQLCGRVFKSGETTYSCRDCAIDPTCVLCMDCFQDSVHKNHRYKMHTSTGGGFCDCGDTEAWKTGPFCVNHEPGRAGTIKENSRCPLNEEVIVQARKIFPSVIKYVVEMTIWEEEKELPPELQIREKNERYYCVLFNDEHHSYDHVIYSLQRALDCELAEAQLHTTAIDKEGRRAVKAGAYAACQEAKEDIKSHSENVSQHPLHVEVLHSEIMAHQKFALRLGSWMNKIMSYSSDFRQIFCQACLREEPDSENPCLISRLMLWDAKLYKGARKILHELIFSSFFMEMEYKKLFAMEFVKYYKQLQKEYISDDHDRSISITALSVQMFTVPTLARHLIEEQNVISVITETLLEVLPEYLDRNNKFNFQGYSQDKLGRVYAVICDLKYILISKPTIWTERLRMQFLEGFRSFLKILTCMQGMEEIRRQVGQHIEVDPDWEAAIAIQMQLKNILLMFQEWCACDEELLLVAYKECHKAVMRCSTSFISSSKTVVQSCGHSLETKSYRVSEDLVSIHLPLSRTLAGLHVRLSRLGAVSRLHEFVSFEDFQVEVLVEYPLRCLVLVAQVVAEMWRRNGLSLISQVFYYQDVKCREEMYDKDIIMLQIGASLMDPNKFLLLVLQRYELAEAFNKTISTKDQDLIKQYNTLIEEMLQVLIYIVGERYVPGVGNVTKEEVTMREIIHLLCIEPMPHSAIAKNLPENENNETGLENVINKVATFKKPGVSGHGVYELKDESLKDFNMYFYHYSKTQHSKAEHMQKKRRKQENKDEALPPPPPPEFCPAFSKVINLLNCDIMMYILRTVFERAIDTDSNLWTEGMLQMAFHILALGLLEEKQQLQKAPEEEVTFDFYHKASRLGSSAMNIQMLLEKLKGIPQLEGQKDMITWILQMFDTVKRLREKSCLIVATTSGSESIKNDEITHDKEKAERKRKAEAARLHRQKIMAQMSALQKNFIETHKLMYDNTSEMPGKEDSIMEEESTPAVSDYSRIALGPKRGPSVTEKEVLTCILCQEEQEVKIENNAMVLSACVQKSTALTQHRGKPIELSGEALDPLFMDPDLAYGTYTGSCGHVMHAVCWQKYFEAVQLSSQQRIHVDLFDLESGEYLCPLCKSLCNTVIPIIPLQPQKINSENADALAQLLTLARWIQTVLARISGYNIRHAKGENPIPIFFNQGMGDSTLEFHSILSFGVESSIKYSNSIKEMVILFATTIYRIGLKVPPDERDPRVPMLTWSTCAFTIQAIENLLGDEGKPLFGALQNRQHNGLKALMQFAVAQRITCPQVLIQKHLVRLLSVVLPNIKSEDTPCLLSIDLFHVLVGAVLAFPSLYWDDPVDLQPSSVSSSYNHLYLFHLITMAHMLQILLTVDTGLPLAQVQEDSEEAHSASSFFAEISQYTSGSIGCDIPGWYLWVSLKNGITPYLRCAALFFHYLLGVTPPEELHTNSAEGEYSALCSYLSLPTNLFLLFQEYWDTVRPLLQRWCADPALLNCLKQKNTVVRYPRKRNSLIELPDDYSCLLNQASHFRCPRSADDERKHPVLCLFCGAILCSQNICCQEIVNGEEVGACIFHALHCGAGVCIFLKIRECRVVLVEGKARGCAYPAPYLDEYGETDPGLKRGNPLHLSRERYRKLHLVWQQHCIIEEIARSQETNQMLFGFNWQLL
;
A
#
# COMPACT_ATOMS: atom_id res chain seq x y z
N MET A 1 81.02 24.93 -23.61
CA MET A 1 81.40 26.32 -23.89
C MET A 1 80.69 27.15 -22.85
N ALA A 2 81.43 27.76 -21.94
CA ALA A 2 80.91 28.54 -20.83
C ALA A 2 81.49 29.93 -20.99
N ASP A 3 80.63 30.88 -21.38
CA ASP A 3 80.69 32.31 -21.05
C ASP A 3 79.58 33.05 -21.80
N GLU A 4 79.00 34.03 -21.08
CA GLU A 4 78.24 35.21 -21.55
C GLU A 4 76.82 35.01 -22.14
N GLU A 5 75.77 35.42 -21.41
CA GLU A 5 75.20 36.77 -21.51
C GLU A 5 74.07 37.00 -20.47
N ALA A 6 73.96 38.25 -20.04
CA ALA A 6 73.11 38.75 -18.99
C ALA A 6 71.69 39.07 -19.46
N GLY A 7 70.71 38.86 -18.57
CA GLY A 7 69.35 39.38 -18.69
C GLY A 7 68.68 39.37 -17.33
N GLY A 8 68.95 40.40 -16.52
CA GLY A 8 68.31 40.59 -15.22
C GLY A 8 66.83 40.93 -15.39
N THR A 9 65.96 39.99 -15.03
CA THR A 9 64.56 40.27 -14.71
C THR A 9 64.50 40.78 -13.27
N GLU A 10 64.23 42.08 -13.12
CA GLU A 10 63.82 42.67 -11.85
C GLU A 10 62.60 41.88 -11.32
N ARG A 11 62.81 41.13 -10.24
CA ARG A 11 61.72 40.64 -9.40
C ARG A 11 61.07 41.86 -8.77
N MET A 12 59.87 42.21 -9.23
CA MET A 12 59.03 43.20 -8.57
C MET A 12 58.64 42.62 -7.19
N GLU A 13 59.39 42.96 -6.14
CA GLU A 13 58.96 42.76 -4.77
C GLU A 13 57.75 43.67 -4.49
N ILE A 14 56.55 43.18 -4.81
CA ILE A 14 55.31 43.79 -4.33
C ILE A 14 55.10 43.30 -2.91
N SER A 15 55.70 43.97 -1.92
CA SER A 15 55.24 43.91 -0.54
C SER A 15 54.01 44.82 -0.41
N ALA A 16 52.85 44.39 -0.89
CA ALA A 16 51.59 45.10 -0.66
C ALA A 16 50.86 44.42 0.50
N GLU A 17 50.83 45.06 1.66
CA GLU A 17 49.90 44.71 2.74
C GLU A 17 48.46 44.76 2.18
N LEU A 18 47.79 43.62 2.11
CA LEU A 18 46.38 43.53 1.70
C LEU A 18 45.51 44.44 2.60
N PRO A 19 44.57 45.22 2.02
CA PRO A 19 43.72 46.13 2.79
C PRO A 19 42.74 45.38 3.71
N GLN A 20 42.78 45.69 5.03
CA GLN A 20 42.03 44.98 6.08
C GLN A 20 40.50 45.18 6.14
N THR A 21 39.90 46.02 5.30
CA THR A 21 38.43 46.27 5.31
C THR A 21 37.81 45.97 3.95
N PRO A 22 36.63 45.31 3.87
CA PRO A 22 36.01 44.89 2.60
C PRO A 22 35.90 46.00 1.56
N GLN A 23 35.52 47.21 1.99
CA GLN A 23 35.36 48.38 1.13
C GLN A 23 36.68 48.85 0.47
N ARG A 24 37.81 48.72 1.18
CA ARG A 24 39.13 49.09 0.63
C ARG A 24 39.59 48.09 -0.43
N LEU A 25 39.32 46.81 -0.23
CA LEU A 25 39.64 45.79 -1.22
C LEU A 25 38.81 45.96 -2.50
N ALA A 26 37.52 46.27 -2.37
CA ALA A 26 36.68 46.62 -3.52
C ALA A 26 37.25 47.83 -4.30
N SER A 27 37.71 48.88 -3.58
CA SER A 27 38.35 50.04 -4.22
C SER A 27 39.70 49.71 -4.88
N TRP A 28 40.41 48.70 -4.37
CA TRP A 28 41.67 48.23 -4.95
C TRP A 28 41.43 47.49 -6.26
N TRP A 29 40.41 46.62 -6.33
CA TRP A 29 40.02 45.93 -7.56
C TRP A 29 39.56 46.89 -8.67
N ASP A 30 38.85 47.97 -8.32
CA ASP A 30 38.43 48.98 -9.30
C ASP A 30 39.63 49.71 -9.96
N GLN A 31 40.79 49.76 -9.28
CA GLN A 31 42.02 50.36 -9.79
C GLN A 31 42.85 49.42 -10.68
N GLN A 32 42.53 48.12 -10.74
CA GLN A 32 43.27 47.15 -11.53
C GLN A 32 42.80 47.12 -12.98
N VAL A 33 43.76 47.17 -13.92
CA VAL A 33 43.46 47.09 -15.36
C VAL A 33 42.95 45.70 -15.74
N ASP A 34 43.54 44.67 -15.15
CA ASP A 34 43.11 43.27 -15.31
C ASP A 34 42.53 42.77 -13.98
N PHE A 35 41.20 42.85 -13.87
CA PHE A 35 40.47 42.33 -12.71
C PHE A 35 40.71 40.82 -12.53
N TYR A 36 40.83 40.05 -13.61
CA TYR A 36 40.97 38.59 -13.51
C TYR A 36 42.27 38.21 -12.81
N THR A 37 43.40 38.78 -13.25
CA THR A 37 44.70 38.51 -12.63
C THR A 37 44.71 38.95 -11.17
N ALA A 38 44.19 40.14 -10.85
CA ALA A 38 44.12 40.62 -9.47
C ALA A 38 43.22 39.76 -8.57
N PHE A 39 42.11 39.26 -9.13
CA PHE A 39 41.21 38.34 -8.45
C PHE A 39 41.90 37.01 -8.15
N LEU A 40 42.58 36.40 -9.12
CA LEU A 40 43.32 35.16 -8.92
C LEU A 40 44.43 35.29 -7.87
N HIS A 41 45.18 36.41 -7.90
CA HIS A 41 46.23 36.67 -6.90
C HIS A 41 45.65 36.76 -5.48
N HIS A 42 44.48 37.38 -5.32
CA HIS A 42 43.78 37.46 -4.04
C HIS A 42 43.31 36.08 -3.56
N LEU A 43 42.74 35.27 -4.46
CA LEU A 43 42.31 33.91 -4.14
C LEU A 43 43.47 32.98 -3.77
N ALA A 44 44.58 33.04 -4.51
CA ALA A 44 45.78 32.23 -4.27
C ALA A 44 46.36 32.45 -2.86
N GLN A 45 46.18 33.66 -2.30
CA GLN A 45 46.62 33.97 -0.94
C GLN A 45 45.64 33.42 0.11
N LEU A 46 44.34 33.69 -0.02
CA LEU A 46 43.36 33.43 1.04
C LEU A 46 42.75 32.02 1.03
N VAL A 47 42.46 31.46 -0.13
CA VAL A 47 41.69 30.19 -0.23
C VAL A 47 42.39 29.03 0.50
N PRO A 48 43.71 28.83 0.34
CA PRO A 48 44.41 27.79 1.10
C PRO A 48 44.42 28.03 2.62
N GLU A 49 44.31 29.28 3.08
CA GLU A 49 44.25 29.59 4.53
C GLU A 49 42.88 29.31 5.11
N ILE A 50 41.81 29.54 4.34
CA ILE A 50 40.45 29.32 4.82
C ILE A 50 40.13 27.81 4.84
N TYR A 51 40.49 27.09 3.79
CA TYR A 51 40.22 25.65 3.65
C TYR A 51 41.43 24.77 4.02
N PHE A 52 42.25 25.20 5.00
CA PHE A 52 43.49 24.52 5.37
C PHE A 52 43.30 23.18 6.13
N ALA A 53 42.11 22.92 6.68
CA ALA A 53 41.83 21.81 7.59
C ALA A 53 40.70 20.90 7.06
N GLU A 54 40.99 20.10 6.04
CA GLU A 54 39.95 19.28 5.38
C GLU A 54 39.54 18.00 6.12
N MET A 55 40.41 17.43 6.97
CA MET A 55 40.09 16.21 7.73
C MET A 55 39.07 16.47 8.84
N ASP A 56 39.12 17.66 9.44
CA ASP A 56 38.24 18.11 10.52
C ASP A 56 37.86 19.59 10.31
N PRO A 57 36.92 19.86 9.38
CA PRO A 57 36.58 21.22 9.01
C PRO A 57 35.65 21.86 10.06
N ASP A 58 36.07 23.00 10.60
CA ASP A 58 35.17 23.92 11.31
C ASP A 58 34.33 24.69 10.28
N LEU A 59 33.18 24.11 9.90
CA LEU A 59 32.32 24.63 8.84
C LEU A 59 31.80 26.05 9.13
N GLU A 60 31.50 26.38 10.39
CA GLU A 60 31.04 27.72 10.78
C GLU A 60 32.14 28.75 10.57
N LYS A 61 33.35 28.45 11.05
CA LYS A 61 34.50 29.34 10.89
C LYS A 61 34.94 29.48 9.44
N GLN A 62 34.88 28.41 8.64
CA GLN A 62 35.14 28.48 7.20
C GLN A 62 34.14 29.41 6.51
N GLU A 63 32.85 29.24 6.78
CA GLU A 63 31.80 30.06 6.19
C GLU A 63 31.93 31.54 6.59
N GLU A 64 32.18 31.84 7.87
CA GLU A 64 32.47 33.21 8.33
C GLU A 64 33.70 33.81 7.65
N SER A 65 34.78 33.03 7.52
CA SER A 65 36.05 33.49 6.94
C SER A 65 35.93 33.79 5.45
N VAL A 66 35.26 32.91 4.68
CA VAL A 66 35.00 33.14 3.24
C VAL A 66 34.06 34.32 3.05
N GLN A 67 32.98 34.39 3.85
CA GLN A 67 32.01 35.47 3.74
C GLN A 67 32.66 36.82 4.00
N MET A 68 33.50 36.96 5.03
CA MET A 68 34.16 38.22 5.37
C MET A 68 35.30 38.60 4.43
N SER A 69 36.11 37.63 4.00
CA SER A 69 37.38 37.89 3.31
C SER A 69 37.27 37.89 1.79
N ILE A 70 36.22 37.28 1.23
CA ILE A 70 36.05 37.11 -0.22
C ILE A 70 34.67 37.60 -0.68
N PHE A 71 33.57 37.01 -0.18
CA PHE A 71 32.23 37.33 -0.72
C PHE A 71 31.78 38.75 -0.41
N THR A 72 31.93 39.22 0.83
CA THR A 72 31.55 40.59 1.20
C THR A 72 32.32 41.62 0.37
N PRO A 73 33.67 41.54 0.22
CA PRO A 73 34.39 42.41 -0.71
C PRO A 73 33.91 42.33 -2.17
N LEU A 74 33.62 41.13 -2.68
CA LEU A 74 33.08 40.92 -4.04
C LEU A 74 31.72 41.59 -4.21
N GLU A 75 30.84 41.45 -3.23
CA GLU A 75 29.52 42.08 -3.20
C GLU A 75 29.65 43.61 -3.12
N TRP A 76 30.56 44.14 -2.30
CA TRP A 76 30.87 45.58 -2.28
C TRP A 76 31.37 46.09 -3.63
N TYR A 77 32.21 45.34 -4.33
CA TYR A 77 32.70 45.71 -5.66
C TYR A 77 31.60 45.61 -6.74
N LEU A 78 30.72 44.62 -6.64
CA LEU A 78 29.58 44.44 -7.54
C LEU A 78 28.53 45.55 -7.39
N PHE A 79 28.14 45.86 -6.15
CA PHE A 79 27.06 46.81 -5.86
C PHE A 79 27.53 48.25 -5.74
N GLY A 80 28.80 48.50 -5.42
CA GLY A 80 29.36 49.84 -5.18
C GLY A 80 28.91 50.50 -3.86
N GLU A 81 28.03 49.84 -3.10
CA GLU A 81 27.51 50.26 -1.80
C GLU A 81 27.38 49.03 -0.87
N ASP A 82 26.87 49.25 0.33
CA ASP A 82 26.61 48.17 1.29
C ASP A 82 25.68 47.10 0.67
N PRO A 83 26.12 45.82 0.59
CA PRO A 83 25.35 44.73 0.01
C PRO A 83 23.95 44.57 0.61
N ASP A 84 23.80 44.72 1.93
CA ASP A 84 22.51 44.52 2.59
C ASP A 84 21.49 45.58 2.16
N ILE A 85 21.96 46.82 1.98
CA ILE A 85 21.15 47.95 1.50
C ILE A 85 20.73 47.72 0.04
N CYS A 86 21.66 47.27 -0.81
CA CYS A 86 21.39 47.04 -2.22
C CYS A 86 20.43 45.85 -2.43
N LEU A 87 20.61 44.77 -1.68
CA LEU A 87 19.78 43.56 -1.75
C LEU A 87 18.34 43.82 -1.27
N GLU A 88 18.14 44.64 -0.22
CA GLU A 88 16.81 45.10 0.18
C GLU A 88 16.12 45.91 -0.93
N LYS A 89 16.85 46.78 -1.64
CA LYS A 89 16.29 47.51 -2.80
C LYS A 89 15.86 46.55 -3.92
N LEU A 90 16.64 45.50 -4.19
CA LEU A 90 16.38 44.52 -5.25
C LEU A 90 15.20 43.57 -4.96
N LYS A 91 15.04 43.12 -3.71
CA LYS A 91 13.93 42.23 -3.31
C LYS A 91 12.54 42.81 -3.57
N HIS A 92 12.40 44.14 -3.49
CA HIS A 92 11.12 44.83 -3.70
C HIS A 92 10.74 45.00 -5.18
N SER A 93 11.64 44.70 -6.13
CA SER A 93 11.49 45.06 -7.55
C SER A 93 11.11 43.92 -8.52
N GLY A 94 11.07 42.65 -8.11
CA GLY A 94 10.87 41.53 -9.06
C GLY A 94 9.87 40.48 -8.60
N ALA A 95 8.66 40.47 -9.16
CA ALA A 95 7.84 39.26 -9.21
C ALA A 95 8.27 38.45 -10.43
N PHE A 96 8.84 37.27 -10.22
CA PHE A 96 9.24 36.37 -11.31
C PHE A 96 8.00 35.81 -12.02
N GLN A 97 8.04 35.72 -13.36
CA GLN A 97 6.94 35.13 -14.14
C GLN A 97 6.98 33.60 -14.14
N LEU A 98 8.16 33.02 -13.92
CA LEU A 98 8.39 31.58 -13.78
C LEU A 98 8.72 31.26 -12.31
N CYS A 99 8.14 30.19 -11.78
CA CYS A 99 8.50 29.69 -10.45
C CYS A 99 9.91 29.09 -10.46
N GLY A 100 10.16 28.14 -11.38
CA GLY A 100 11.47 27.53 -11.58
C GLY A 100 12.07 26.86 -10.34
N ARG A 101 11.28 26.59 -9.30
CA ARG A 101 11.75 25.92 -8.07
C ARG A 101 12.23 24.53 -8.42
N VAL A 102 13.53 24.29 -8.24
CA VAL A 102 14.16 22.97 -8.41
C VAL A 102 13.64 22.02 -7.33
N PHE A 103 13.12 20.87 -7.74
CA PHE A 103 12.60 19.84 -6.86
C PHE A 103 13.73 19.06 -6.21
N LYS A 104 13.66 18.93 -4.89
CA LYS A 104 14.51 17.99 -4.16
C LYS A 104 13.95 16.57 -4.30
N SER A 105 14.83 15.60 -4.31
CA SER A 105 14.44 14.19 -4.32
C SER A 105 13.61 13.85 -3.07
N GLY A 106 12.40 13.30 -3.26
CA GLY A 106 11.42 13.05 -2.22
C GLY A 106 10.31 14.09 -2.06
N GLU A 107 10.43 15.27 -2.70
CA GLU A 107 9.36 16.29 -2.66
C GLU A 107 8.13 15.84 -3.47
N THR A 108 6.94 16.19 -2.99
CA THR A 108 5.69 15.93 -3.72
C THR A 108 5.50 16.96 -4.83
N THR A 109 5.28 16.47 -6.04
CA THR A 109 4.97 17.27 -7.23
C THR A 109 3.58 16.94 -7.75
N TYR A 110 2.96 17.90 -8.45
CA TYR A 110 1.57 17.83 -8.88
C TYR A 110 1.46 17.99 -10.40
N SER A 111 0.88 17.01 -11.07
CA SER A 111 0.63 17.04 -12.52
C SER A 111 -0.87 17.07 -12.79
N CYS A 112 -1.36 18.10 -13.49
CA CYS A 112 -2.78 18.22 -13.82
C CYS A 112 -3.10 17.42 -15.09
N ARG A 113 -3.97 16.41 -15.01
CA ARG A 113 -4.37 15.59 -16.18
C ARG A 113 -5.18 16.38 -17.19
N ASP A 114 -5.95 17.36 -16.73
CA ASP A 114 -6.83 18.14 -17.60
C ASP A 114 -6.08 19.26 -18.35
N CYS A 115 -5.04 19.84 -17.72
CA CYS A 115 -4.34 21.03 -18.24
C CYS A 115 -2.94 20.76 -18.80
N ALA A 116 -2.22 19.75 -18.32
CA ALA A 116 -0.86 19.49 -18.78
C ALA A 116 -0.82 19.16 -20.28
N ILE A 117 0.23 19.59 -20.96
CA ILE A 117 0.48 19.22 -22.36
C ILE A 117 0.97 17.77 -22.44
N ASP A 118 1.81 17.35 -21.50
CA ASP A 118 2.31 15.98 -21.38
C ASP A 118 2.58 15.58 -19.91
N PRO A 119 2.88 14.31 -19.60
CA PRO A 119 3.05 13.85 -18.21
C PRO A 119 4.28 14.39 -17.48
N THR A 120 5.20 15.08 -18.15
CA THR A 120 6.37 15.69 -17.53
C THR A 120 6.07 17.03 -16.87
N CYS A 121 4.90 17.64 -17.16
CA CYS A 121 4.50 18.92 -16.56
C CYS A 121 4.16 18.77 -15.07
N VAL A 122 4.85 19.51 -14.21
CA VAL A 122 4.81 19.38 -12.75
C VAL A 122 4.81 20.73 -12.03
N LEU A 123 3.99 20.83 -10.98
CA LEU A 123 3.93 21.97 -10.08
C LEU A 123 4.50 21.62 -8.71
N CYS A 124 5.15 22.60 -8.08
CA CYS A 124 5.43 22.55 -6.64
C CYS A 124 4.12 22.73 -5.87
N MET A 125 4.11 22.29 -4.60
CA MET A 125 2.96 22.43 -3.71
C MET A 125 2.41 23.86 -3.68
N ASP A 126 3.27 24.86 -3.45
CA ASP A 126 2.84 26.24 -3.28
C ASP A 126 2.15 26.75 -4.55
N CYS A 127 2.73 26.48 -5.73
CA CYS A 127 2.11 26.81 -6.99
C CYS A 127 0.81 26.04 -7.23
N PHE A 128 0.76 24.76 -6.87
CA PHE A 128 -0.46 23.96 -7.02
C PHE A 128 -1.61 24.50 -6.16
N GLN A 129 -1.37 24.74 -4.86
CA GLN A 129 -2.36 25.28 -3.91
C GLN A 129 -2.88 26.67 -4.31
N ASP A 130 -2.00 27.47 -4.91
CA ASP A 130 -2.31 28.81 -5.39
C ASP A 130 -2.71 28.84 -6.88
N SER A 131 -2.92 27.68 -7.52
CA SER A 131 -3.35 27.60 -8.92
C SER A 131 -4.81 27.16 -9.06
N VAL A 132 -5.32 27.27 -10.29
CA VAL A 132 -6.62 26.69 -10.67
C VAL A 132 -6.61 25.16 -10.68
N HIS A 133 -5.44 24.53 -10.81
CA HIS A 133 -5.29 23.08 -11.00
C HIS A 133 -5.70 22.24 -9.79
N LYS A 134 -5.75 22.84 -8.59
CA LYS A 134 -6.24 22.14 -7.38
C LYS A 134 -7.68 21.66 -7.47
N ASN A 135 -8.47 22.28 -8.35
CA ASN A 135 -9.87 21.93 -8.59
C ASN A 135 -10.06 21.01 -9.82
N HIS A 136 -8.99 20.60 -10.48
CA HIS A 136 -9.01 19.72 -11.65
C HIS A 136 -8.65 18.29 -11.25
N ARG A 137 -8.66 17.35 -12.20
CA ARG A 137 -8.05 16.04 -11.99
C ARG A 137 -6.53 16.17 -12.04
N TYR A 138 -5.87 15.75 -10.97
CA TYR A 138 -4.42 15.80 -10.87
C TYR A 138 -3.86 14.49 -10.32
N LYS A 139 -2.54 14.32 -10.49
CA LYS A 139 -1.76 13.21 -9.96
C LYS A 139 -0.62 13.77 -9.12
N MET A 140 -0.41 13.18 -7.95
CA MET A 140 0.73 13.44 -7.07
C MET A 140 1.86 12.48 -7.40
N HIS A 141 3.07 13.00 -7.50
CA HIS A 141 4.28 12.24 -7.72
C HIS A 141 5.31 12.56 -6.63
N THR A 142 6.18 11.61 -6.34
CA THR A 142 7.40 11.87 -5.56
C THR A 142 8.51 12.16 -6.55
N SER A 143 9.06 13.37 -6.51
CA SER A 143 10.19 13.75 -7.35
C SER A 143 11.41 12.88 -7.03
N THR A 144 12.08 12.38 -8.06
CA THR A 144 13.41 11.76 -7.92
C THR A 144 14.53 12.78 -7.78
N GLY A 145 14.22 14.08 -7.92
CA GLY A 145 15.20 15.16 -8.13
C GLY A 145 15.40 15.45 -9.62
N GLY A 146 16.05 16.59 -9.93
CA GLY A 146 16.44 16.97 -11.30
C GLY A 146 15.36 17.63 -12.16
N GLY A 147 14.16 17.89 -11.62
CA GLY A 147 13.11 18.68 -12.29
C GLY A 147 12.85 20.01 -11.58
N PHE A 148 12.11 20.93 -12.20
CA PHE A 148 11.66 22.17 -11.56
C PHE A 148 10.17 22.43 -11.83
N CYS A 149 9.59 23.37 -11.07
CA CYS A 149 8.19 23.73 -11.21
C CYS A 149 7.91 24.49 -12.52
N ASP A 150 6.99 23.97 -13.34
CA ASP A 150 6.57 24.54 -14.62
C ASP A 150 5.54 25.69 -14.49
N CYS A 151 5.35 26.23 -13.29
CA CYS A 151 4.47 27.36 -13.08
C CYS A 151 5.06 28.59 -13.79
N GLY A 152 4.27 29.19 -14.65
CA GLY A 152 4.66 30.29 -15.53
C GLY A 152 5.03 29.87 -16.95
N ASP A 153 5.26 28.58 -17.20
CA ASP A 153 5.61 28.09 -18.54
C ASP A 153 4.34 27.93 -19.38
N THR A 154 4.11 28.86 -20.30
CA THR A 154 2.94 28.87 -21.18
C THR A 154 2.91 27.70 -22.17
N GLU A 155 4.03 26.98 -22.34
CA GLU A 155 4.14 25.81 -23.21
C GLU A 155 4.01 24.47 -22.47
N ALA A 156 4.00 24.46 -21.14
CA ALA A 156 3.72 23.25 -20.35
C ALA A 156 2.20 23.03 -20.15
N TRP A 157 1.40 24.09 -20.23
CA TRP A 157 -0.03 24.04 -19.86
C TRP A 157 -0.94 24.49 -21.01
N LYS A 158 -1.93 23.66 -21.36
CA LYS A 158 -3.01 24.00 -22.30
C LYS A 158 -3.84 25.19 -21.80
N THR A 159 -4.05 25.25 -20.48
CA THR A 159 -4.79 26.32 -19.77
C THR A 159 -4.23 26.48 -18.36
N GLY A 160 -4.32 27.69 -17.81
CA GLY A 160 -3.92 28.00 -16.43
C GLY A 160 -2.41 28.01 -16.13
N PRO A 161 -1.51 28.53 -16.98
CA PRO A 161 -0.06 28.42 -16.79
C PRO A 161 0.49 29.11 -15.53
N PHE A 162 -0.25 30.05 -14.93
CA PHE A 162 0.21 30.83 -13.78
C PHE A 162 -0.57 30.46 -12.51
N CYS A 163 0.13 30.34 -11.38
CA CYS A 163 -0.49 30.42 -10.07
C CYS A 163 -0.69 31.88 -9.67
N VAL A 164 -1.46 32.09 -8.59
CA VAL A 164 -1.77 33.41 -8.03
C VAL A 164 -0.51 34.23 -7.67
N ASN A 165 0.62 33.60 -7.36
CA ASN A 165 1.87 34.28 -7.00
C ASN A 165 2.75 34.65 -8.19
N HIS A 166 2.57 33.99 -9.35
CA HIS A 166 3.38 34.20 -10.56
C HIS A 166 2.57 34.86 -11.70
N GLU A 167 1.32 35.27 -11.43
CA GLU A 167 0.46 35.92 -12.41
C GLU A 167 1.05 37.29 -12.84
N PRO A 168 1.26 37.53 -14.16
CA PRO A 168 1.78 38.80 -14.64
C PRO A 168 0.85 39.98 -14.26
N GLY A 169 1.37 40.95 -13.50
CA GLY A 169 0.66 42.20 -13.16
C GLY A 169 0.21 42.35 -11.70
N ARG A 170 0.44 41.37 -10.82
CA ARG A 170 0.14 41.49 -9.38
C ARG A 170 1.12 42.34 -8.57
N ALA A 171 2.33 42.60 -9.09
CA ALA A 171 3.17 43.67 -8.56
C ALA A 171 2.47 45.01 -8.84
N GLY A 172 1.66 45.45 -7.87
CA GLY A 172 0.77 46.59 -8.03
C GLY A 172 1.49 47.83 -8.54
N THR A 173 0.93 48.40 -9.61
CA THR A 173 0.92 49.86 -9.82
C THR A 173 2.27 50.58 -9.86
N ILE A 174 3.30 49.97 -10.46
CA ILE A 174 4.43 50.73 -11.03
C ILE A 174 4.36 50.59 -12.55
N LYS A 175 4.30 51.76 -13.19
CA LYS A 175 4.12 52.00 -14.62
C LYS A 175 4.75 50.93 -15.51
N GLU A 176 3.97 50.55 -16.54
CA GLU A 176 4.46 49.93 -17.77
C GLU A 176 5.84 50.51 -18.14
N ASN A 177 6.83 49.63 -18.27
CA ASN A 177 8.22 49.84 -18.68
C ASN A 177 9.32 49.99 -17.63
N SER A 178 9.08 49.84 -16.33
CA SER A 178 10.19 49.62 -15.40
C SER A 178 10.44 48.12 -15.16
N ARG A 179 11.07 47.42 -16.14
CA ARG A 179 12.24 46.64 -15.72
C ARG A 179 13.03 47.66 -14.91
N CYS A 180 13.26 47.48 -13.62
CA CYS A 180 14.26 48.30 -12.96
C CYS A 180 15.56 47.61 -13.35
N PRO A 181 16.17 47.93 -14.51
CA PRO A 181 17.46 47.35 -14.80
C PRO A 181 18.34 47.64 -13.60
N LEU A 182 19.22 46.70 -13.29
CA LEU A 182 20.34 47.03 -12.44
C LEU A 182 20.93 48.37 -12.91
N ASN A 183 21.39 49.21 -11.98
CA ASN A 183 22.09 50.44 -12.33
C ASN A 183 23.19 50.10 -13.36
N GLU A 184 23.38 50.94 -14.38
CA GLU A 184 24.43 50.75 -15.41
C GLU A 184 25.80 50.49 -14.79
N GLU A 185 26.11 51.12 -13.64
CA GLU A 185 27.34 50.86 -12.89
C GLU A 185 27.43 49.40 -12.41
N VAL A 186 26.35 48.86 -11.84
CA VAL A 186 26.28 47.45 -11.39
C VAL A 186 26.37 46.49 -12.58
N ILE A 187 25.76 46.83 -13.72
CA ILE A 187 25.87 46.04 -14.96
C ILE A 187 27.31 46.02 -15.47
N VAL A 188 27.99 47.18 -15.48
CA VAL A 188 29.40 47.29 -15.89
C VAL A 188 30.30 46.46 -14.96
N GLN A 189 30.11 46.55 -13.65
CA GLN A 189 30.91 45.74 -12.71
C GLN A 189 30.58 44.24 -12.82
N ALA A 190 29.30 43.87 -12.98
CA ALA A 190 28.91 42.48 -13.23
C ALA A 190 29.57 41.92 -14.50
N ARG A 191 29.65 42.70 -15.59
CA ARG A 191 30.31 42.29 -16.84
C ARG A 191 31.83 42.14 -16.72
N LYS A 192 32.47 42.75 -15.71
CA LYS A 192 33.87 42.47 -15.36
C LYS A 192 34.01 41.25 -14.45
N ILE A 193 33.16 41.15 -13.42
CA ILE A 193 33.25 40.13 -12.37
C ILE A 193 32.84 38.74 -12.90
N PHE A 194 31.70 38.64 -13.57
CA PHE A 194 31.10 37.35 -13.93
C PHE A 194 32.02 36.51 -14.84
N PRO A 195 32.59 37.04 -15.95
CA PRO A 195 33.49 36.25 -16.78
C PRO A 195 34.71 35.73 -16.02
N SER A 196 35.30 36.56 -15.15
CA SER A 196 36.45 36.20 -14.31
C SER A 196 36.11 35.11 -13.29
N VAL A 197 34.97 35.24 -12.62
CA VAL A 197 34.48 34.26 -11.64
C VAL A 197 34.12 32.94 -12.32
N ILE A 198 33.38 32.98 -13.43
CA ILE A 198 32.99 31.78 -14.20
C ILE A 198 34.23 31.05 -14.70
N LYS A 199 35.22 31.78 -15.24
CA LYS A 199 36.47 31.20 -15.72
C LYS A 199 37.20 30.45 -14.59
N TYR A 200 37.34 31.07 -13.41
CA TYR A 200 37.94 30.40 -12.24
C TYR A 200 37.14 29.17 -11.79
N VAL A 201 35.80 29.27 -11.72
CA VAL A 201 34.94 28.12 -11.36
C VAL A 201 35.14 26.98 -12.35
N VAL A 202 35.06 27.25 -13.65
CA VAL A 202 35.24 26.25 -14.70
C VAL A 202 36.63 25.62 -14.63
N GLU A 203 37.69 26.43 -14.61
CA GLU A 203 39.07 25.95 -14.62
C GLU A 203 39.39 25.10 -13.40
N MET A 204 38.98 25.53 -12.20
CA MET A 204 39.23 24.75 -10.98
C MET A 204 38.33 23.52 -10.87
N THR A 205 37.08 23.56 -11.33
CA THR A 205 36.17 22.41 -11.28
C THR A 205 36.62 21.28 -12.21
N ILE A 206 37.25 21.59 -13.35
CA ILE A 206 37.74 20.58 -14.31
C ILE A 206 39.26 20.34 -14.22
N TRP A 207 39.93 20.89 -13.20
CA TRP A 207 41.38 20.80 -13.05
C TRP A 207 41.83 19.37 -12.75
N GLU A 208 42.64 18.78 -13.63
CA GLU A 208 43.11 17.39 -13.54
C GLU A 208 44.44 17.22 -12.78
N GLU A 209 45.31 18.24 -12.76
CA GLU A 209 46.64 18.10 -12.17
C GLU A 209 46.56 17.93 -10.64
N GLU A 210 47.09 16.81 -10.13
CA GLU A 210 47.01 16.43 -8.72
C GLU A 210 48.02 17.18 -7.81
N LYS A 211 49.11 17.71 -8.40
CA LYS A 211 50.30 18.19 -7.67
C LYS A 211 50.58 19.67 -7.82
N GLU A 212 50.04 20.30 -8.85
CA GLU A 212 50.36 21.66 -9.24
C GLU A 212 49.09 22.42 -9.58
N LEU A 213 48.97 23.62 -8.99
CA LEU A 213 47.92 24.57 -9.35
C LEU A 213 48.22 25.19 -10.72
N PRO A 214 47.24 25.82 -11.38
CA PRO A 214 47.48 26.68 -12.53
C PRO A 214 48.60 27.71 -12.23
N PRO A 215 49.47 28.06 -13.20
CA PRO A 215 50.58 29.00 -12.98
C PRO A 215 50.18 30.31 -12.30
N GLU A 216 48.97 30.79 -12.57
CA GLU A 216 48.42 32.04 -12.03
C GLU A 216 48.06 31.97 -10.54
N LEU A 217 47.92 30.76 -9.97
CA LEU A 217 47.63 30.53 -8.55
C LEU A 217 48.88 30.09 -7.75
N GLN A 218 50.01 29.82 -8.42
CA GLN A 218 51.26 29.41 -7.78
C GLN A 218 52.07 30.61 -7.25
N ILE A 219 51.59 31.27 -6.20
CA ILE A 219 52.26 32.45 -5.60
C ILE A 219 52.97 32.10 -4.29
N ARG A 220 52.56 31.01 -3.62
CA ARG A 220 53.09 30.57 -2.32
C ARG A 220 54.22 29.55 -2.48
N GLU A 221 55.06 29.44 -1.46
CA GLU A 221 55.98 28.31 -1.36
C GLU A 221 55.20 27.00 -1.19
N LYS A 222 55.52 26.01 -2.03
CA LYS A 222 54.84 24.71 -2.05
C LYS A 222 55.01 24.00 -0.71
N ASN A 223 53.90 23.72 -0.02
CA ASN A 223 53.90 22.90 1.18
C ASN A 223 53.90 21.40 0.82
N GLU A 224 54.38 20.52 1.71
CA GLU A 224 54.38 19.06 1.46
C GLU A 224 53.11 18.37 2.00
N ARG A 225 51.95 19.04 1.97
CA ARG A 225 50.70 18.50 2.51
C ARG A 225 49.74 18.04 1.41
N TYR A 226 49.37 16.77 1.47
CA TYR A 226 48.49 16.08 0.54
C TYR A 226 47.32 15.42 1.27
N TYR A 227 46.26 15.14 0.54
CA TYR A 227 45.10 14.37 0.98
C TYR A 227 44.92 13.13 0.12
N CYS A 228 44.68 11.98 0.75
CA CYS A 228 44.12 10.81 0.08
C CYS A 228 42.60 10.98 0.07
N VAL A 229 42.02 11.09 -1.12
CA VAL A 229 40.61 11.43 -1.34
C VAL A 229 39.90 10.24 -1.96
N LEU A 230 38.89 9.74 -1.26
CA LEU A 230 38.01 8.68 -1.76
C LEU A 230 36.77 9.32 -2.38
N PHE A 231 36.39 8.86 -3.56
CA PHE A 231 35.24 9.34 -4.32
C PHE A 231 34.08 8.36 -4.22
N ASN A 232 32.87 8.89 -4.32
CA ASN A 232 31.66 8.08 -4.37
C ASN A 232 31.55 7.44 -5.74
N ASP A 233 31.32 6.14 -5.74
CA ASP A 233 30.76 5.43 -6.89
C ASP A 233 29.39 4.87 -6.46
N GLU A 234 28.46 4.70 -7.40
CA GLU A 234 27.16 4.09 -7.12
C GLU A 234 27.21 2.55 -7.31
N HIS A 235 28.42 1.95 -7.35
CA HIS A 235 28.64 0.51 -7.55
C HIS A 235 28.89 -0.23 -6.24
N HIS A 236 29.67 0.35 -5.32
CA HIS A 236 30.00 -0.27 -4.04
C HIS A 236 28.89 -0.05 -3.01
N SER A 237 28.57 -1.09 -2.25
CA SER A 237 27.65 -0.96 -1.13
C SER A 237 28.32 -0.23 0.03
N TYR A 238 27.51 0.38 0.91
CA TYR A 238 28.00 1.04 2.13
C TYR A 238 28.90 0.11 2.97
N ASP A 239 28.51 -1.15 3.11
CA ASP A 239 29.27 -2.15 3.89
C ASP A 239 30.63 -2.46 3.25
N HIS A 240 30.70 -2.49 1.92
CA HIS A 240 31.97 -2.70 1.22
C HIS A 240 32.93 -1.53 1.47
N VAL A 241 32.44 -0.29 1.36
CA VAL A 241 33.25 0.91 1.59
C VAL A 241 33.75 0.95 3.04
N ILE A 242 32.87 0.68 4.01
CA ILE A 242 33.22 0.62 5.44
C ILE A 242 34.32 -0.42 5.69
N TYR A 243 34.17 -1.63 5.14
CA TYR A 243 35.17 -2.69 5.28
C TYR A 243 36.54 -2.28 4.72
N SER A 244 36.57 -1.71 3.51
CA SER A 244 37.81 -1.27 2.87
C SER A 244 38.50 -0.15 3.66
N LEU A 245 37.74 0.82 4.18
CA LEU A 245 38.29 1.92 4.98
C LEU A 245 38.84 1.45 6.33
N GLN A 246 38.14 0.58 7.06
CA GLN A 246 38.63 0.06 8.34
C GLN A 246 39.96 -0.66 8.19
N ARG A 247 40.13 -1.45 7.12
CA ARG A 247 41.35 -2.21 6.87
C ARG A 247 42.50 -1.36 6.36
N ALA A 248 42.24 -0.42 5.46
CA ALA A 248 43.28 0.42 4.87
C ALA A 248 43.75 1.56 5.79
N LEU A 249 42.88 2.05 6.68
CA LEU A 249 43.20 3.18 7.57
C LEU A 249 43.38 2.79 9.04
N ASP A 250 43.11 1.52 9.39
CA ASP A 250 43.11 1.02 10.78
C ASP A 250 42.20 1.86 11.70
N CYS A 251 41.02 2.25 11.19
CA CYS A 251 40.05 3.11 11.87
C CYS A 251 38.87 2.34 12.49
N GLU A 252 38.20 2.96 13.46
CA GLU A 252 37.01 2.39 14.11
C GLU A 252 35.80 2.35 13.16
N LEU A 253 34.84 1.45 13.43
CA LEU A 253 33.62 1.31 12.62
C LEU A 253 32.84 2.64 12.50
N ALA A 254 32.77 3.40 13.59
CA ALA A 254 32.08 4.69 13.63
C ALA A 254 32.76 5.74 12.71
N GLU A 255 34.11 5.75 12.68
CA GLU A 255 34.87 6.64 11.80
C GLU A 255 34.70 6.26 10.33
N ALA A 256 34.78 4.96 10.01
CA ALA A 256 34.53 4.45 8.65
C ALA A 256 33.10 4.78 8.16
N GLN A 257 32.08 4.61 9.02
CA GLN A 257 30.70 4.99 8.71
C GLN A 257 30.54 6.50 8.45
N LEU A 258 31.23 7.33 9.24
CA LEU A 258 31.22 8.79 9.08
C LEU A 258 31.88 9.23 7.78
N HIS A 259 32.96 8.55 7.37
CA HIS A 259 33.56 8.75 6.05
C HIS A 259 32.61 8.35 4.92
N THR A 260 32.08 7.12 4.95
CA THR A 260 31.16 6.59 3.92
C THR A 260 29.93 7.49 3.73
N THR A 261 29.32 7.95 4.82
CA THR A 261 28.14 8.84 4.77
C THR A 261 28.45 10.18 4.09
N ALA A 262 29.61 10.76 4.41
CA ALA A 262 30.02 12.03 3.80
C ALA A 262 30.40 11.88 2.32
N ILE A 263 30.99 10.73 1.94
CA ILE A 263 31.31 10.40 0.55
C ILE A 263 30.03 10.33 -0.28
N ASP A 264 28.99 9.62 0.17
CA ASP A 264 27.71 9.55 -0.55
C ASP A 264 27.03 10.92 -0.69
N LYS A 265 27.13 11.76 0.36
CA LYS A 265 26.53 13.10 0.40
C LYS A 265 27.19 14.09 -0.57
N GLU A 266 28.51 14.23 -0.46
CA GLU A 266 29.31 15.24 -1.16
C GLU A 266 29.87 14.74 -2.50
N GLY A 267 29.98 13.42 -2.68
CA GLY A 267 30.62 12.76 -3.82
C GLY A 267 32.10 12.44 -3.62
N ARG A 268 32.74 12.97 -2.57
CA ARG A 268 34.13 12.68 -2.22
C ARG A 268 34.45 13.08 -0.79
N ARG A 269 35.51 12.52 -0.20
CA ARG A 269 36.04 12.94 1.12
C ARG A 269 37.53 12.67 1.25
N ALA A 270 38.25 13.59 1.91
CA ALA A 270 39.60 13.31 2.40
C ALA A 270 39.54 12.28 3.54
N VAL A 271 40.20 11.14 3.35
CA VAL A 271 40.24 10.04 4.34
C VAL A 271 41.59 9.92 5.03
N LYS A 272 42.64 10.56 4.48
CA LYS A 272 43.96 10.67 5.13
C LYS A 272 44.65 11.96 4.71
N ALA A 273 45.38 12.59 5.62
CA ALA A 273 46.23 13.75 5.34
C ALA A 273 47.68 13.47 5.71
N GLY A 274 48.64 13.93 4.90
CA GLY A 274 50.07 13.74 5.19
C GLY A 274 50.99 14.14 4.04
N ALA A 275 52.24 13.67 4.10
CA ALA A 275 53.16 13.76 2.98
C ALA A 275 52.70 12.86 1.83
N TYR A 276 53.06 13.20 0.59
CA TYR A 276 52.62 12.49 -0.62
C TYR A 276 52.77 10.96 -0.51
N ALA A 277 53.91 10.48 -0.01
CA ALA A 277 54.18 9.04 0.14
C ALA A 277 53.17 8.33 1.07
N ALA A 278 52.78 8.98 2.18
CA ALA A 278 51.86 8.39 3.16
C ALA A 278 50.40 8.38 2.64
N CYS A 279 50.02 9.36 1.82
CA CYS A 279 48.73 9.38 1.12
C CYS A 279 48.70 8.36 -0.03
N GLN A 280 49.82 8.20 -0.75
CA GLN A 280 49.94 7.21 -1.83
C GLN A 280 49.83 5.78 -1.28
N GLU A 281 50.47 5.48 -0.15
CA GLU A 281 50.35 4.18 0.53
C GLU A 281 48.87 3.88 0.87
N ALA A 282 48.16 4.83 1.48
CA ALA A 282 46.73 4.65 1.79
C ALA A 282 45.87 4.47 0.54
N LYS A 283 46.19 5.14 -0.58
CA LYS A 283 45.51 4.96 -1.87
C LYS A 283 45.66 3.52 -2.38
N GLU A 284 46.88 2.98 -2.37
CA GLU A 284 47.12 1.59 -2.79
C GLU A 284 46.45 0.58 -1.83
N ASP A 285 46.46 0.85 -0.53
CA ASP A 285 45.79 0.00 0.47
C ASP A 285 44.28 -0.03 0.29
N ILE A 286 43.62 1.12 0.09
CA ILE A 286 42.17 1.17 -0.15
C ILE A 286 41.81 0.39 -1.42
N LYS A 287 42.56 0.59 -2.52
CA LYS A 287 42.36 -0.13 -3.78
C LYS A 287 42.49 -1.64 -3.59
N SER A 288 43.60 -2.09 -3.00
CA SER A 288 43.87 -3.51 -2.70
C SER A 288 42.76 -4.16 -1.87
N HIS A 289 42.28 -3.49 -0.82
CA HIS A 289 41.21 -4.04 0.01
C HIS A 289 39.84 -4.05 -0.68
N SER A 290 39.56 -3.08 -1.57
CA SER A 290 38.31 -3.05 -2.34
C SER A 290 38.24 -4.12 -3.44
N GLU A 291 39.35 -4.41 -4.13
CA GLU A 291 39.43 -5.47 -5.15
C GLU A 291 39.20 -6.88 -4.58
N ASN A 292 39.46 -7.08 -3.29
CA ASN A 292 39.17 -8.36 -2.63
C ASN A 292 37.67 -8.64 -2.48
N VAL A 293 36.82 -7.61 -2.62
CA VAL A 293 35.37 -7.69 -2.37
C VAL A 293 34.56 -7.43 -3.64
N SER A 294 35.05 -6.58 -4.54
CA SER A 294 34.39 -6.14 -5.78
C SER A 294 35.30 -6.33 -7.01
N GLN A 295 34.72 -6.43 -8.21
CA GLN A 295 35.49 -6.54 -9.46
C GLN A 295 36.24 -5.25 -9.83
N HIS A 296 35.85 -4.11 -9.27
CA HIS A 296 36.45 -2.80 -9.56
C HIS A 296 37.02 -2.21 -8.26
N PRO A 297 38.23 -1.63 -8.27
CA PRO A 297 38.75 -0.91 -7.12
C PRO A 297 37.96 0.38 -6.87
N LEU A 298 37.89 0.80 -5.62
CA LEU A 298 37.38 2.13 -5.26
C LEU A 298 38.21 3.24 -5.93
N HIS A 299 37.53 4.30 -6.37
CA HIS A 299 38.20 5.46 -6.99
C HIS A 299 38.83 6.36 -5.92
N VAL A 300 40.17 6.38 -5.90
CA VAL A 300 40.97 7.11 -4.91
C VAL A 300 42.10 7.89 -5.59
N GLU A 301 42.24 9.16 -5.22
CA GLU A 301 43.26 10.09 -5.72
C GLU A 301 44.06 10.72 -4.59
N VAL A 302 45.26 11.22 -4.92
CA VAL A 302 46.12 11.95 -3.97
C VAL A 302 46.25 13.39 -4.43
N LEU A 303 45.52 14.30 -3.80
CA LEU A 303 45.48 15.71 -4.18
C LEU A 303 46.35 16.55 -3.25
N HIS A 304 47.05 17.53 -3.82
CA HIS A 304 47.72 18.56 -3.03
C HIS A 304 46.69 19.38 -2.23
N SER A 305 47.02 19.75 -0.99
CA SER A 305 46.10 20.43 -0.08
C SER A 305 45.51 21.72 -0.66
N GLU A 306 46.32 22.50 -1.38
CA GLU A 306 45.88 23.75 -2.00
C GLU A 306 44.94 23.51 -3.20
N ILE A 307 45.12 22.43 -3.95
CA ILE A 307 44.23 22.08 -5.08
C ILE A 307 42.84 21.75 -4.55
N MET A 308 42.77 20.93 -3.50
CA MET A 308 41.50 20.57 -2.87
C MET A 308 40.79 21.80 -2.30
N ALA A 309 41.53 22.73 -1.66
CA ALA A 309 41.01 24.00 -1.18
C ALA A 309 40.40 24.85 -2.31
N HIS A 310 41.11 25.02 -3.43
CA HIS A 310 40.63 25.78 -4.58
C HIS A 310 39.41 25.15 -5.27
N GLN A 311 39.37 23.81 -5.40
CA GLN A 311 38.22 23.08 -5.93
C GLN A 311 36.98 23.22 -5.02
N LYS A 312 37.15 23.10 -3.70
CA LYS A 312 36.07 23.29 -2.72
C LYS A 312 35.52 24.71 -2.76
N PHE A 313 36.41 25.70 -2.82
CA PHE A 313 36.02 27.10 -2.96
C PHE A 313 35.32 27.39 -4.29
N ALA A 314 35.75 26.78 -5.41
CA ALA A 314 35.08 26.95 -6.70
C ALA A 314 33.60 26.55 -6.66
N LEU A 315 33.25 25.44 -5.98
CA LEU A 315 31.85 25.03 -5.80
C LEU A 315 31.08 25.98 -4.89
N ARG A 316 31.70 26.45 -3.79
CA ARG A 316 31.08 27.44 -2.88
C ARG A 316 30.86 28.77 -3.60
N LEU A 317 31.77 29.15 -4.49
CA LEU A 317 31.66 30.33 -5.36
C LEU A 317 30.54 30.15 -6.40
N GLY A 318 30.36 28.95 -6.97
CA GLY A 318 29.19 28.61 -7.78
C GLY A 318 27.87 28.76 -7.01
N SER A 319 27.83 28.32 -5.75
CA SER A 319 26.67 28.53 -4.87
C SER A 319 26.40 30.03 -4.60
N TRP A 320 27.46 30.82 -4.42
CA TRP A 320 27.35 32.27 -4.31
C TRP A 320 26.81 32.90 -5.60
N MET A 321 27.28 32.47 -6.77
CA MET A 321 26.75 32.94 -8.05
C MET A 321 25.26 32.64 -8.19
N ASN A 322 24.82 31.42 -7.84
CA ASN A 322 23.41 31.04 -7.83
C ASN A 322 22.58 32.00 -6.95
N LYS A 323 23.07 32.33 -5.74
CA LYS A 323 22.46 33.34 -4.86
C LYS A 323 22.37 34.71 -5.53
N ILE A 324 23.44 35.21 -6.16
CA ILE A 324 23.44 36.53 -6.83
C ILE A 324 22.47 36.55 -8.02
N MET A 325 22.46 35.49 -8.85
CA MET A 325 21.55 35.36 -10.00
C MET A 325 20.08 35.32 -9.62
N SER A 326 19.75 34.87 -8.40
CA SER A 326 18.37 34.87 -7.90
C SER A 326 17.77 36.26 -7.73
N TYR A 327 18.58 37.32 -7.65
CA TYR A 327 18.10 38.68 -7.40
C TYR A 327 17.65 39.46 -8.65
N SER A 328 18.15 39.12 -9.85
CA SER A 328 17.83 39.88 -11.07
C SER A 328 17.98 39.05 -12.36
N SER A 329 17.11 39.30 -13.34
CA SER A 329 17.25 38.76 -14.70
C SER A 329 18.52 39.24 -15.39
N ASP A 330 18.95 40.48 -15.15
CA ASP A 330 20.14 41.04 -15.80
C ASP A 330 21.41 40.25 -15.42
N PHE A 331 21.53 39.83 -14.15
CA PHE A 331 22.62 38.95 -13.71
C PHE A 331 22.61 37.60 -14.42
N ARG A 332 21.44 36.98 -14.59
CA ARG A 332 21.31 35.71 -15.35
C ARG A 332 21.72 35.88 -16.81
N GLN A 333 21.29 36.96 -17.45
CA GLN A 333 21.63 37.21 -18.86
C GLN A 333 23.14 37.43 -19.03
N ILE A 334 23.77 38.19 -18.14
CA ILE A 334 25.24 38.39 -18.14
C ILE A 334 25.97 37.06 -17.91
N PHE A 335 25.48 36.23 -16.98
CA PHE A 335 26.01 34.88 -16.76
C PHE A 335 25.93 34.02 -18.02
N CYS A 336 24.74 33.90 -18.63
CA CYS A 336 24.53 33.10 -19.84
C CYS A 336 25.40 33.59 -21.01
N GLN A 337 25.49 34.91 -21.22
CA GLN A 337 26.35 35.51 -22.25
C GLN A 337 27.83 35.18 -22.02
N ALA A 338 28.31 35.29 -20.78
CA ALA A 338 29.69 34.96 -20.43
C ALA A 338 30.00 33.46 -20.63
N CYS A 339 29.06 32.59 -20.27
CA CYS A 339 29.17 31.14 -20.46
C CYS A 339 29.16 30.70 -21.93
N LEU A 340 28.38 31.38 -22.78
CA LEU A 340 28.26 31.12 -24.22
C LEU A 340 29.33 31.81 -25.07
N ARG A 341 30.17 32.66 -24.48
CA ARG A 341 31.20 33.40 -25.21
C ARG A 341 32.29 32.43 -25.70
N GLU A 342 32.48 32.39 -27.02
CA GLU A 342 33.61 31.71 -27.64
C GLU A 342 34.84 32.63 -27.65
N GLU A 343 36.01 32.08 -27.32
CA GLU A 343 37.27 32.81 -27.45
C GLU A 343 37.69 32.81 -28.93
N PRO A 344 37.89 33.98 -29.55
CA PRO A 344 38.36 34.03 -30.93
C PRO A 344 39.71 33.32 -31.06
N ASP A 345 39.86 32.49 -32.09
CA ASP A 345 41.04 31.65 -32.39
C ASP A 345 41.29 30.46 -31.45
N SER A 346 40.36 30.15 -30.53
CA SER A 346 40.42 28.96 -29.67
C SER A 346 39.65 27.79 -30.28
N GLU A 347 40.25 26.60 -30.37
CA GLU A 347 39.53 25.36 -30.70
C GLU A 347 38.65 24.87 -29.53
N ASN A 348 38.75 25.52 -28.37
CA ASN A 348 38.01 25.12 -27.18
C ASN A 348 36.52 25.47 -27.30
N PRO A 349 35.62 24.57 -26.88
CA PRO A 349 34.20 24.89 -26.71
C PRO A 349 33.99 26.07 -25.75
N CYS A 350 32.83 26.73 -25.83
CA CYS A 350 32.45 27.74 -24.84
C CYS A 350 32.40 27.15 -23.41
N LEU A 351 32.43 28.01 -22.38
CA LEU A 351 32.61 27.58 -20.99
C LEU A 351 31.53 26.61 -20.51
N ILE A 352 30.27 26.81 -20.92
CA ILE A 352 29.20 25.87 -20.56
C ILE A 352 29.37 24.51 -21.26
N SER A 353 29.78 24.49 -22.53
CA SER A 353 30.07 23.24 -23.26
C SER A 353 31.22 22.48 -22.63
N ARG A 354 32.26 23.18 -22.17
CA ARG A 354 33.36 22.56 -21.41
C ARG A 354 32.84 21.89 -20.15
N LEU A 355 32.00 22.56 -19.36
CA LEU A 355 31.40 21.96 -18.16
C LEU A 355 30.50 20.76 -18.49
N MET A 356 29.70 20.84 -19.56
CA MET A 356 28.85 19.71 -20.00
C MET A 356 29.68 18.49 -20.38
N LEU A 357 30.75 18.68 -21.18
CA LEU A 357 31.66 17.61 -21.61
C LEU A 357 32.52 17.04 -20.46
N TRP A 358 32.57 17.73 -19.33
CA TRP A 358 33.27 17.27 -18.13
C TRP A 358 32.34 16.59 -17.12
N ASP A 359 31.01 16.69 -17.29
CA ASP A 359 30.00 16.23 -16.32
C ASP A 359 30.25 14.81 -15.79
N ALA A 360 30.49 13.85 -16.69
CA ALA A 360 30.70 12.44 -16.32
C ALA A 360 31.96 12.20 -15.47
N LYS A 361 32.92 13.13 -15.47
CA LYS A 361 34.14 13.07 -14.65
C LYS A 361 34.03 13.86 -13.34
N LEU A 362 32.99 14.69 -13.20
CA LEU A 362 32.76 15.46 -11.98
C LEU A 362 32.14 14.56 -10.90
N TYR A 363 32.54 14.80 -9.65
CA TYR A 363 31.91 14.15 -8.50
C TYR A 363 30.53 14.75 -8.22
N LYS A 364 29.66 13.98 -7.56
CA LYS A 364 28.27 14.31 -7.20
C LYS A 364 28.03 15.76 -6.75
N GLY A 365 28.85 16.30 -5.84
CA GLY A 365 28.73 17.68 -5.36
C GLY A 365 28.95 18.74 -6.43
N ALA A 366 29.94 18.54 -7.32
CA ALA A 366 30.20 19.44 -8.43
C ALA A 366 29.06 19.43 -9.47
N ARG A 367 28.51 18.24 -9.76
CA ARG A 367 27.36 18.09 -10.67
C ARG A 367 26.11 18.80 -10.15
N LYS A 368 25.82 18.69 -8.85
CA LYS A 368 24.70 19.41 -8.20
C LYS A 368 24.79 20.92 -8.41
N ILE A 369 25.97 21.51 -8.17
CA ILE A 369 26.20 22.95 -8.39
C ILE A 369 26.07 23.32 -9.87
N LEU A 370 26.61 22.50 -10.79
CA LEU A 370 26.45 22.71 -12.23
C LEU A 370 24.97 22.75 -12.64
N HIS A 371 24.18 21.77 -12.20
CA HIS A 371 22.75 21.70 -12.47
C HIS A 371 22.01 22.92 -11.91
N GLU A 372 22.27 23.29 -10.65
CA GLU A 372 21.69 24.47 -10.02
C GLU A 372 22.00 25.76 -10.80
N LEU A 373 23.24 25.93 -11.26
CA LEU A 373 23.64 27.07 -12.09
C LEU A 373 22.91 27.09 -13.42
N ILE A 374 22.71 25.94 -14.08
CA ILE A 374 21.97 25.86 -15.35
C ILE A 374 20.48 26.18 -15.13
N PHE A 375 19.85 25.59 -14.11
CA PHE A 375 18.45 25.81 -13.79
C PHE A 375 18.16 27.26 -13.42
N SER A 376 19.03 27.87 -12.60
CA SER A 376 18.87 29.25 -12.12
C SER A 376 19.25 30.31 -13.15
N SER A 377 19.80 29.93 -14.31
CA SER A 377 20.22 30.86 -15.36
C SER A 377 19.57 30.54 -16.72
N PHE A 378 20.13 29.59 -17.48
CA PHE A 378 19.73 29.24 -18.83
C PHE A 378 18.25 28.87 -18.94
N PHE A 379 17.71 28.13 -17.97
CA PHE A 379 16.32 27.65 -18.06
C PHE A 379 15.27 28.64 -17.59
N MET A 380 15.68 29.74 -16.95
CA MET A 380 14.78 30.83 -16.56
C MET A 380 14.47 31.80 -17.71
N GLU A 381 15.23 31.75 -18.81
CA GLU A 381 15.12 32.69 -19.92
C GLU A 381 15.02 31.92 -21.25
N MET A 382 13.88 32.01 -21.95
CA MET A 382 13.59 31.17 -23.13
C MET A 382 14.63 31.28 -24.26
N GLU A 383 15.16 32.48 -24.49
CA GLU A 383 16.21 32.72 -25.49
C GLU A 383 17.50 31.95 -25.15
N TYR A 384 17.92 31.98 -23.88
CA TYR A 384 19.12 31.27 -23.42
C TYR A 384 18.88 29.77 -23.27
N LYS A 385 17.66 29.34 -22.90
CA LYS A 385 17.24 27.92 -22.93
C LYS A 385 17.40 27.34 -24.34
N LYS A 386 16.99 28.09 -25.37
CA LYS A 386 17.16 27.71 -26.77
C LYS A 386 18.64 27.60 -27.16
N LEU A 387 19.47 28.60 -26.81
CA LEU A 387 20.91 28.57 -27.12
C LEU A 387 21.62 27.40 -26.42
N PHE A 388 21.29 27.16 -25.15
CA PHE A 388 21.79 26.01 -24.40
C PHE A 388 21.38 24.69 -25.06
N ALA A 389 20.12 24.56 -25.49
CA ALA A 389 19.64 23.35 -26.15
C ALA A 389 20.33 23.08 -27.49
N MET A 390 20.67 24.12 -28.26
CA MET A 390 21.46 23.97 -29.47
C MET A 390 22.86 23.43 -29.16
N GLU A 391 23.49 23.96 -28.12
CA GLU A 391 24.82 23.52 -27.69
C GLU A 391 24.80 22.11 -27.10
N PHE A 392 23.74 21.74 -26.37
CA PHE A 392 23.50 20.39 -25.88
C PHE A 392 23.34 19.39 -27.04
N VAL A 393 22.56 19.73 -28.07
CA VAL A 393 22.38 18.86 -29.25
C VAL A 393 23.67 18.72 -30.05
N LYS A 394 24.47 19.78 -30.18
CA LYS A 394 25.79 19.77 -30.84
C LYS A 394 26.74 18.72 -30.25
N TYR A 395 26.74 18.54 -28.92
CA TYR A 395 27.58 17.56 -28.21
C TYR A 395 26.83 16.29 -27.75
N TYR A 396 25.56 16.14 -28.10
CA TYR A 396 24.69 15.06 -27.60
C TYR A 396 25.30 13.66 -27.73
N LYS A 397 25.88 13.33 -28.89
CA LYS A 397 26.54 12.03 -29.13
C LYS A 397 27.63 11.73 -28.11
N GLN A 398 28.46 12.72 -27.79
CA GLN A 398 29.56 12.57 -26.85
C GLN A 398 29.03 12.46 -25.41
N LEU A 399 28.12 13.37 -25.03
CA LEU A 399 27.51 13.37 -23.69
C LEU A 399 26.83 12.05 -23.36
N GLN A 400 26.11 11.45 -24.31
CA GLN A 400 25.46 10.16 -24.09
C GLN A 400 26.45 8.99 -23.99
N LYS A 401 27.54 8.99 -24.77
CA LYS A 401 28.60 7.96 -24.67
C LYS A 401 29.34 8.02 -23.33
N GLU A 402 29.63 9.22 -22.87
CA GLU A 402 30.23 9.47 -21.56
C GLU A 402 29.27 9.01 -20.45
N TYR A 403 27.99 9.38 -20.51
CA TYR A 403 26.99 8.92 -19.55
C TYR A 403 26.79 7.39 -19.54
N ILE A 404 26.82 6.71 -20.69
CA ILE A 404 26.74 5.23 -20.74
C ILE A 404 27.93 4.57 -20.03
N SER A 405 29.08 5.25 -20.00
CA SER A 405 30.30 4.78 -19.34
C SER A 405 30.46 5.30 -17.90
N ASP A 406 29.59 6.20 -17.47
CA ASP A 406 29.57 6.83 -16.15
C ASP A 406 29.02 5.85 -15.08
N ASP A 407 29.29 6.14 -13.82
CA ASP A 407 28.88 5.35 -12.66
C ASP A 407 27.83 6.06 -11.78
N HIS A 408 27.61 7.36 -11.97
CA HIS A 408 26.65 8.15 -11.19
C HIS A 408 25.18 7.97 -11.65
N ASP A 409 24.23 8.35 -10.80
CA ASP A 409 22.77 8.37 -11.09
C ASP A 409 22.42 9.38 -12.21
N ARG A 410 21.47 9.02 -13.08
CA ARG A 410 20.97 9.89 -14.16
C ARG A 410 20.52 11.26 -13.67
N SER A 411 19.85 11.33 -12.51
CA SER A 411 19.24 12.55 -11.97
C SER A 411 20.21 13.71 -11.73
N ILE A 412 21.50 13.41 -11.62
CA ILE A 412 22.60 14.38 -11.48
C ILE A 412 23.50 14.44 -12.71
N SER A 413 23.21 13.69 -13.78
CA SER A 413 23.91 13.80 -15.05
C SER A 413 23.33 14.92 -15.90
N ILE A 414 24.18 15.65 -16.62
CA ILE A 414 23.77 16.66 -17.60
C ILE A 414 22.78 16.10 -18.63
N THR A 415 22.85 14.80 -18.93
CA THR A 415 21.95 14.12 -19.87
C THR A 415 20.49 14.09 -19.39
N ALA A 416 20.23 14.19 -18.08
CA ALA A 416 18.86 14.29 -17.56
C ALA A 416 18.15 15.59 -17.92
N LEU A 417 18.90 16.64 -18.28
CA LEU A 417 18.33 17.91 -18.69
C LEU A 417 17.60 17.83 -20.04
N SER A 418 17.78 16.74 -20.80
CA SER A 418 17.10 16.51 -22.09
C SER A 418 15.59 16.71 -21.98
N VAL A 419 14.96 16.25 -20.89
CA VAL A 419 13.52 16.39 -20.68
C VAL A 419 13.10 17.86 -20.63
N GLN A 420 13.91 18.76 -20.08
CA GLN A 420 13.60 20.19 -19.94
C GLN A 420 13.73 20.99 -21.24
N MET A 421 14.22 20.35 -22.30
CA MET A 421 14.45 20.94 -23.62
C MET A 421 13.62 20.25 -24.70
N PHE A 422 13.59 18.91 -24.69
CA PHE A 422 12.97 18.10 -25.74
C PHE A 422 11.45 17.98 -25.59
N THR A 423 10.88 18.25 -24.42
CA THR A 423 9.41 18.26 -24.23
C THR A 423 8.79 19.62 -24.56
N VAL A 424 9.58 20.70 -24.60
CA VAL A 424 9.11 22.06 -24.94
C VAL A 424 8.71 22.10 -26.44
N PRO A 425 7.42 22.22 -26.79
CA PRO A 425 6.93 22.06 -28.16
C PRO A 425 7.58 22.98 -29.20
N THR A 426 7.83 24.25 -28.91
CA THR A 426 8.49 25.18 -29.85
C THR A 426 9.95 24.84 -30.04
N LEU A 427 10.66 24.52 -28.96
CA LEU A 427 12.06 24.17 -28.97
C LEU A 427 12.29 22.82 -29.66
N ALA A 428 11.49 21.80 -29.35
CA ALA A 428 11.55 20.50 -30.01
C ALA A 428 11.43 20.63 -31.54
N ARG A 429 10.43 21.39 -32.02
CA ARG A 429 10.26 21.68 -33.45
C ARG A 429 11.48 22.38 -34.04
N HIS A 430 12.01 23.39 -33.34
CA HIS A 430 13.20 24.10 -33.78
C HIS A 430 14.43 23.18 -33.86
N LEU A 431 14.63 22.29 -32.89
CA LEU A 431 15.73 21.33 -32.86
C LEU A 431 15.60 20.27 -33.96
N ILE A 432 14.39 19.84 -34.31
CA ILE A 432 14.18 18.93 -35.45
C ILE A 432 14.52 19.64 -36.77
N GLU A 433 14.01 20.86 -36.97
CA GLU A 433 14.17 21.59 -38.22
C GLU A 433 15.60 22.10 -38.44
N GLU A 434 16.23 22.67 -37.40
CA GLU A 434 17.55 23.30 -37.49
C GLU A 434 18.72 22.38 -37.13
N GLN A 435 18.54 21.44 -36.18
CA GLN A 435 19.62 20.59 -35.66
C GLN A 435 19.48 19.11 -36.03
N ASN A 436 18.46 18.73 -36.81
CA ASN A 436 18.18 17.34 -37.20
C ASN A 436 18.19 16.37 -36.00
N VAL A 437 17.63 16.81 -34.86
CA VAL A 437 17.84 16.14 -33.57
C VAL A 437 17.33 14.69 -33.55
N ILE A 438 16.29 14.34 -34.34
CA ILE A 438 15.82 12.94 -34.46
C ILE A 438 16.95 12.06 -35.00
N SER A 439 17.59 12.48 -36.10
CA SER A 439 18.74 11.76 -36.68
C SER A 439 19.92 11.75 -35.72
N VAL A 440 20.20 12.84 -35.01
CA VAL A 440 21.25 12.89 -33.98
C VAL A 440 21.02 11.80 -32.92
N ILE A 441 19.80 11.70 -32.38
CA ILE A 441 19.45 10.70 -31.36
C ILE A 441 19.51 9.28 -31.93
N THR A 442 18.92 9.04 -33.11
CA THR A 442 18.90 7.70 -33.70
C THR A 442 20.28 7.22 -34.15
N GLU A 443 21.13 8.12 -34.66
CA GLU A 443 22.51 7.77 -35.02
C GLU A 443 23.38 7.62 -33.76
N THR A 444 23.08 8.33 -32.66
CA THR A 444 23.69 8.04 -31.34
C THR A 444 23.39 6.60 -30.92
N LEU A 445 22.13 6.17 -31.03
CA LEU A 445 21.74 4.77 -30.79
C LEU A 445 22.52 3.82 -31.69
N LEU A 446 22.58 4.07 -33.00
CA LEU A 446 23.31 3.21 -33.95
C LEU A 446 24.81 3.12 -33.68
N GLU A 447 25.41 4.10 -32.98
CA GLU A 447 26.82 4.06 -32.56
C GLU A 447 27.07 3.29 -31.26
N VAL A 448 26.09 3.20 -30.36
CA VAL A 448 26.22 2.50 -29.07
C VAL A 448 25.67 1.07 -29.10
N LEU A 449 24.71 0.80 -29.99
CA LEU A 449 24.10 -0.51 -30.13
C LEU A 449 25.00 -1.62 -30.71
N PRO A 450 26.10 -1.38 -31.49
CA PRO A 450 26.93 -2.44 -32.06
C PRO A 450 27.53 -3.43 -31.04
N GLU A 451 27.73 -3.02 -29.78
CA GLU A 451 28.18 -3.91 -28.69
C GLU A 451 27.19 -5.06 -28.43
N TYR A 452 25.91 -4.85 -28.74
CA TYR A 452 24.83 -5.81 -28.54
C TYR A 452 24.42 -6.51 -29.85
N LEU A 453 25.15 -6.33 -30.95
CA LEU A 453 24.84 -6.94 -32.25
C LEU A 453 25.69 -8.18 -32.51
N ASP A 454 25.06 -9.20 -33.08
CA ASP A 454 25.71 -10.41 -33.57
C ASP A 454 26.32 -10.23 -34.98
N ARG A 455 26.86 -11.32 -35.54
CA ARG A 455 27.49 -11.34 -36.88
C ARG A 455 26.52 -11.03 -38.02
N ASN A 456 25.21 -11.16 -37.79
CA ASN A 456 24.16 -10.85 -38.76
C ASN A 456 23.58 -9.44 -38.55
N ASN A 457 24.21 -8.61 -37.71
CA ASN A 457 23.72 -7.29 -37.28
C ASN A 457 22.36 -7.36 -36.58
N LYS A 458 22.10 -8.44 -35.83
CA LYS A 458 20.89 -8.63 -35.01
C LYS A 458 21.24 -8.52 -33.54
N PHE A 459 20.32 -8.01 -32.73
CA PHE A 459 20.55 -7.97 -31.29
C PHE A 459 20.72 -9.38 -30.70
N ASN A 460 21.72 -9.50 -29.84
CA ASN A 460 22.01 -10.67 -29.03
C ASN A 460 22.53 -10.19 -27.67
N PHE A 461 21.82 -10.50 -26.60
CA PHE A 461 22.10 -9.98 -25.26
C PHE A 461 22.87 -10.95 -24.37
N GLN A 462 23.53 -11.98 -24.91
CA GLN A 462 24.31 -12.90 -24.08
C GLN A 462 25.43 -12.19 -23.30
N GLY A 463 25.37 -12.26 -21.97
CA GLY A 463 26.39 -11.68 -21.09
C GLY A 463 26.41 -10.15 -21.03
N TYR A 464 25.29 -9.49 -21.37
CA TYR A 464 25.17 -8.03 -21.33
C TYR A 464 25.25 -7.46 -19.89
N SER A 465 25.67 -6.20 -19.77
CA SER A 465 25.53 -5.43 -18.53
C SER A 465 24.16 -4.76 -18.46
N GLN A 466 23.36 -5.13 -17.45
CA GLN A 466 22.04 -4.54 -17.22
C GLN A 466 22.12 -3.03 -16.94
N ASP A 467 23.14 -2.58 -16.22
CA ASP A 467 23.34 -1.16 -15.89
C ASP A 467 23.67 -0.33 -17.14
N LYS A 468 24.61 -0.79 -17.97
CA LYS A 468 24.93 -0.12 -19.23
C LYS A 468 23.74 -0.07 -20.18
N LEU A 469 23.01 -1.19 -20.32
CA LEU A 469 21.81 -1.21 -21.16
C LEU A 469 20.70 -0.29 -20.60
N GLY A 470 20.56 -0.23 -19.27
CA GLY A 470 19.69 0.71 -18.58
C GLY A 470 20.00 2.18 -18.93
N ARG A 471 21.29 2.52 -19.07
CA ARG A 471 21.73 3.85 -19.52
C ARG A 471 21.41 4.10 -20.99
N VAL A 472 21.50 3.10 -21.87
CA VAL A 472 21.05 3.22 -23.28
C VAL A 472 19.55 3.55 -23.38
N TYR A 473 18.73 3.08 -22.43
CA TYR A 473 17.30 3.43 -22.40
C TYR A 473 17.06 4.94 -22.21
N ALA A 474 18.00 5.69 -21.63
CA ALA A 474 17.91 7.15 -21.54
C ALA A 474 17.86 7.80 -22.94
N VAL A 475 18.67 7.32 -23.87
CA VAL A 475 18.71 7.80 -25.27
C VAL A 475 17.41 7.46 -26.00
N ILE A 476 16.85 6.27 -25.75
CA ILE A 476 15.53 5.88 -26.29
C ILE A 476 14.44 6.80 -25.71
N CYS A 477 14.51 7.11 -24.42
CA CYS A 477 13.59 8.02 -23.75
C CYS A 477 13.65 9.44 -24.34
N ASP A 478 14.84 9.92 -24.70
CA ASP A 478 15.03 11.22 -25.34
C ASP A 478 14.38 11.27 -26.75
N LEU A 479 14.44 10.15 -27.50
CA LEU A 479 13.71 10.01 -28.76
C LEU A 479 12.18 10.04 -28.53
N LYS A 480 11.70 9.48 -27.42
CA LYS A 480 10.29 9.63 -27.03
C LYS A 480 9.96 11.10 -26.78
N TYR A 481 10.76 11.81 -25.98
CA TYR A 481 10.51 13.22 -25.63
C TYR A 481 10.36 14.11 -26.85
N ILE A 482 11.29 14.00 -27.82
CA ILE A 482 11.24 14.84 -29.02
C ILE A 482 10.00 14.59 -29.90
N LEU A 483 9.43 13.38 -29.84
CA LEU A 483 8.26 13.00 -30.64
C LEU A 483 6.92 13.36 -29.98
N ILE A 484 6.89 13.80 -28.71
CA ILE A 484 5.65 14.06 -27.95
C ILE A 484 4.74 15.04 -28.69
N SER A 485 5.31 16.14 -29.16
CA SER A 485 4.58 17.23 -29.80
C SER A 485 4.56 17.10 -31.31
N LYS A 486 3.49 16.49 -31.83
CA LYS A 486 3.25 16.37 -33.29
C LYS A 486 3.18 17.75 -33.94
N PRO A 487 3.79 17.95 -35.13
CA PRO A 487 3.76 19.24 -35.81
C PRO A 487 2.36 19.50 -36.39
N THR A 488 1.83 20.69 -36.11
CA THR A 488 0.58 21.17 -36.72
C THR A 488 0.80 21.78 -38.09
N ILE A 489 2.03 22.23 -38.38
CA ILE A 489 2.44 22.84 -39.65
C ILE A 489 3.72 22.14 -40.11
N TRP A 490 3.72 21.69 -41.37
CA TRP A 490 4.86 21.01 -41.98
C TRP A 490 5.56 21.91 -43.01
N THR A 491 6.82 22.28 -42.73
CA THR A 491 7.73 22.89 -43.70
C THR A 491 8.44 21.81 -44.53
N GLU A 492 8.99 22.17 -45.69
CA GLU A 492 9.77 21.21 -46.49
C GLU A 492 11.02 20.72 -45.75
N ARG A 493 11.68 21.62 -45.03
CA ARG A 493 12.83 21.28 -44.18
C ARG A 493 12.44 20.30 -43.09
N LEU A 494 11.35 20.55 -42.37
CA LEU A 494 10.85 19.63 -41.34
C LEU A 494 10.51 18.24 -41.91
N ARG A 495 9.87 18.17 -43.10
CA ARG A 495 9.59 16.89 -43.79
C ARG A 495 10.88 16.12 -44.09
N MET A 496 11.88 16.80 -44.65
CA MET A 496 13.17 16.18 -44.98
C MET A 496 13.88 15.64 -43.73
N GLN A 497 13.99 16.44 -42.67
CA GLN A 497 14.68 16.05 -41.43
C GLN A 497 13.95 14.91 -40.70
N PHE A 498 12.61 14.96 -40.62
CA PHE A 498 11.83 13.88 -40.03
C PHE A 498 11.98 12.58 -40.83
N LEU A 499 11.94 12.62 -42.16
CA LEU A 499 12.13 11.44 -43.01
C LEU A 499 13.54 10.84 -42.87
N GLU A 500 14.57 11.67 -42.73
CA GLU A 500 15.92 11.20 -42.45
C GLU A 500 15.99 10.47 -41.10
N GLY A 501 15.43 11.08 -40.05
CA GLY A 501 15.34 10.47 -38.73
C GLY A 501 14.54 9.16 -38.74
N PHE A 502 13.41 9.10 -39.46
CA PHE A 502 12.62 7.88 -39.63
C PHE A 502 13.40 6.78 -40.36
N ARG A 503 14.15 7.12 -41.42
CA ARG A 503 15.02 6.15 -42.11
C ARG A 503 16.13 5.62 -41.19
N SER A 504 16.72 6.48 -40.37
CA SER A 504 17.69 6.05 -39.37
C SER A 504 17.05 5.13 -38.32
N PHE A 505 15.84 5.45 -37.85
CA PHE A 505 15.08 4.61 -36.94
C PHE A 505 14.76 3.23 -37.54
N LEU A 506 14.43 3.15 -38.83
CA LEU A 506 14.23 1.87 -39.53
C LEU A 506 15.51 0.99 -39.54
N LYS A 507 16.72 1.57 -39.48
CA LYS A 507 17.96 0.79 -39.32
C LYS A 507 18.01 0.11 -37.95
N ILE A 508 17.57 0.79 -36.88
CA ILE A 508 17.47 0.21 -35.53
C ILE A 508 16.46 -0.94 -35.54
N LEU A 509 15.28 -0.76 -36.14
CA LEU A 509 14.28 -1.83 -36.26
C LEU A 509 14.77 -2.99 -37.13
N THR A 510 15.64 -2.73 -38.11
CA THR A 510 16.30 -3.76 -38.92
C THR A 510 17.21 -4.66 -38.06
N CYS A 511 17.88 -4.10 -37.05
CA CYS A 511 18.65 -4.89 -36.08
C CYS A 511 17.76 -5.75 -35.17
N MET A 512 16.50 -5.35 -34.96
CA MET A 512 15.56 -6.10 -34.12
C MET A 512 14.73 -7.14 -34.89
N GLN A 513 14.50 -6.94 -36.18
CA GLN A 513 13.62 -7.80 -36.97
C GLN A 513 14.20 -9.22 -37.06
N GLY A 514 13.54 -10.19 -36.41
CA GLY A 514 14.01 -11.58 -36.37
C GLY A 514 15.23 -11.79 -35.48
N MET A 515 15.41 -10.97 -34.43
CA MET A 515 16.45 -11.20 -33.41
C MET A 515 16.05 -12.33 -32.45
N GLU A 516 17.00 -12.88 -31.69
CA GLU A 516 16.77 -13.95 -30.70
C GLU A 516 15.97 -15.14 -31.28
N GLU A 517 16.43 -15.66 -32.42
CA GLU A 517 15.76 -16.81 -33.05
C GLU A 517 15.96 -18.09 -32.23
N ILE A 518 14.85 -18.78 -31.96
CA ILE A 518 14.83 -20.00 -31.17
C ILE A 518 14.57 -21.23 -32.04
N ARG A 519 15.21 -22.34 -31.68
CA ARG A 519 14.98 -23.66 -32.27
C ARG A 519 14.37 -24.60 -31.24
N ARG A 520 13.40 -25.40 -31.66
CA ARG A 520 12.77 -26.40 -30.79
C ARG A 520 13.79 -27.45 -30.32
N GLN A 521 13.85 -27.69 -29.01
CA GLN A 521 14.69 -28.74 -28.44
C GLN A 521 13.96 -30.08 -28.41
N VAL A 522 14.47 -31.07 -29.17
CA VAL A 522 13.91 -32.44 -29.28
C VAL A 522 14.76 -33.46 -28.50
N GLY A 523 15.88 -33.03 -27.90
CA GLY A 523 16.83 -33.85 -27.12
C GLY A 523 16.69 -33.66 -25.61
N GLN A 524 17.77 -33.29 -24.94
CA GLN A 524 17.77 -32.94 -23.51
C GLN A 524 17.07 -31.59 -23.26
N HIS A 525 16.60 -31.37 -22.03
CA HIS A 525 16.10 -30.07 -21.57
C HIS A 525 17.26 -29.08 -21.48
N ILE A 526 17.02 -27.81 -21.79
CA ILE A 526 18.05 -26.78 -21.61
C ILE A 526 18.36 -26.60 -20.12
N GLU A 527 19.63 -26.69 -19.72
CA GLU A 527 20.02 -26.60 -18.29
C GLU A 527 20.15 -25.16 -17.79
N VAL A 528 20.38 -24.21 -18.70
CA VAL A 528 20.55 -22.78 -18.41
C VAL A 528 19.60 -21.99 -19.30
N ASP A 529 18.65 -21.27 -18.70
CA ASP A 529 17.75 -20.38 -19.43
C ASP A 529 18.56 -19.23 -20.07
N PRO A 530 18.33 -18.88 -21.35
CA PRO A 530 18.99 -17.76 -22.00
C PRO A 530 18.45 -16.41 -21.47
N ASP A 531 19.31 -15.40 -21.41
CA ASP A 531 18.95 -14.01 -21.04
C ASP A 531 17.97 -13.42 -22.06
N TRP A 532 16.68 -13.32 -21.71
CA TRP A 532 15.61 -12.91 -22.64
C TRP A 532 14.99 -11.56 -22.27
N GLU A 533 15.23 -11.10 -21.04
CA GLU A 533 14.63 -9.90 -20.46
C GLU A 533 15.02 -8.63 -21.21
N ALA A 534 16.28 -8.53 -21.65
CA ALA A 534 16.79 -7.37 -22.40
C ALA A 534 16.05 -7.15 -23.73
N ALA A 535 15.78 -8.22 -24.47
CA ALA A 535 15.07 -8.17 -25.75
C ALA A 535 13.63 -7.65 -25.58
N ILE A 536 12.92 -8.12 -24.54
CA ILE A 536 11.58 -7.62 -24.19
C ILE A 536 11.63 -6.19 -23.63
N ALA A 537 12.65 -5.84 -22.84
CA ALA A 537 12.79 -4.51 -22.27
C ALA A 537 12.99 -3.44 -23.36
N ILE A 538 13.86 -3.66 -24.35
CA ILE A 538 14.02 -2.74 -25.49
C ILE A 538 12.72 -2.61 -26.29
N GLN A 539 12.03 -3.73 -26.54
CA GLN A 539 10.73 -3.72 -27.21
C GLN A 539 9.71 -2.85 -26.45
N MET A 540 9.72 -2.92 -25.12
CA MET A 540 8.85 -2.11 -24.27
C MET A 540 9.19 -0.63 -24.33
N GLN A 541 10.48 -0.27 -24.32
CA GLN A 541 10.91 1.13 -24.46
C GLN A 541 10.52 1.74 -25.81
N LEU A 542 10.55 0.94 -26.88
CA LEU A 542 10.23 1.40 -28.24
C LEU A 542 8.73 1.45 -28.56
N LYS A 543 7.87 0.77 -27.80
CA LYS A 543 6.41 0.69 -28.05
C LYS A 543 5.79 2.04 -28.40
N ASN A 544 5.95 3.03 -27.53
CA ASN A 544 5.34 4.34 -27.73
C ASN A 544 5.98 5.08 -28.90
N ILE A 545 7.29 4.95 -29.10
CA ILE A 545 8.00 5.58 -30.22
C ILE A 545 7.50 5.03 -31.56
N LEU A 546 7.24 3.72 -31.66
CA LEU A 546 6.66 3.08 -32.84
C LEU A 546 5.29 3.67 -33.16
N LEU A 547 4.41 3.81 -32.17
CA LEU A 547 3.10 4.45 -32.31
C LEU A 547 3.23 5.92 -32.71
N MET A 548 4.13 6.67 -32.08
CA MET A 548 4.33 8.09 -32.35
C MET A 548 4.86 8.33 -33.77
N PHE A 549 5.82 7.54 -34.25
CA PHE A 549 6.24 7.61 -35.66
C PHE A 549 5.09 7.32 -36.62
N GLN A 550 4.26 6.30 -36.36
CA GLN A 550 3.08 6.01 -37.18
C GLN A 550 2.09 7.19 -37.20
N GLU A 551 1.92 7.88 -36.08
CA GLU A 551 1.03 9.04 -35.97
C GLU A 551 1.58 10.29 -36.64
N TRP A 552 2.89 10.54 -36.51
CA TRP A 552 3.57 11.61 -37.24
C TRP A 552 3.49 11.40 -38.75
N CYS A 553 3.75 10.18 -39.22
CA CYS A 553 3.57 9.82 -40.63
C CYS A 553 2.13 10.09 -41.08
N ALA A 554 1.12 9.78 -40.25
CA ALA A 554 -0.29 9.99 -40.59
C ALA A 554 -0.75 11.46 -40.58
N CYS A 555 0.09 12.42 -40.16
CA CYS A 555 -0.25 13.85 -40.20
C CYS A 555 -0.16 14.45 -41.61
N ASP A 556 0.53 13.79 -42.55
CA ASP A 556 0.71 14.22 -43.93
C ASP A 556 0.60 12.99 -44.85
N GLU A 557 -0.31 13.00 -45.82
CA GLU A 557 -0.61 11.83 -46.65
C GLU A 557 0.58 11.38 -47.52
N GLU A 558 1.32 12.34 -48.10
CA GLU A 558 2.52 12.05 -48.89
C GLU A 558 3.63 11.48 -48.01
N LEU A 559 3.79 12.05 -46.82
CA LEU A 559 4.74 11.54 -45.82
C LEU A 559 4.42 10.10 -45.43
N LEU A 560 3.15 9.77 -45.21
CA LEU A 560 2.70 8.42 -44.88
C LEU A 560 3.02 7.41 -45.99
N LEU A 561 2.77 7.77 -47.25
CA LEU A 561 3.03 6.92 -48.42
C LEU A 561 4.54 6.68 -48.62
N VAL A 562 5.37 7.72 -48.46
CA VAL A 562 6.84 7.61 -48.51
C VAL A 562 7.36 6.76 -47.35
N ALA A 563 6.88 6.99 -46.13
CA ALA A 563 7.26 6.22 -44.95
C ALA A 563 6.87 4.73 -45.09
N TYR A 564 5.68 4.44 -45.62
CA TYR A 564 5.24 3.07 -45.92
C TYR A 564 6.18 2.40 -46.92
N LYS A 565 6.55 3.09 -48.01
CA LYS A 565 7.49 2.58 -49.02
C LYS A 565 8.85 2.26 -48.42
N GLU A 566 9.40 3.13 -47.58
CA GLU A 566 10.70 2.91 -46.94
C GLU A 566 10.64 1.77 -45.91
N CYS A 567 9.57 1.68 -45.12
CA CYS A 567 9.35 0.56 -44.20
C CYS A 567 9.18 -0.77 -44.96
N HIS A 568 8.41 -0.78 -46.06
CA HIS A 568 8.22 -1.94 -46.92
C HIS A 568 9.57 -2.41 -47.48
N LYS A 569 10.39 -1.51 -48.02
CA LYS A 569 11.75 -1.85 -48.47
C LYS A 569 12.60 -2.46 -47.36
N ALA A 570 12.53 -1.94 -46.14
CA ALA A 570 13.26 -2.48 -44.99
C ALA A 570 12.79 -3.91 -44.65
N VAL A 571 11.48 -4.15 -44.59
CA VAL A 571 10.90 -5.49 -44.40
C VAL A 571 11.38 -6.45 -45.50
N MET A 572 11.30 -6.06 -46.77
CA MET A 572 11.71 -6.91 -47.89
C MET A 572 13.20 -7.25 -47.84
N ARG A 573 14.06 -6.31 -47.45
CA ARG A 573 15.50 -6.59 -47.24
C ARG A 573 15.72 -7.64 -46.16
N CYS A 574 15.02 -7.56 -45.03
CA CYS A 574 15.12 -8.57 -43.97
C CYS A 574 14.57 -9.94 -44.40
N SER A 575 13.53 -9.97 -45.23
CA SER A 575 12.89 -11.21 -45.67
C SER A 575 13.60 -11.91 -46.85
N THR A 576 14.43 -11.20 -47.62
CA THR A 576 15.13 -11.76 -48.80
C THR A 576 16.27 -12.76 -48.50
N SER A 577 16.69 -12.91 -47.24
CA SER A 577 17.63 -13.99 -46.86
C SER A 577 17.06 -15.41 -47.11
N PHE A 578 15.74 -15.53 -47.30
CA PHE A 578 15.01 -16.78 -47.57
C PHE A 578 15.00 -17.27 -49.04
N ILE A 579 15.90 -16.83 -49.92
CA ILE A 579 15.79 -17.16 -51.37
C ILE A 579 16.21 -18.62 -51.71
N SER A 580 17.01 -19.29 -50.89
CA SER A 580 17.61 -20.59 -51.28
C SER A 580 16.86 -21.87 -50.85
N SER A 581 15.64 -21.79 -50.31
CA SER A 581 14.89 -22.97 -49.84
C SER A 581 14.11 -23.67 -50.97
N SER A 582 13.99 -25.01 -50.91
CA SER A 582 13.09 -25.77 -51.77
C SER A 582 11.64 -25.30 -51.60
N LYS A 583 10.90 -25.26 -52.71
CA LYS A 583 9.47 -24.94 -52.69
C LYS A 583 8.66 -26.21 -52.53
N THR A 584 7.61 -26.13 -51.72
CA THR A 584 6.65 -27.21 -51.47
C THR A 584 5.31 -26.81 -52.06
N VAL A 585 4.70 -27.74 -52.79
CA VAL A 585 3.36 -27.54 -53.35
C VAL A 585 2.34 -28.20 -52.43
N VAL A 586 1.43 -27.40 -51.89
CA VAL A 586 0.32 -27.84 -51.06
C VAL A 586 -0.93 -27.85 -51.92
N GLN A 587 -1.64 -28.97 -51.96
CA GLN A 587 -2.85 -29.14 -52.76
C GLN A 587 -4.01 -29.61 -51.90
N SER A 588 -5.18 -28.98 -52.04
CA SER A 588 -6.43 -29.44 -51.44
C SER A 588 -7.63 -28.83 -52.16
N CYS A 589 -8.75 -29.56 -52.25
CA CYS A 589 -9.99 -29.12 -52.93
C CYS A 589 -9.82 -28.55 -54.36
N GLY A 590 -8.81 -28.98 -55.12
CA GLY A 590 -8.52 -28.46 -56.46
C GLY A 590 -7.72 -27.14 -56.49
N HIS A 591 -7.39 -26.59 -55.32
CA HIS A 591 -6.53 -25.42 -55.17
C HIS A 591 -5.10 -25.86 -54.87
N SER A 592 -4.11 -25.13 -55.40
CA SER A 592 -2.70 -25.35 -55.14
C SER A 592 -1.99 -24.07 -54.72
N LEU A 593 -1.11 -24.19 -53.75
CA LEU A 593 -0.19 -23.14 -53.31
C LEU A 593 1.24 -23.66 -53.41
N GLU A 594 2.08 -22.92 -54.14
CA GLU A 594 3.52 -23.14 -54.16
C GLU A 594 4.16 -22.18 -53.15
N THR A 595 4.57 -22.70 -52.00
CA THR A 595 5.17 -21.90 -50.92
C THR A 595 6.55 -22.44 -50.54
N LYS A 596 7.36 -21.63 -49.86
CA LYS A 596 8.66 -22.07 -49.34
C LYS A 596 8.46 -23.15 -48.27
N SER A 597 9.32 -24.16 -48.29
CA SER A 597 9.37 -25.16 -47.22
C SER A 597 9.89 -24.51 -45.94
N TYR A 598 9.06 -24.52 -44.90
CA TYR A 598 9.42 -24.02 -43.57
C TYR A 598 8.53 -24.69 -42.53
N ARG A 599 9.13 -25.26 -41.49
CA ARG A 599 8.45 -25.97 -40.40
C ARG A 599 8.82 -25.31 -39.08
N VAL A 600 7.86 -24.64 -38.45
CA VAL A 600 8.07 -23.96 -37.16
C VAL A 600 8.58 -24.93 -36.09
N SER A 601 8.18 -26.21 -36.16
CA SER A 601 8.66 -27.22 -35.22
C SER A 601 10.12 -27.64 -35.39
N GLU A 602 10.82 -27.22 -36.45
CA GLU A 602 12.20 -27.62 -36.78
C GLU A 602 13.13 -26.43 -37.10
N ASP A 603 12.60 -25.39 -37.73
CA ASP A 603 13.32 -24.20 -38.17
C ASP A 603 13.36 -23.10 -37.08
N LEU A 604 14.23 -22.11 -37.30
CA LEU A 604 14.46 -21.00 -36.38
C LEU A 604 13.35 -19.96 -36.43
N VAL A 605 12.67 -19.69 -35.31
CA VAL A 605 11.56 -18.71 -35.23
C VAL A 605 11.90 -17.60 -34.24
N SER A 606 11.44 -16.39 -34.50
CA SER A 606 11.56 -15.25 -33.58
C SER A 606 10.19 -14.62 -33.31
N ILE A 607 10.01 -14.12 -32.08
CA ILE A 607 8.85 -13.34 -31.66
C ILE A 607 9.03 -11.83 -31.87
N HIS A 608 10.25 -11.38 -32.20
CA HIS A 608 10.62 -9.97 -32.27
C HIS A 608 10.55 -9.47 -33.72
N LEU A 609 9.40 -8.90 -34.09
CA LEU A 609 9.08 -8.55 -35.49
C LEU A 609 8.71 -7.06 -35.69
N PRO A 610 9.45 -6.08 -35.12
CA PRO A 610 9.00 -4.69 -35.08
C PRO A 610 8.86 -4.03 -36.46
N LEU A 611 9.64 -4.43 -37.48
CA LEU A 611 9.47 -3.87 -38.83
C LEU A 611 8.16 -4.31 -39.47
N SER A 612 7.82 -5.61 -39.37
CA SER A 612 6.53 -6.12 -39.87
C SER A 612 5.37 -5.44 -39.16
N ARG A 613 5.48 -5.24 -37.84
CA ARG A 613 4.45 -4.62 -37.00
C ARG A 613 4.29 -3.12 -37.29
N THR A 614 5.40 -2.41 -37.51
CA THR A 614 5.39 -1.02 -37.98
C THR A 614 4.68 -0.90 -39.33
N LEU A 615 4.98 -1.79 -40.28
CA LEU A 615 4.33 -1.81 -41.59
C LEU A 615 2.81 -2.05 -41.47
N ALA A 616 2.38 -2.98 -40.61
CA ALA A 616 0.96 -3.21 -40.32
C ALA A 616 0.30 -1.96 -39.72
N GLY A 617 0.96 -1.28 -38.79
CA GLY A 617 0.50 -0.02 -38.21
C GLY A 617 0.33 1.08 -39.25
N LEU A 618 1.31 1.29 -40.13
CA LEU A 618 1.22 2.25 -41.24
C LEU A 618 0.10 1.88 -42.23
N HIS A 619 -0.11 0.59 -42.52
CA HIS A 619 -1.19 0.12 -43.39
C HIS A 619 -2.58 0.48 -42.85
N VAL A 620 -2.79 0.30 -41.54
CA VAL A 620 -4.04 0.67 -40.87
C VAL A 620 -4.28 2.18 -40.95
N ARG A 621 -3.24 3.01 -40.82
CA ARG A 621 -3.33 4.47 -40.99
C ARG A 621 -3.67 4.85 -42.43
N LEU A 622 -3.05 4.22 -43.43
CA LEU A 622 -3.40 4.43 -44.84
C LEU A 622 -4.88 4.08 -45.09
N SER A 623 -5.36 2.97 -44.52
CA SER A 623 -6.73 2.51 -44.71
C SER A 623 -7.72 3.50 -44.12
N ARG A 624 -7.44 3.98 -42.90
CA ARG A 624 -8.26 4.99 -42.22
C ARG A 624 -8.35 6.32 -42.96
N LEU A 625 -7.27 6.75 -43.62
CA LEU A 625 -7.25 7.98 -44.43
C LEU A 625 -7.81 7.80 -45.85
N GLY A 626 -8.09 6.57 -46.29
CA GLY A 626 -8.48 6.26 -47.68
C GLY A 626 -7.32 6.27 -48.69
N ALA A 627 -6.09 6.53 -48.22
CA ALA A 627 -4.89 6.63 -49.03
C ALA A 627 -4.33 5.27 -49.50
N VAL A 628 -4.85 4.13 -49.00
CA VAL A 628 -4.50 2.78 -49.52
C VAL A 628 -4.72 2.69 -51.03
N SER A 629 -5.72 3.40 -51.56
CA SER A 629 -6.00 3.46 -53.00
C SER A 629 -4.80 3.95 -53.83
N ARG A 630 -3.95 4.81 -53.27
CA ARG A 630 -2.74 5.37 -53.89
C ARG A 630 -1.46 4.57 -53.62
N LEU A 631 -1.52 3.54 -52.77
CA LEU A 631 -0.33 2.79 -52.36
C LEU A 631 0.45 2.17 -53.54
N HIS A 632 -0.27 1.78 -54.59
CA HIS A 632 0.30 1.22 -55.82
C HIS A 632 1.22 2.21 -56.58
N GLU A 633 1.10 3.52 -56.35
CA GLU A 633 1.99 4.57 -56.90
C GLU A 633 3.40 4.50 -56.26
N PHE A 634 3.48 3.97 -55.03
CA PHE A 634 4.70 3.96 -54.22
C PHE A 634 5.34 2.57 -54.10
N VAL A 635 4.50 1.53 -54.03
CA VAL A 635 4.88 0.11 -53.99
C VAL A 635 4.06 -0.62 -55.05
N SER A 636 4.73 -1.10 -56.12
CA SER A 636 4.03 -1.81 -57.19
C SER A 636 3.40 -3.11 -56.68
N PHE A 637 2.35 -3.60 -57.34
CA PHE A 637 1.72 -4.88 -56.98
C PHE A 637 2.69 -6.07 -57.08
N GLU A 638 3.64 -6.03 -58.02
CA GLU A 638 4.66 -7.06 -58.20
C GLU A 638 5.68 -7.05 -57.04
N ASP A 639 6.04 -5.86 -56.56
CA ASP A 639 6.98 -5.69 -55.45
C ASP A 639 6.35 -5.98 -54.08
N PHE A 640 5.02 -5.93 -53.97
CA PHE A 640 4.32 -6.01 -52.69
C PHE A 640 4.46 -7.39 -51.99
N GLN A 641 4.64 -8.47 -52.77
CA GLN A 641 4.95 -9.83 -52.28
C GLN A 641 4.21 -10.25 -50.98
N VAL A 642 2.88 -10.21 -50.99
CA VAL A 642 2.03 -10.41 -49.79
C VAL A 642 2.38 -11.67 -48.98
N GLU A 643 2.67 -12.78 -49.66
CA GLU A 643 3.05 -14.06 -49.05
C GLU A 643 4.28 -13.93 -48.14
N VAL A 644 5.21 -13.04 -48.49
CA VAL A 644 6.44 -12.76 -47.72
C VAL A 644 6.14 -11.89 -46.50
N LEU A 645 5.17 -10.97 -46.60
CA LEU A 645 4.78 -10.08 -45.49
C LEU A 645 4.06 -10.82 -44.36
N VAL A 646 3.21 -11.79 -44.73
CA VAL A 646 2.46 -12.66 -43.79
C VAL A 646 3.36 -13.65 -43.07
N GLU A 647 4.49 -14.02 -43.66
CA GLU A 647 5.31 -15.15 -43.26
C GLU A 647 5.81 -15.06 -41.81
N TYR A 648 6.42 -13.94 -41.41
CA TYR A 648 6.96 -13.78 -40.05
C TYR A 648 5.87 -13.79 -38.96
N PRO A 649 4.80 -12.97 -39.07
CA PRO A 649 3.69 -13.02 -38.11
C PRO A 649 3.03 -14.40 -37.99
N LEU A 650 2.84 -15.10 -39.12
CA LEU A 650 2.25 -16.44 -39.11
C LEU A 650 3.14 -17.44 -38.35
N ARG A 651 4.46 -17.39 -38.53
CA ARG A 651 5.40 -18.24 -37.77
C ARG A 651 5.34 -17.96 -36.27
N CYS A 652 5.25 -16.69 -35.86
CA CYS A 652 5.14 -16.30 -34.46
C CYS A 652 3.85 -16.88 -33.82
N LEU A 653 2.71 -16.76 -34.51
CA LEU A 653 1.43 -17.31 -34.03
C LEU A 653 1.45 -18.85 -33.96
N VAL A 654 2.09 -19.51 -34.94
CA VAL A 654 2.28 -20.97 -34.91
C VAL A 654 3.21 -21.39 -33.76
N LEU A 655 4.29 -20.65 -33.50
CA LEU A 655 5.16 -20.91 -32.34
C LEU A 655 4.36 -20.89 -31.04
N VAL A 656 3.51 -19.88 -30.84
CA VAL A 656 2.63 -19.79 -29.67
C VAL A 656 1.69 -21.01 -29.60
N ALA A 657 1.06 -21.37 -30.71
CA ALA A 657 0.20 -22.55 -30.79
C ALA A 657 0.94 -23.86 -30.44
N GLN A 658 2.19 -24.00 -30.89
CA GLN A 658 3.02 -25.18 -30.59
C GLN A 658 3.50 -25.20 -29.13
N VAL A 659 3.83 -24.05 -28.54
CA VAL A 659 4.15 -23.93 -27.10
C VAL A 659 2.96 -24.41 -26.27
N VAL A 660 1.76 -23.98 -26.64
CA VAL A 660 0.49 -24.40 -26.04
C VAL A 660 0.22 -25.90 -26.25
N ALA A 661 0.55 -26.44 -27.42
CA ALA A 661 0.51 -27.88 -27.71
C ALA A 661 1.63 -28.68 -27.01
N GLU A 662 2.34 -28.07 -26.05
CA GLU A 662 3.37 -28.69 -25.22
C GLU A 662 4.61 -29.16 -26.01
N MET A 663 4.76 -28.71 -27.26
CA MET A 663 5.83 -29.16 -28.16
C MET A 663 7.20 -28.59 -27.76
N TRP A 664 7.24 -27.44 -27.09
CA TRP A 664 8.46 -26.67 -26.78
C TRP A 664 8.88 -26.73 -25.30
N ARG A 665 8.34 -27.65 -24.50
CA ARG A 665 8.65 -27.77 -23.05
C ARG A 665 10.14 -27.88 -22.71
N ARG A 666 10.96 -28.36 -23.64
CA ARG A 666 12.40 -28.54 -23.45
C ARG A 666 13.23 -27.26 -23.64
N ASN A 667 12.60 -26.18 -24.12
CA ASN A 667 13.22 -24.87 -24.30
C ASN A 667 13.23 -24.01 -23.01
N GLY A 668 12.77 -24.53 -21.87
CA GLY A 668 12.85 -23.84 -20.57
C GLY A 668 11.70 -22.86 -20.30
N LEU A 669 11.80 -22.16 -19.16
CA LEU A 669 10.81 -21.17 -18.72
C LEU A 669 10.95 -19.83 -19.45
N SER A 670 12.13 -19.54 -20.01
CA SER A 670 12.39 -18.34 -20.82
C SER A 670 11.38 -18.20 -21.97
N LEU A 671 11.17 -19.26 -22.77
CA LEU A 671 10.21 -19.22 -23.88
C LEU A 671 8.77 -19.00 -23.41
N ILE A 672 8.37 -19.65 -22.32
CA ILE A 672 7.01 -19.49 -21.76
C ILE A 672 6.81 -18.03 -21.30
N SER A 673 7.84 -17.43 -20.68
CA SER A 673 7.82 -16.04 -20.24
C SER A 673 7.74 -15.08 -21.43
N GLN A 674 8.51 -15.33 -22.48
CA GLN A 674 8.46 -14.55 -23.72
C GLN A 674 7.07 -14.61 -24.40
N VAL A 675 6.46 -15.79 -24.48
CA VAL A 675 5.09 -15.97 -25.01
C VAL A 675 4.06 -15.27 -24.13
N PHE A 676 4.25 -15.25 -22.82
CA PHE A 676 3.40 -14.50 -21.90
C PHE A 676 3.43 -12.99 -22.22
N TYR A 677 4.63 -12.39 -22.36
CA TYR A 677 4.76 -10.98 -22.69
C TYR A 677 4.21 -10.64 -24.09
N TYR A 678 4.37 -11.53 -25.07
CA TYR A 678 3.80 -11.36 -26.41
C TYR A 678 2.29 -11.07 -26.39
N GLN A 679 1.55 -11.69 -25.45
CA GLN A 679 0.10 -11.55 -25.29
C GLN A 679 -0.33 -10.60 -24.17
N ASP A 680 0.61 -10.06 -23.39
CA ASP A 680 0.33 -9.21 -22.23
C ASP A 680 -0.08 -7.78 -22.64
N VAL A 681 -0.98 -7.17 -21.87
CA VAL A 681 -1.52 -5.82 -22.12
C VAL A 681 -0.43 -4.75 -22.30
N LYS A 682 0.73 -4.91 -21.67
CA LYS A 682 1.81 -3.93 -21.75
C LYS A 682 2.32 -3.75 -23.19
N CYS A 683 2.37 -4.80 -24.00
CA CYS A 683 2.90 -4.74 -25.37
C CYS A 683 2.09 -5.47 -26.46
N ARG A 684 0.99 -6.17 -26.14
CA ARG A 684 0.18 -6.91 -27.14
C ARG A 684 -0.31 -6.06 -28.30
N GLU A 685 -0.68 -4.80 -28.07
CA GLU A 685 -1.14 -3.86 -29.12
C GLU A 685 -0.07 -3.63 -30.20
N GLU A 686 1.21 -3.65 -29.82
CA GLU A 686 2.33 -3.48 -30.75
C GLU A 686 2.93 -4.82 -31.21
N MET A 687 2.52 -5.95 -30.61
CA MET A 687 3.01 -7.29 -30.93
C MET A 687 1.88 -8.16 -31.51
N TYR A 688 1.16 -8.87 -30.64
CA TYR A 688 0.11 -9.81 -31.00
C TYR A 688 -0.95 -9.22 -31.94
N ASP A 689 -1.47 -8.03 -31.63
CA ASP A 689 -2.52 -7.38 -32.41
C ASP A 689 -2.04 -7.03 -33.81
N LYS A 690 -0.81 -6.51 -33.93
CA LYS A 690 -0.19 -6.19 -35.22
C LYS A 690 0.08 -7.43 -36.06
N ASP A 691 0.37 -8.57 -35.43
CA ASP A 691 0.55 -9.83 -36.14
C ASP A 691 -0.79 -10.32 -36.71
N ILE A 692 -1.90 -10.23 -35.95
CA ILE A 692 -3.26 -10.51 -36.45
C ILE A 692 -3.63 -9.55 -37.59
N ILE A 693 -3.35 -8.25 -37.44
CA ILE A 693 -3.60 -7.24 -38.48
C ILE A 693 -2.80 -7.55 -39.74
N MET A 694 -1.53 -7.99 -39.63
CA MET A 694 -0.75 -8.37 -40.81
C MET A 694 -1.35 -9.58 -41.52
N LEU A 695 -1.90 -10.55 -40.78
CA LEU A 695 -2.66 -11.65 -41.38
C LEU A 695 -3.96 -11.17 -42.04
N GLN A 696 -4.64 -10.18 -41.49
CA GLN A 696 -5.81 -9.56 -42.12
C GLN A 696 -5.46 -8.81 -43.41
N ILE A 697 -4.33 -8.10 -43.44
CA ILE A 697 -3.78 -7.49 -44.66
C ILE A 697 -3.53 -8.59 -45.69
N GLY A 698 -2.88 -9.68 -45.28
CA GLY A 698 -2.67 -10.87 -46.12
C GLY A 698 -3.96 -11.44 -46.70
N ALA A 699 -4.94 -11.69 -45.85
CA ALA A 699 -6.25 -12.23 -46.20
C ALA A 699 -7.05 -11.29 -47.12
N SER A 700 -6.85 -9.97 -47.02
CA SER A 700 -7.52 -8.99 -47.88
C SER A 700 -6.95 -8.92 -49.31
N LEU A 701 -5.68 -9.31 -49.50
CA LEU A 701 -4.95 -9.19 -50.76
C LEU A 701 -4.71 -10.53 -51.47
N MET A 702 -4.67 -11.65 -50.75
CA MET A 702 -4.46 -12.99 -51.31
C MET A 702 -5.77 -13.64 -51.76
N ASP A 703 -5.68 -14.65 -52.63
CA ASP A 703 -6.79 -15.58 -52.84
C ASP A 703 -7.10 -16.31 -51.52
N PRO A 704 -8.38 -16.39 -51.10
CA PRO A 704 -8.74 -16.93 -49.78
C PRO A 704 -8.43 -18.44 -49.64
N ASN A 705 -8.45 -19.21 -50.72
CA ASN A 705 -8.06 -20.63 -50.65
C ASN A 705 -6.54 -20.76 -50.49
N LYS A 706 -5.77 -19.97 -51.26
CA LYS A 706 -4.30 -19.92 -51.11
C LYS A 706 -3.87 -19.47 -49.72
N PHE A 707 -4.54 -18.47 -49.15
CA PHE A 707 -4.25 -18.01 -47.78
C PHE A 707 -4.48 -19.12 -46.75
N LEU A 708 -5.61 -19.83 -46.79
CA LEU A 708 -5.84 -20.94 -45.86
C LEU A 708 -4.91 -22.14 -46.09
N LEU A 709 -4.49 -22.41 -47.33
CA LEU A 709 -3.45 -23.41 -47.60
C LEU A 709 -2.11 -23.02 -46.97
N LEU A 710 -1.75 -21.73 -46.98
CA LEU A 710 -0.55 -21.23 -46.30
C LEU A 710 -0.64 -21.43 -44.78
N VAL A 711 -1.79 -21.09 -44.19
CA VAL A 711 -2.05 -21.31 -42.75
C VAL A 711 -1.95 -22.80 -42.39
N LEU A 712 -2.67 -23.67 -43.12
CA LEU A 712 -2.62 -25.13 -42.92
C LEU A 712 -1.19 -25.69 -43.03
N GLN A 713 -0.41 -25.18 -43.98
CA GLN A 713 0.96 -25.61 -44.17
C GLN A 713 1.87 -25.19 -43.02
N ARG A 714 1.76 -23.94 -42.54
CA ARG A 714 2.62 -23.43 -41.45
C ARG A 714 2.25 -24.00 -40.09
N TYR A 715 0.97 -24.28 -39.83
CA TYR A 715 0.54 -25.05 -38.67
C TYR A 715 0.93 -26.54 -38.73
N GLU A 716 1.49 -27.00 -39.86
CA GLU A 716 1.87 -28.40 -40.10
C GLU A 716 0.66 -29.36 -40.08
N LEU A 717 -0.51 -28.86 -40.49
CA LEU A 717 -1.79 -29.59 -40.51
C LEU A 717 -2.27 -29.99 -41.92
N ALA A 718 -1.56 -29.58 -42.98
CA ALA A 718 -1.96 -29.89 -44.36
C ALA A 718 -2.11 -31.41 -44.61
N GLU A 719 -1.17 -32.23 -44.12
CA GLU A 719 -1.28 -33.69 -44.21
C GLU A 719 -2.39 -34.25 -43.32
N ALA A 720 -2.58 -33.63 -42.14
CA ALA A 720 -3.59 -34.03 -41.17
C ALA A 720 -5.01 -33.89 -41.73
N PHE A 721 -5.28 -32.92 -42.60
CA PHE A 721 -6.57 -32.80 -43.29
C PHE A 721 -6.62 -33.68 -44.55
N ASN A 722 -5.55 -33.75 -45.36
CA ASN A 722 -5.56 -34.45 -46.65
C ASN A 722 -5.59 -36.00 -46.56
N LYS A 723 -5.12 -36.62 -45.47
CA LYS A 723 -5.09 -38.09 -45.29
C LYS A 723 -5.89 -38.49 -44.05
N THR A 724 -6.58 -39.64 -44.10
CA THR A 724 -7.09 -40.29 -42.88
C THR A 724 -5.89 -40.70 -42.03
N ILE A 725 -5.63 -39.95 -40.96
CA ILE A 725 -4.49 -40.20 -40.06
C ILE A 725 -4.74 -41.51 -39.31
N SER A 726 -4.13 -42.60 -39.75
CA SER A 726 -4.09 -43.87 -39.00
C SER A 726 -2.85 -43.90 -38.09
N THR A 727 -2.74 -42.96 -37.14
CA THR A 727 -1.70 -43.00 -36.10
C THR A 727 -2.26 -43.54 -34.79
N LYS A 728 -1.50 -44.38 -34.10
CA LYS A 728 -1.80 -44.85 -32.73
C LYS A 728 -1.11 -43.99 -31.66
N ASP A 729 -0.34 -43.00 -32.07
CA ASP A 729 0.38 -42.10 -31.16
C ASP A 729 -0.58 -41.10 -30.51
N GLN A 730 -0.90 -41.32 -29.23
CA GLN A 730 -1.82 -40.48 -28.48
C GLN A 730 -1.27 -39.07 -28.23
N ASP A 731 0.04 -38.92 -28.06
CA ASP A 731 0.67 -37.61 -27.84
C ASP A 731 0.61 -36.78 -29.11
N LEU A 732 0.87 -37.39 -30.26
CA LEU A 732 0.73 -36.73 -31.56
C LEU A 732 -0.73 -36.33 -31.84
N ILE A 733 -1.71 -37.19 -31.50
CA ILE A 733 -3.14 -36.85 -31.62
C ILE A 733 -3.49 -35.65 -30.73
N LYS A 734 -3.01 -35.63 -29.47
CA LYS A 734 -3.21 -34.50 -28.56
C LYS A 734 -2.62 -33.20 -29.11
N GLN A 735 -1.41 -33.26 -29.67
CA GLN A 735 -0.75 -32.13 -30.32
C GLN A 735 -1.55 -31.64 -31.54
N TYR A 736 -1.97 -32.53 -32.43
CA TYR A 736 -2.81 -32.17 -33.58
C TYR A 736 -4.14 -31.55 -33.17
N ASN A 737 -4.83 -32.11 -32.18
CA ASN A 737 -6.08 -31.55 -31.69
C ASN A 737 -5.88 -30.13 -31.16
N THR A 738 -4.82 -29.91 -30.36
CA THR A 738 -4.49 -28.58 -29.83
C THR A 738 -4.12 -27.61 -30.95
N LEU A 739 -3.29 -28.01 -31.93
CA LEU A 739 -2.92 -27.15 -33.05
C LEU A 739 -4.11 -26.78 -33.94
N ILE A 740 -5.06 -27.71 -34.14
CA ILE A 740 -6.28 -27.41 -34.89
C ILE A 740 -7.15 -26.41 -34.11
N GLU A 741 -7.30 -26.55 -32.79
CA GLU A 741 -7.98 -25.54 -31.95
C GLU A 741 -7.33 -24.17 -32.10
N GLU A 742 -6.02 -24.07 -31.90
CA GLU A 742 -5.30 -22.79 -32.00
C GLU A 742 -5.36 -22.20 -33.42
N MET A 743 -5.35 -23.04 -34.46
CA MET A 743 -5.54 -22.59 -35.85
C MET A 743 -6.94 -22.03 -36.07
N LEU A 744 -7.99 -22.76 -35.65
CA LEU A 744 -9.38 -22.31 -35.77
C LEU A 744 -9.61 -21.00 -34.99
N GLN A 745 -8.98 -20.87 -33.82
CA GLN A 745 -9.02 -19.66 -33.01
C GLN A 745 -8.38 -18.46 -33.74
N VAL A 746 -7.21 -18.63 -34.36
CA VAL A 746 -6.60 -17.57 -35.19
C VAL A 746 -7.48 -17.21 -36.38
N LEU A 747 -8.16 -18.18 -37.02
CA LEU A 747 -9.13 -17.88 -38.09
C LEU A 747 -10.34 -17.09 -37.59
N ILE A 748 -10.84 -17.38 -36.38
CA ILE A 748 -11.88 -16.59 -35.72
C ILE A 748 -11.39 -15.15 -35.53
N TYR A 749 -10.14 -14.95 -35.09
CA TYR A 749 -9.60 -13.61 -34.87
C TYR A 749 -9.40 -12.84 -36.18
N ILE A 750 -8.85 -13.46 -37.22
CA ILE A 750 -8.65 -12.81 -38.53
C ILE A 750 -9.97 -12.27 -39.09
N VAL A 751 -11.06 -13.03 -38.98
CA VAL A 751 -12.34 -12.65 -39.59
C VAL A 751 -13.26 -11.87 -38.65
N GLY A 752 -13.26 -12.23 -37.36
CA GLY A 752 -14.16 -11.71 -36.34
C GLY A 752 -13.63 -10.47 -35.63
N GLU A 753 -12.30 -10.28 -35.54
CA GLU A 753 -11.73 -9.15 -34.84
C GLU A 753 -11.62 -7.93 -35.74
N ARG A 754 -12.52 -6.97 -35.52
CA ARG A 754 -12.69 -5.77 -36.35
C ARG A 754 -12.63 -4.48 -35.55
N TYR A 755 -12.40 -4.55 -34.23
CA TYR A 755 -12.42 -3.37 -33.35
C TYR A 755 -11.04 -2.68 -33.33
N VAL A 756 -10.56 -2.33 -34.52
CA VAL A 756 -9.34 -1.53 -34.72
C VAL A 756 -9.67 -0.45 -35.75
N PRO A 757 -9.59 0.86 -35.40
CA PRO A 757 -9.91 1.93 -36.34
C PRO A 757 -9.01 1.88 -37.58
N GLY A 758 -9.61 1.69 -38.76
CA GLY A 758 -8.91 1.50 -40.03
C GLY A 758 -8.88 0.05 -40.53
N VAL A 759 -9.14 -0.92 -39.65
CA VAL A 759 -9.49 -2.30 -40.04
C VAL A 759 -11.01 -2.43 -40.10
N GLY A 760 -11.71 -2.08 -39.02
CA GLY A 760 -13.17 -1.98 -38.99
C GLY A 760 -13.65 -0.54 -38.81
N ASN A 761 -14.93 -0.34 -39.09
CA ASN A 761 -15.61 0.94 -38.94
C ASN A 761 -16.02 1.18 -37.48
N VAL A 762 -15.03 1.45 -36.63
CA VAL A 762 -15.20 1.72 -35.19
C VAL A 762 -14.39 2.93 -34.75
N THR A 763 -14.85 3.56 -33.68
CA THR A 763 -14.17 4.64 -32.97
C THR A 763 -13.22 4.09 -31.90
N LYS A 764 -12.24 4.89 -31.48
CA LYS A 764 -11.32 4.50 -30.38
C LYS A 764 -12.07 4.25 -29.06
N GLU A 765 -13.16 4.99 -28.81
CA GLU A 765 -14.00 4.79 -27.62
C GLU A 765 -14.69 3.42 -27.62
N GLU A 766 -15.20 2.97 -28.76
CA GLU A 766 -15.83 1.65 -28.89
C GLU A 766 -14.84 0.50 -28.65
N VAL A 767 -13.58 0.68 -29.04
CA VAL A 767 -12.50 -0.28 -28.73
C VAL A 767 -12.30 -0.38 -27.22
N THR A 768 -12.14 0.75 -26.53
CA THR A 768 -11.98 0.78 -25.07
C THR A 768 -13.22 0.23 -24.36
N MET A 769 -14.43 0.56 -24.83
CA MET A 769 -15.68 -0.02 -24.31
C MET A 769 -15.66 -1.54 -24.43
N ARG A 770 -15.24 -2.08 -25.58
CA ARG A 770 -15.16 -3.52 -25.81
C ARG A 770 -14.22 -4.20 -24.82
N GLU A 771 -13.04 -3.66 -24.57
CA GLU A 771 -12.10 -4.18 -23.55
C GLU A 771 -12.78 -4.27 -22.17
N ILE A 772 -13.42 -3.18 -21.74
CA ILE A 772 -14.07 -3.09 -20.43
C ILE A 772 -15.23 -4.10 -20.32
N ILE A 773 -16.06 -4.22 -21.36
CA ILE A 773 -17.18 -5.17 -21.39
C ILE A 773 -16.67 -6.59 -21.13
N HIS A 774 -15.59 -6.99 -21.80
CA HIS A 774 -15.05 -8.34 -21.67
C HIS A 774 -14.36 -8.58 -20.33
N LEU A 775 -13.73 -7.57 -19.73
CA LEU A 775 -13.22 -7.66 -18.35
C LEU A 775 -14.37 -7.86 -17.35
N LEU A 776 -15.43 -7.06 -17.44
CA LEU A 776 -16.55 -7.10 -16.51
C LEU A 776 -17.52 -8.28 -16.74
N CYS A 777 -17.45 -8.95 -17.89
CA CYS A 777 -18.11 -10.23 -18.14
C CYS A 777 -17.50 -11.38 -17.33
N ILE A 778 -16.27 -11.23 -16.82
CA ILE A 778 -15.63 -12.21 -15.93
C ILE A 778 -16.12 -12.00 -14.50
N GLU A 779 -15.95 -10.79 -13.97
CA GLU A 779 -16.32 -10.41 -12.61
C GLU A 779 -16.40 -8.88 -12.45
N PRO A 780 -17.09 -8.36 -11.40
CA PRO A 780 -16.99 -6.96 -11.02
C PRO A 780 -15.55 -6.60 -10.60
N MET A 781 -15.02 -5.47 -11.07
CA MET A 781 -13.61 -5.09 -10.85
C MET A 781 -13.47 -3.66 -10.30
N PRO A 782 -12.48 -3.38 -9.42
CA PRO A 782 -12.15 -2.02 -9.03
C PRO A 782 -11.52 -1.24 -10.19
N HIS A 783 -11.53 0.09 -10.09
CA HIS A 783 -11.03 0.98 -11.14
C HIS A 783 -9.59 0.66 -11.54
N SER A 784 -8.70 0.53 -10.55
CA SER A 784 -7.29 0.25 -10.76
C SER A 784 -7.04 -1.08 -11.47
N ALA A 785 -7.87 -2.10 -11.21
CA ALA A 785 -7.78 -3.40 -11.87
C ALA A 785 -8.22 -3.32 -13.33
N ILE A 786 -9.25 -2.53 -13.65
CA ILE A 786 -9.65 -2.28 -15.03
C ILE A 786 -8.54 -1.51 -15.75
N ALA A 787 -8.08 -0.39 -15.20
CA ALA A 787 -7.03 0.44 -15.79
C ALA A 787 -5.74 -0.36 -16.07
N LYS A 788 -5.32 -1.24 -15.15
CA LYS A 788 -4.14 -2.10 -15.32
C LYS A 788 -4.28 -3.12 -16.47
N ASN A 789 -5.50 -3.51 -16.82
CA ASN A 789 -5.78 -4.43 -17.92
C ASN A 789 -6.14 -3.71 -19.23
N LEU A 790 -6.01 -2.38 -19.29
CA LEU A 790 -6.16 -1.57 -20.49
C LEU A 790 -4.80 -1.05 -20.98
N PRO A 791 -4.62 -0.88 -22.30
CA PRO A 791 -3.38 -0.33 -22.84
C PRO A 791 -3.23 1.16 -22.47
N GLU A 792 -2.04 1.54 -22.01
CA GLU A 792 -1.65 2.94 -21.78
C GLU A 792 -1.11 3.57 -23.07
N ASN A 793 -1.49 4.83 -23.31
CA ASN A 793 -0.99 5.66 -24.40
C ASN A 793 0.30 6.42 -24.01
N GLU A 794 0.78 7.30 -24.90
CA GLU A 794 1.96 8.13 -24.69
C GLU A 794 1.90 9.05 -23.44
N ASN A 795 0.68 9.39 -23.01
CA ASN A 795 0.38 10.22 -21.83
C ASN A 795 0.09 9.39 -20.57
N ASN A 796 0.30 8.07 -20.59
CA ASN A 796 -0.06 7.14 -19.52
C ASN A 796 -1.57 7.12 -19.19
N GLU A 797 -2.43 7.36 -20.18
CA GLU A 797 -3.88 7.25 -20.08
C GLU A 797 -4.42 6.04 -20.86
N THR A 798 -5.50 5.45 -20.36
CA THR A 798 -6.15 4.27 -20.95
C THR A 798 -7.44 4.60 -21.72
N GLY A 799 -7.96 5.84 -21.57
CA GLY A 799 -9.27 6.24 -22.08
C GLY A 799 -10.46 5.75 -21.23
N LEU A 800 -10.22 5.05 -20.12
CA LEU A 800 -11.23 4.48 -19.22
C LEU A 800 -12.29 5.50 -18.78
N GLU A 801 -11.86 6.69 -18.33
CA GLU A 801 -12.75 7.74 -17.80
C GLU A 801 -13.84 8.17 -18.79
N ASN A 802 -13.52 8.16 -20.09
CA ASN A 802 -14.41 8.65 -21.13
C ASN A 802 -15.58 7.68 -21.41
N VAL A 803 -15.43 6.41 -21.03
CA VAL A 803 -16.33 5.33 -21.46
C VAL A 803 -16.88 4.47 -20.33
N ILE A 804 -16.26 4.45 -19.13
CA ILE A 804 -16.64 3.52 -18.05
C ILE A 804 -18.11 3.63 -17.65
N ASN A 805 -18.63 4.86 -17.54
CA ASN A 805 -20.03 5.11 -17.18
C ASN A 805 -21.02 4.75 -18.31
N LYS A 806 -20.54 4.55 -19.55
CA LYS A 806 -21.38 4.07 -20.66
C LYS A 806 -21.68 2.58 -20.49
N VAL A 807 -20.70 1.77 -20.06
CA VAL A 807 -20.78 0.29 -20.00
C VAL A 807 -21.00 -0.29 -18.61
N ALA A 808 -20.65 0.43 -17.54
CA ALA A 808 -20.64 -0.11 -16.18
C ALA A 808 -21.33 0.80 -15.17
N THR A 809 -21.69 0.23 -14.02
CA THR A 809 -22.24 0.93 -12.86
C THR A 809 -21.27 0.79 -11.69
N PHE A 810 -20.91 1.91 -11.04
CA PHE A 810 -20.04 1.89 -9.87
C PHE A 810 -20.80 1.52 -8.59
N LYS A 811 -20.31 0.50 -7.87
CA LYS A 811 -20.74 0.11 -6.54
C LYS A 811 -19.73 0.62 -5.51
N LYS A 812 -20.20 1.44 -4.57
CA LYS A 812 -19.36 2.00 -3.49
C LYS A 812 -18.73 0.88 -2.64
N PRO A 813 -17.50 1.10 -2.10
CA PRO A 813 -16.88 0.16 -1.18
C PRO A 813 -17.74 -0.04 0.07
N GLY A 814 -17.73 -1.25 0.63
CA GLY A 814 -18.06 -1.46 2.04
C GLY A 814 -16.88 -1.09 2.96
N VAL A 815 -17.05 -1.25 4.28
CA VAL A 815 -16.04 -0.85 5.30
C VAL A 815 -14.63 -1.37 5.00
N SER A 816 -14.48 -2.65 4.60
CA SER A 816 -13.18 -3.29 4.34
C SER A 816 -12.88 -3.56 2.87
N GLY A 817 -13.83 -3.26 1.97
CA GLY A 817 -13.70 -3.54 0.53
C GLY A 817 -13.34 -2.30 -0.27
N HIS A 818 -13.10 -2.48 -1.56
CA HIS A 818 -12.85 -1.41 -2.52
C HIS A 818 -14.11 -1.17 -3.37
N GLY A 819 -14.23 0.02 -3.97
CA GLY A 819 -15.31 0.29 -4.92
C GLY A 819 -15.10 -0.56 -6.18
N VAL A 820 -16.19 -1.08 -6.75
CA VAL A 820 -16.12 -1.96 -7.93
C VAL A 820 -17.12 -1.55 -9.00
N TYR A 821 -16.77 -1.73 -10.26
CA TYR A 821 -17.65 -1.55 -11.41
C TYR A 821 -18.27 -2.87 -11.81
N GLU A 822 -19.56 -2.86 -12.10
CA GLU A 822 -20.32 -4.00 -12.62
C GLU A 822 -20.89 -3.66 -14.00
N LEU A 823 -20.84 -4.62 -14.92
CA LEU A 823 -21.35 -4.45 -16.28
C LEU A 823 -22.86 -4.16 -16.29
N LYS A 824 -23.29 -3.18 -17.08
CA LYS A 824 -24.72 -2.94 -17.34
C LYS A 824 -25.31 -4.07 -18.17
N ASP A 825 -26.55 -4.46 -17.87
CA ASP A 825 -27.24 -5.53 -18.59
C ASP A 825 -27.37 -5.26 -20.10
N GLU A 826 -27.49 -3.99 -20.50
CA GLU A 826 -27.56 -3.55 -21.90
C GLU A 826 -26.30 -3.88 -22.71
N SER A 827 -25.14 -3.94 -22.06
CA SER A 827 -23.84 -4.22 -22.67
C SER A 827 -23.52 -5.72 -22.79
N LEU A 828 -24.32 -6.59 -22.17
CA LEU A 828 -24.14 -8.05 -22.27
C LEU A 828 -24.36 -8.59 -23.69
N LYS A 829 -25.13 -7.88 -24.51
CA LYS A 829 -25.37 -8.24 -25.92
C LYS A 829 -24.10 -8.20 -26.76
N ASP A 830 -23.06 -7.50 -26.30
CA ASP A 830 -21.80 -7.30 -26.99
C ASP A 830 -20.72 -8.31 -26.55
N PHE A 831 -21.05 -9.24 -25.64
CA PHE A 831 -20.14 -10.29 -25.18
C PHE A 831 -19.79 -11.27 -26.30
N ASN A 832 -18.49 -11.43 -26.55
CA ASN A 832 -17.95 -12.45 -27.42
C ASN A 832 -17.14 -13.48 -26.62
N MET A 833 -17.52 -14.75 -26.72
CA MET A 833 -16.82 -15.86 -26.04
C MET A 833 -15.35 -15.97 -26.47
N TYR A 834 -15.06 -15.81 -27.77
CA TYR A 834 -13.70 -15.82 -28.31
C TYR A 834 -13.16 -14.40 -28.46
N PHE A 835 -13.25 -13.61 -27.40
CA PHE A 835 -12.57 -12.33 -27.33
C PHE A 835 -11.06 -12.54 -27.32
N TYR A 836 -10.37 -11.96 -28.30
CA TYR A 836 -9.00 -12.33 -28.63
C TYR A 836 -7.95 -11.98 -27.56
N HIS A 837 -8.29 -11.08 -26.63
CA HIS A 837 -7.45 -10.73 -25.48
C HIS A 837 -7.69 -11.59 -24.22
N TYR A 838 -8.61 -12.56 -24.25
CA TYR A 838 -8.75 -13.49 -23.14
C TYR A 838 -7.57 -14.47 -23.09
N SER A 839 -6.95 -14.59 -21.91
CA SER A 839 -6.15 -15.76 -21.59
C SER A 839 -7.04 -17.01 -21.49
N LYS A 840 -6.45 -18.21 -21.58
CA LYS A 840 -7.20 -19.46 -21.45
C LYS A 840 -8.03 -19.54 -20.16
N THR A 841 -7.49 -19.03 -19.05
CA THR A 841 -8.19 -19.01 -17.76
C THR A 841 -9.32 -17.97 -17.74
N GLN A 842 -9.13 -16.82 -18.36
CA GLN A 842 -10.18 -15.79 -18.49
C GLN A 842 -11.32 -16.26 -19.39
N HIS A 843 -11.00 -16.91 -20.51
CA HIS A 843 -11.98 -17.49 -21.44
C HIS A 843 -12.91 -18.48 -20.70
N SER A 844 -12.35 -19.47 -19.99
CA SER A 844 -13.15 -20.43 -19.23
C SER A 844 -13.97 -19.79 -18.10
N LYS A 845 -13.43 -18.77 -17.41
CA LYS A 845 -14.18 -18.04 -16.38
C LYS A 845 -15.34 -17.24 -16.96
N ALA A 846 -15.12 -16.54 -18.07
CA ALA A 846 -16.14 -15.76 -18.76
C ALA A 846 -17.27 -16.68 -19.27
N GLU A 847 -16.92 -17.79 -19.93
CA GLU A 847 -17.90 -18.78 -20.39
C GLU A 847 -18.77 -19.30 -19.24
N HIS A 848 -18.13 -19.74 -18.14
CA HIS A 848 -18.83 -20.25 -16.97
C HIS A 848 -19.78 -19.20 -16.35
N MET A 849 -19.31 -17.95 -16.22
CA MET A 849 -20.09 -16.87 -15.64
C MET A 849 -21.33 -16.53 -16.49
N GLN A 850 -21.16 -16.47 -17.81
CA GLN A 850 -22.26 -16.13 -18.72
C GLN A 850 -23.30 -17.27 -18.83
N LYS A 851 -22.87 -18.54 -18.87
CA LYS A 851 -23.80 -19.69 -18.80
C LYS A 851 -24.57 -19.72 -17.48
N LYS A 852 -23.87 -19.49 -16.35
CA LYS A 852 -24.50 -19.42 -15.02
C LYS A 852 -25.56 -18.31 -14.96
N ARG A 853 -25.28 -17.13 -15.50
CA ARG A 853 -26.22 -16.00 -15.56
C ARG A 853 -27.46 -16.36 -16.38
N ARG A 854 -27.29 -16.86 -17.61
CA ARG A 854 -28.41 -17.27 -18.48
C ARG A 854 -29.29 -18.33 -17.82
N LYS A 855 -28.69 -19.29 -17.11
CA LYS A 855 -29.40 -20.31 -16.34
C LYS A 855 -30.22 -19.74 -15.18
N GLN A 856 -29.73 -18.71 -14.51
CA GLN A 856 -30.47 -17.98 -13.48
C GLN A 856 -31.64 -17.18 -14.07
N GLU A 857 -31.50 -16.68 -15.31
CA GLU A 857 -32.54 -15.96 -16.05
C GLU A 857 -33.54 -16.87 -16.78
N ASN A 858 -33.40 -18.20 -16.69
CA ASN A 858 -34.18 -19.20 -17.44
C ASN A 858 -34.09 -19.04 -18.98
N LYS A 859 -32.93 -18.60 -19.49
CA LYS A 859 -32.62 -18.57 -20.93
C LYS A 859 -31.82 -19.81 -21.34
N ASP A 860 -31.74 -20.09 -22.64
CA ASP A 860 -30.84 -21.11 -23.19
C ASP A 860 -29.36 -20.79 -22.90
N GLU A 861 -28.52 -21.82 -22.82
CA GLU A 861 -27.10 -21.68 -22.50
C GLU A 861 -26.23 -21.38 -23.74
N ALA A 862 -26.83 -21.07 -24.92
CA ALA A 862 -26.08 -20.76 -26.14
C ALA A 862 -25.37 -19.39 -26.03
N LEU A 863 -24.11 -19.35 -26.43
CA LEU A 863 -23.27 -18.14 -26.46
C LEU A 863 -22.80 -17.83 -27.90
N PRO A 864 -23.71 -17.41 -28.80
CA PRO A 864 -23.34 -17.06 -30.17
C PRO A 864 -22.49 -15.77 -30.24
N PRO A 865 -21.65 -15.59 -31.27
CA PRO A 865 -20.95 -14.32 -31.49
C PRO A 865 -21.93 -13.16 -31.64
N PRO A 866 -21.60 -11.95 -31.13
CA PRO A 866 -22.32 -10.75 -31.49
C PRO A 866 -22.05 -10.40 -32.96
N PRO A 867 -22.97 -9.70 -33.66
CA PRO A 867 -22.72 -9.27 -35.03
C PRO A 867 -21.48 -8.35 -35.09
N PRO A 868 -20.43 -8.71 -35.86
CA PRO A 868 -19.23 -7.88 -35.92
C PRO A 868 -19.50 -6.58 -36.69
N PRO A 869 -18.72 -5.50 -36.44
CA PRO A 869 -18.82 -4.26 -37.22
C PRO A 869 -18.36 -4.48 -38.66
N GLU A 870 -18.62 -3.55 -39.56
CA GLU A 870 -18.15 -3.66 -40.95
C GLU A 870 -16.63 -3.48 -41.03
N PHE A 871 -15.98 -4.24 -41.92
CA PHE A 871 -14.62 -3.95 -42.33
C PHE A 871 -14.56 -2.63 -43.11
N CYS A 872 -13.47 -1.87 -42.93
CA CYS A 872 -13.13 -0.79 -43.84
C CYS A 872 -12.92 -1.35 -45.27
N PRO A 873 -13.10 -0.53 -46.33
CA PRO A 873 -13.03 -1.01 -47.71
C PRO A 873 -11.77 -1.82 -48.06
N ALA A 874 -10.60 -1.43 -47.52
CA ALA A 874 -9.32 -2.12 -47.73
C ALA A 874 -9.30 -3.57 -47.18
N PHE A 875 -10.07 -3.84 -46.13
CA PHE A 875 -10.14 -5.16 -45.47
C PHE A 875 -11.42 -5.94 -45.81
N SER A 876 -12.32 -5.38 -46.63
CA SER A 876 -13.61 -5.97 -46.94
C SER A 876 -13.54 -7.41 -47.48
N LYS A 877 -12.48 -7.77 -48.20
CA LYS A 877 -12.27 -9.10 -48.78
C LYS A 877 -11.93 -10.21 -47.77
N VAL A 878 -11.59 -9.88 -46.53
CA VAL A 878 -11.25 -10.86 -45.48
C VAL A 878 -12.41 -11.82 -45.21
N ILE A 879 -13.66 -11.34 -45.33
CA ILE A 879 -14.87 -12.17 -45.14
C ILE A 879 -14.93 -13.38 -46.09
N ASN A 880 -14.28 -13.29 -47.27
CA ASN A 880 -14.26 -14.38 -48.25
C ASN A 880 -13.53 -15.63 -47.74
N LEU A 881 -12.78 -15.54 -46.63
CA LEU A 881 -12.25 -16.72 -45.95
C LEU A 881 -13.36 -17.63 -45.42
N LEU A 882 -14.50 -17.08 -45.00
CA LEU A 882 -15.59 -17.87 -44.42
C LEU A 882 -16.26 -18.77 -45.47
N ASN A 883 -16.43 -18.28 -46.70
CA ASN A 883 -17.10 -19.01 -47.77
C ASN A 883 -16.14 -19.63 -48.80
N CYS A 884 -14.83 -19.69 -48.57
CA CYS A 884 -13.92 -20.36 -49.52
C CYS A 884 -14.00 -21.89 -49.43
N ASP A 885 -13.52 -22.59 -50.46
CA ASP A 885 -13.66 -24.05 -50.55
C ASP A 885 -12.86 -24.78 -49.46
N ILE A 886 -11.69 -24.23 -49.11
CA ILE A 886 -10.82 -24.78 -48.05
C ILE A 886 -11.47 -24.63 -46.67
N MET A 887 -12.12 -23.49 -46.36
CA MET A 887 -12.84 -23.33 -45.09
C MET A 887 -13.98 -24.34 -44.97
N MET A 888 -14.76 -24.47 -46.05
CA MET A 888 -15.85 -25.45 -46.11
C MET A 888 -15.35 -26.88 -45.93
N TYR A 889 -14.16 -27.19 -46.47
CA TYR A 889 -13.49 -28.47 -46.26
C TYR A 889 -13.06 -28.68 -44.82
N ILE A 890 -12.37 -27.70 -44.20
CA ILE A 890 -11.96 -27.75 -42.79
C ILE A 890 -13.16 -28.03 -41.88
N LEU A 891 -14.23 -27.24 -42.01
CA LEU A 891 -15.44 -27.37 -41.18
C LEU A 891 -16.10 -28.73 -41.36
N ARG A 892 -16.27 -29.21 -42.59
CA ARG A 892 -16.81 -30.55 -42.85
C ARG A 892 -15.96 -31.65 -42.22
N THR A 893 -14.63 -31.60 -42.41
CA THR A 893 -13.72 -32.60 -41.84
C THR A 893 -13.77 -32.63 -40.31
N VAL A 894 -13.84 -31.46 -39.65
CA VAL A 894 -13.97 -31.38 -38.18
C VAL A 894 -15.29 -32.01 -37.71
N PHE A 895 -16.41 -31.71 -38.35
CA PHE A 895 -17.71 -32.27 -37.97
C PHE A 895 -17.83 -33.77 -38.29
N GLU A 896 -17.27 -34.23 -39.41
CA GLU A 896 -17.22 -35.66 -39.76
C GLU A 896 -16.44 -36.47 -38.72
N ARG A 897 -15.30 -35.95 -38.25
CA ARG A 897 -14.49 -36.58 -37.19
C ARG A 897 -15.23 -36.70 -35.86
N ALA A 898 -16.11 -35.77 -35.55
CA ALA A 898 -16.90 -35.79 -34.31
C ALA A 898 -18.14 -36.71 -34.38
N ILE A 899 -18.62 -37.03 -35.58
CA ILE A 899 -19.70 -38.02 -35.76
C ILE A 899 -19.16 -39.44 -35.64
N ASP A 900 -17.90 -39.67 -36.01
CA ASP A 900 -17.23 -40.95 -35.80
C ASP A 900 -16.99 -41.19 -34.30
N THR A 901 -17.79 -42.07 -33.70
CA THR A 901 -17.70 -42.39 -32.27
C THR A 901 -16.39 -43.07 -31.88
N ASP A 902 -15.65 -43.62 -32.83
CA ASP A 902 -14.36 -44.28 -32.59
C ASP A 902 -13.15 -43.33 -32.76
N SER A 903 -13.39 -42.06 -33.14
CA SER A 903 -12.36 -41.07 -33.44
C SER A 903 -11.92 -40.28 -32.20
N ASN A 904 -10.61 -40.30 -31.92
CA ASN A 904 -9.97 -39.39 -30.95
C ASN A 904 -9.45 -38.09 -31.61
N LEU A 905 -9.81 -37.83 -32.87
CA LEU A 905 -9.28 -36.72 -33.69
C LEU A 905 -10.12 -35.43 -33.58
N TRP A 906 -10.85 -35.27 -32.48
CA TRP A 906 -11.66 -34.09 -32.19
C TRP A 906 -11.74 -33.82 -30.68
N THR A 907 -12.12 -32.60 -30.33
CA THR A 907 -12.34 -32.15 -28.94
C THR A 907 -13.56 -31.25 -28.89
N GLU A 908 -14.15 -31.06 -27.71
CA GLU A 908 -15.27 -30.14 -27.54
C GLU A 908 -14.89 -28.69 -27.90
N GLY A 909 -13.69 -28.23 -27.51
CA GLY A 909 -13.19 -26.89 -27.85
C GLY A 909 -13.09 -26.67 -29.37
N MET A 910 -12.60 -27.68 -30.11
CA MET A 910 -12.53 -27.62 -31.58
C MET A 910 -13.92 -27.47 -32.21
N LEU A 911 -14.93 -28.17 -31.69
CA LEU A 911 -16.31 -28.05 -32.16
C LEU A 911 -16.92 -26.69 -31.82
N GLN A 912 -16.70 -26.17 -30.60
CA GLN A 912 -17.16 -24.84 -30.22
C GLN A 912 -16.59 -23.75 -31.15
N MET A 913 -15.32 -23.84 -31.51
CA MET A 913 -14.68 -22.91 -32.46
C MET A 913 -15.26 -23.07 -33.87
N ALA A 914 -15.46 -24.30 -34.35
CA ALA A 914 -16.10 -24.54 -35.64
C ALA A 914 -17.55 -24.02 -35.69
N PHE A 915 -18.31 -24.20 -34.61
CA PHE A 915 -19.65 -23.62 -34.42
C PHE A 915 -19.62 -22.09 -34.46
N HIS A 916 -18.60 -21.47 -33.86
CA HIS A 916 -18.43 -20.03 -33.87
C HIS A 916 -18.12 -19.49 -35.29
N ILE A 917 -17.27 -20.18 -36.06
CA ILE A 917 -17.00 -19.84 -37.46
C ILE A 917 -18.27 -19.95 -38.31
N LEU A 918 -19.08 -21.01 -38.13
CA LEU A 918 -20.38 -21.14 -38.79
C LEU A 918 -21.31 -19.98 -38.45
N ALA A 919 -21.36 -19.61 -37.18
CA ALA A 919 -22.17 -18.49 -36.72
C ALA A 919 -21.74 -17.16 -37.36
N LEU A 920 -20.42 -16.89 -37.46
CA LEU A 920 -19.89 -15.72 -38.15
C LEU A 920 -20.27 -15.70 -39.63
N GLY A 921 -20.15 -16.83 -40.34
CA GLY A 921 -20.56 -16.95 -41.74
C GLY A 921 -22.04 -16.64 -41.98
N LEU A 922 -22.91 -17.21 -41.15
CA LEU A 922 -24.36 -16.98 -41.26
C LEU A 922 -24.76 -15.56 -40.84
N LEU A 923 -24.11 -14.99 -39.81
CA LEU A 923 -24.37 -13.62 -39.37
C LEU A 923 -23.95 -12.59 -40.41
N GLU A 924 -22.78 -12.79 -41.04
CA GLU A 924 -22.28 -11.93 -42.12
C GLU A 924 -23.26 -11.94 -43.31
N GLU A 925 -23.66 -13.12 -43.77
CA GLU A 925 -24.62 -13.24 -44.88
C GLU A 925 -25.99 -12.64 -44.52
N LYS A 926 -26.47 -12.86 -43.28
CA LYS A 926 -27.69 -12.22 -42.77
C LYS A 926 -27.58 -10.69 -42.82
N GLN A 927 -26.49 -10.11 -42.33
CA GLN A 927 -26.29 -8.66 -42.32
C GLN A 927 -26.28 -8.09 -43.74
N GLN A 928 -25.63 -8.76 -44.69
CA GLN A 928 -25.60 -8.32 -46.09
C GLN A 928 -26.99 -8.42 -46.75
N LEU A 929 -27.70 -9.54 -46.58
CA LEU A 929 -29.09 -9.72 -47.09
C LEU A 929 -30.11 -8.78 -46.46
N GLN A 930 -29.82 -8.23 -45.27
CA GLN A 930 -30.67 -7.21 -44.64
C GLN A 930 -30.38 -5.79 -45.14
N LYS A 931 -29.17 -5.54 -45.65
CA LYS A 931 -28.71 -4.22 -46.10
C LYS A 931 -28.85 -4.00 -47.60
N ALA A 932 -28.70 -5.06 -48.39
CA ALA A 932 -28.75 -5.02 -49.85
C ALA A 932 -29.78 -6.04 -50.39
N PRO A 933 -30.36 -5.80 -51.58
CA PRO A 933 -31.16 -6.78 -52.31
C PRO A 933 -30.39 -8.09 -52.50
N GLU A 934 -31.08 -9.23 -52.54
CA GLU A 934 -30.45 -10.54 -52.68
C GLU A 934 -29.55 -10.61 -53.92
N GLU A 935 -29.96 -10.00 -55.02
CA GLU A 935 -29.22 -9.99 -56.30
C GLU A 935 -27.86 -9.28 -56.19
N GLU A 936 -27.68 -8.39 -55.21
CA GLU A 936 -26.43 -7.66 -54.96
C GLU A 936 -25.52 -8.40 -53.96
N VAL A 937 -26.03 -9.39 -53.22
CA VAL A 937 -25.28 -10.13 -52.19
C VAL A 937 -24.57 -11.34 -52.81
N THR A 938 -23.31 -11.15 -53.19
CA THR A 938 -22.46 -12.21 -53.75
C THR A 938 -21.93 -13.20 -52.70
N PHE A 939 -22.01 -12.86 -51.40
CA PHE A 939 -21.53 -13.72 -50.32
C PHE A 939 -22.52 -14.85 -50.03
N ASP A 940 -22.14 -16.08 -50.37
CA ASP A 940 -23.04 -17.25 -50.49
C ASP A 940 -22.74 -18.39 -49.49
N PHE A 941 -22.38 -18.02 -48.25
CA PHE A 941 -21.97 -18.97 -47.21
C PHE A 941 -22.98 -20.10 -46.99
N TYR A 942 -24.27 -19.77 -46.88
CA TYR A 942 -25.39 -20.70 -46.77
C TYR A 942 -25.37 -21.74 -47.89
N HIS A 943 -25.30 -21.30 -49.16
CA HIS A 943 -25.31 -22.21 -50.30
C HIS A 943 -24.11 -23.16 -50.28
N LYS A 944 -22.92 -22.68 -49.93
CA LYS A 944 -21.71 -23.51 -49.84
C LYS A 944 -21.73 -24.49 -48.67
N ALA A 945 -22.29 -24.09 -47.53
CA ALA A 945 -22.46 -24.94 -46.35
C ALA A 945 -23.54 -26.03 -46.57
N SER A 946 -24.59 -25.71 -47.33
CA SER A 946 -25.67 -26.63 -47.69
C SER A 946 -25.37 -27.49 -48.93
N ARG A 947 -24.29 -27.23 -49.68
CA ARG A 947 -23.89 -28.03 -50.84
C ARG A 947 -23.40 -29.41 -50.41
N LEU A 948 -23.92 -30.46 -51.07
CA LEU A 948 -23.43 -31.84 -50.91
C LEU A 948 -21.97 -31.94 -51.35
N GLY A 949 -21.08 -32.32 -50.43
CA GLY A 949 -19.68 -32.61 -50.71
C GLY A 949 -19.47 -34.07 -51.15
N SER A 950 -18.19 -34.48 -51.27
CA SER A 950 -17.80 -35.84 -51.65
C SER A 950 -18.26 -36.93 -50.66
N SER A 951 -18.57 -36.57 -49.40
CA SER A 951 -18.90 -37.46 -48.28
C SER A 951 -20.41 -37.72 -48.08
N ALA A 952 -21.25 -37.44 -49.09
CA ALA A 952 -22.71 -37.65 -49.07
C ALA A 952 -23.51 -36.84 -48.02
N MET A 953 -22.86 -35.98 -47.21
CA MET A 953 -23.51 -35.08 -46.25
C MET A 953 -23.02 -33.64 -46.43
N ASN A 954 -23.91 -32.67 -46.22
CA ASN A 954 -23.56 -31.25 -46.12
C ASN A 954 -23.44 -30.83 -44.64
N ILE A 955 -22.95 -29.61 -44.36
CA ILE A 955 -22.72 -29.15 -42.99
C ILE A 955 -24.01 -29.15 -42.16
N GLN A 956 -25.13 -28.74 -42.76
CA GLN A 956 -26.43 -28.70 -42.06
C GLN A 956 -26.85 -30.11 -41.60
N MET A 957 -26.71 -31.13 -42.44
CA MET A 957 -26.99 -32.53 -42.08
C MET A 957 -26.01 -33.07 -41.03
N LEU A 958 -24.74 -32.62 -41.06
CA LEU A 958 -23.76 -32.98 -40.03
C LEU A 958 -24.15 -32.39 -38.67
N LEU A 959 -24.60 -31.13 -38.62
CA LEU A 959 -25.10 -30.48 -37.39
C LEU A 959 -26.33 -31.20 -36.82
N GLU A 960 -27.27 -31.63 -37.67
CA GLU A 960 -28.43 -32.41 -37.23
C GLU A 960 -28.02 -33.74 -36.57
N LYS A 961 -26.98 -34.42 -37.09
CA LYS A 961 -26.42 -35.61 -36.45
C LYS A 961 -25.71 -35.28 -35.14
N LEU A 962 -24.87 -34.24 -35.10
CA LEU A 962 -24.14 -33.82 -33.90
C LEU A 962 -25.09 -33.47 -32.75
N LYS A 963 -26.27 -32.88 -33.05
CA LYS A 963 -27.31 -32.58 -32.06
C LYS A 963 -27.78 -33.82 -31.27
N GLY A 964 -27.65 -35.02 -31.85
CA GLY A 964 -28.05 -36.29 -31.23
C GLY A 964 -26.95 -37.00 -30.43
N ILE A 965 -25.71 -36.47 -30.38
CA ILE A 965 -24.58 -37.14 -29.72
C ILE A 965 -24.59 -36.82 -28.21
N PRO A 966 -24.67 -37.82 -27.31
CA PRO A 966 -24.76 -37.59 -25.86
C PRO A 966 -23.58 -36.80 -25.27
N GLN A 967 -22.37 -36.94 -25.84
CA GLN A 967 -21.17 -36.22 -25.41
C GLN A 967 -21.26 -34.71 -25.67
N LEU A 968 -22.17 -34.27 -26.56
CA LEU A 968 -22.37 -32.87 -26.95
C LEU A 968 -23.64 -32.25 -26.36
N GLU A 969 -24.22 -32.85 -25.31
CA GLU A 969 -25.45 -32.31 -24.69
C GLU A 969 -25.25 -30.86 -24.20
N GLY A 970 -24.06 -30.51 -23.72
CA GLY A 970 -23.71 -29.13 -23.33
C GLY A 970 -23.66 -28.12 -24.49
N GLN A 971 -23.65 -28.57 -25.74
CA GLN A 971 -23.59 -27.75 -26.96
C GLN A 971 -24.91 -27.74 -27.74
N LYS A 972 -25.94 -28.44 -27.26
CA LYS A 972 -27.21 -28.61 -27.96
C LYS A 972 -27.95 -27.31 -28.24
N ASP A 973 -27.89 -26.36 -27.32
CA ASP A 973 -28.49 -25.04 -27.48
C ASP A 973 -27.76 -24.25 -28.58
N MET A 974 -26.43 -24.32 -28.63
CA MET A 974 -25.62 -23.69 -29.67
C MET A 974 -25.89 -24.30 -31.05
N ILE A 975 -25.95 -25.64 -31.16
CA ILE A 975 -26.30 -26.32 -32.42
C ILE A 975 -27.71 -25.92 -32.87
N THR A 976 -28.66 -25.83 -31.93
CA THR A 976 -30.04 -25.41 -32.22
C THR A 976 -30.09 -23.96 -32.70
N TRP A 977 -29.33 -23.06 -32.09
CA TRP A 977 -29.21 -21.67 -32.53
C TRP A 977 -28.66 -21.57 -33.96
N ILE A 978 -27.61 -22.35 -34.29
CA ILE A 978 -27.03 -22.36 -35.64
C ILE A 978 -28.04 -22.85 -36.67
N LEU A 979 -28.74 -23.95 -36.40
CA LEU A 979 -29.77 -24.47 -37.30
C LEU A 979 -30.92 -23.46 -37.53
N GLN A 980 -31.35 -22.76 -36.48
CA GLN A 980 -32.33 -21.68 -36.61
C GLN A 980 -31.79 -20.49 -37.43
N MET A 981 -30.50 -20.21 -37.34
CA MET A 981 -29.86 -19.18 -38.15
C MET A 981 -29.76 -19.60 -39.62
N PHE A 982 -29.45 -20.88 -39.92
CA PHE A 982 -29.57 -21.44 -41.27
C PHE A 982 -30.97 -21.21 -41.85
N ASP A 983 -32.02 -21.52 -41.10
CA ASP A 983 -33.41 -21.27 -41.53
C ASP A 983 -33.73 -19.78 -41.70
N THR A 984 -33.09 -18.91 -40.93
CA THR A 984 -33.26 -17.46 -41.03
C THR A 984 -32.62 -16.91 -42.31
N VAL A 985 -31.38 -17.31 -42.60
CA VAL A 985 -30.67 -16.92 -43.84
C VAL A 985 -31.37 -17.52 -45.06
N LYS A 986 -31.77 -18.79 -44.99
CA LYS A 986 -32.57 -19.45 -46.02
C LYS A 986 -33.83 -18.65 -46.36
N ARG A 987 -34.61 -18.24 -45.36
CA ARG A 987 -35.82 -17.42 -45.55
C ARG A 987 -35.52 -16.04 -46.13
N LEU A 988 -34.37 -15.45 -45.81
CA LEU A 988 -33.95 -14.17 -46.38
C LEU A 988 -33.61 -14.30 -47.87
N ARG A 989 -32.96 -15.39 -48.29
CA ARG A 989 -32.76 -15.70 -49.72
C ARG A 989 -34.05 -16.10 -50.44
N GLU A 990 -34.87 -16.97 -49.85
CA GLU A 990 -36.09 -17.48 -50.51
C GLU A 990 -37.20 -16.43 -50.66
N LYS A 991 -37.20 -15.36 -49.85
CA LYS A 991 -38.19 -14.28 -49.94
C LYS A 991 -38.24 -13.59 -51.31
N SER A 992 -37.22 -13.73 -52.17
CA SER A 992 -37.23 -13.16 -53.52
C SER A 992 -37.89 -14.04 -54.60
N CYS A 993 -38.19 -15.33 -54.34
CA CYS A 993 -38.75 -16.24 -55.36
C CYS A 993 -40.26 -16.57 -55.23
N LEU A 994 -40.97 -16.02 -54.24
CA LEU A 994 -42.43 -16.24 -54.09
C LEU A 994 -43.17 -14.91 -53.91
N ILE A 995 -43.53 -14.29 -55.03
CA ILE A 995 -44.65 -13.36 -55.11
C ILE A 995 -45.93 -14.22 -55.09
N VAL A 996 -46.91 -13.82 -54.26
CA VAL A 996 -48.26 -14.38 -54.05
C VAL A 996 -48.38 -15.45 -52.96
N ALA A 997 -48.69 -15.02 -51.72
CA ALA A 997 -50.02 -15.22 -51.10
C ALA A 997 -50.02 -14.81 -49.60
N THR A 998 -50.71 -13.70 -49.35
CA THR A 998 -51.56 -13.39 -48.17
C THR A 998 -51.07 -13.64 -46.75
N THR A 999 -50.78 -12.51 -46.09
CA THR A 999 -51.22 -12.13 -44.73
C THR A 999 -52.36 -12.95 -44.14
N SER A 1000 -52.13 -13.58 -42.99
CA SER A 1000 -52.94 -13.47 -41.76
C SER A 1000 -52.59 -14.63 -40.81
N GLY A 1001 -52.38 -14.31 -39.54
CA GLY A 1001 -52.01 -15.29 -38.52
C GLY A 1001 -51.66 -14.67 -37.19
N SER A 1002 -52.40 -13.62 -36.82
CA SER A 1002 -52.57 -13.23 -35.43
C SER A 1002 -53.50 -14.25 -34.77
N GLU A 1003 -53.00 -15.12 -33.89
CA GLU A 1003 -53.82 -15.66 -32.81
C GLU A 1003 -53.02 -15.68 -31.51
N SER A 1004 -53.40 -14.70 -30.70
CA SER A 1004 -53.27 -14.61 -29.26
C SER A 1004 -53.87 -15.83 -28.53
N ILE A 1005 -53.15 -16.26 -27.49
CA ILE A 1005 -53.66 -16.56 -26.15
C ILE A 1005 -54.83 -17.56 -26.08
N LYS A 1006 -54.52 -18.79 -25.64
CA LYS A 1006 -55.19 -19.53 -24.56
C LYS A 1006 -54.70 -20.98 -24.54
N ASN A 1007 -53.98 -21.36 -23.48
CA ASN A 1007 -54.10 -22.64 -22.76
C ASN A 1007 -52.89 -22.82 -21.81
N ASP A 1008 -52.82 -22.01 -20.75
CA ASP A 1008 -51.74 -22.02 -19.75
C ASP A 1008 -52.12 -22.61 -18.38
N GLU A 1009 -53.27 -23.28 -18.25
CA GLU A 1009 -53.65 -23.90 -16.97
C GLU A 1009 -53.25 -25.38 -16.83
N ILE A 1010 -52.80 -26.05 -17.90
CA ILE A 1010 -52.37 -27.46 -17.82
C ILE A 1010 -50.83 -27.58 -17.81
N THR A 1011 -50.11 -26.58 -18.32
CA THR A 1011 -48.64 -26.45 -18.28
C THR A 1011 -48.13 -26.09 -16.88
N HIS A 1012 -48.88 -25.28 -16.14
CA HIS A 1012 -48.46 -24.76 -14.83
C HIS A 1012 -48.28 -25.84 -13.74
N ASP A 1013 -49.03 -26.95 -13.81
CA ASP A 1013 -48.89 -28.08 -12.89
C ASP A 1013 -47.70 -28.99 -13.25
N LYS A 1014 -47.38 -29.14 -14.53
CA LYS A 1014 -46.14 -29.81 -14.96
C LYS A 1014 -44.90 -28.97 -14.59
N GLU A 1015 -44.95 -27.66 -14.74
CA GLU A 1015 -43.83 -26.75 -14.40
C GLU A 1015 -43.63 -26.61 -12.89
N LYS A 1016 -44.69 -26.62 -12.09
CA LYS A 1016 -44.58 -26.64 -10.62
C LYS A 1016 -44.01 -27.98 -10.12
N ALA A 1017 -44.41 -29.09 -10.75
CA ALA A 1017 -43.80 -30.39 -10.51
C ALA A 1017 -42.32 -30.42 -10.94
N GLU A 1018 -41.96 -29.77 -12.05
CA GLU A 1018 -40.58 -29.65 -12.51
C GLU A 1018 -39.73 -28.74 -11.61
N ARG A 1019 -40.24 -27.59 -11.14
CA ARG A 1019 -39.59 -26.75 -10.14
C ARG A 1019 -39.34 -27.51 -8.84
N LYS A 1020 -40.31 -28.32 -8.39
CA LYS A 1020 -40.13 -29.20 -7.21
C LYS A 1020 -39.08 -30.27 -7.48
N ARG A 1021 -39.09 -30.89 -8.67
CA ARG A 1021 -38.06 -31.85 -9.11
C ARG A 1021 -36.67 -31.23 -9.22
N LYS A 1022 -36.54 -29.98 -9.67
CA LYS A 1022 -35.27 -29.25 -9.80
C LYS A 1022 -34.76 -28.76 -8.44
N ALA A 1023 -35.64 -28.32 -7.55
CA ALA A 1023 -35.29 -28.03 -6.16
C ALA A 1023 -34.85 -29.32 -5.43
N GLU A 1024 -35.55 -30.43 -5.64
CA GLU A 1024 -35.12 -31.75 -5.19
C GLU A 1024 -33.80 -32.16 -5.84
N ALA A 1025 -33.57 -31.94 -7.13
CA ALA A 1025 -32.30 -32.26 -7.79
C ALA A 1025 -31.14 -31.37 -7.33
N ALA A 1026 -31.38 -30.09 -7.01
CA ALA A 1026 -30.38 -29.20 -6.42
C ALA A 1026 -30.11 -29.57 -4.95
N ARG A 1027 -31.14 -30.02 -4.21
CA ARG A 1027 -30.97 -30.65 -2.90
C ARG A 1027 -30.22 -31.96 -3.02
N LEU A 1028 -30.51 -32.78 -4.03
CA LEU A 1028 -29.88 -34.06 -4.32
C LEU A 1028 -28.46 -33.86 -4.84
N HIS A 1029 -28.15 -32.77 -5.54
CA HIS A 1029 -26.79 -32.40 -5.97
C HIS A 1029 -25.98 -31.88 -4.79
N ARG A 1030 -26.57 -31.03 -3.92
CA ARG A 1030 -25.97 -30.72 -2.62
C ARG A 1030 -25.79 -31.97 -1.77
N GLN A 1031 -26.74 -32.89 -1.80
CA GLN A 1031 -26.68 -34.20 -1.15
C GLN A 1031 -25.68 -35.13 -1.86
N LYS A 1032 -25.38 -34.94 -3.15
CA LYS A 1032 -24.38 -35.72 -3.92
C LYS A 1032 -22.97 -35.18 -3.68
N ILE A 1033 -22.82 -33.87 -3.52
CA ILE A 1033 -21.58 -33.22 -3.05
C ILE A 1033 -21.36 -33.62 -1.59
N MET A 1034 -22.39 -33.55 -0.74
CA MET A 1034 -22.35 -34.07 0.63
C MET A 1034 -22.13 -35.59 0.64
N ALA A 1035 -22.69 -36.35 -0.31
CA ALA A 1035 -22.44 -37.80 -0.41
C ALA A 1035 -21.06 -38.09 -1.01
N GLN A 1036 -20.48 -37.22 -1.82
CA GLN A 1036 -19.08 -37.31 -2.27
C GLN A 1036 -18.15 -36.96 -1.13
N MET A 1037 -18.43 -35.92 -0.35
CA MET A 1037 -17.71 -35.61 0.88
C MET A 1037 -17.89 -36.72 1.91
N SER A 1038 -19.10 -37.27 2.05
CA SER A 1038 -19.37 -38.44 2.90
C SER A 1038 -18.78 -39.71 2.34
N ALA A 1039 -18.64 -39.89 1.02
CA ALA A 1039 -17.98 -41.05 0.41
C ALA A 1039 -16.46 -40.90 0.45
N LEU A 1040 -15.91 -39.69 0.41
CA LEU A 1040 -14.53 -39.39 0.73
C LEU A 1040 -14.27 -39.65 2.21
N GLN A 1041 -15.17 -39.22 3.10
CA GLN A 1041 -15.16 -39.61 4.51
C GLN A 1041 -15.35 -41.11 4.68
N LYS A 1042 -16.20 -41.79 3.90
CA LYS A 1042 -16.44 -43.24 4.00
C LYS A 1042 -15.24 -44.02 3.48
N ASN A 1043 -14.63 -43.59 2.38
CA ASN A 1043 -13.35 -44.12 1.89
C ASN A 1043 -12.25 -43.87 2.90
N PHE A 1044 -12.24 -42.72 3.57
CA PHE A 1044 -11.33 -42.42 4.68
C PHE A 1044 -11.60 -43.38 5.86
N ILE A 1045 -12.86 -43.58 6.25
CA ILE A 1045 -13.28 -44.55 7.26
C ILE A 1045 -12.94 -45.99 6.84
N GLU A 1046 -13.03 -46.36 5.55
CA GLU A 1046 -12.69 -47.68 5.01
C GLU A 1046 -11.18 -47.91 4.93
N THR A 1047 -10.41 -46.90 4.51
CA THR A 1047 -8.94 -46.94 4.57
C THR A 1047 -8.44 -46.97 6.00
N HIS A 1048 -9.23 -46.45 6.94
CA HIS A 1048 -8.97 -46.48 8.37
C HIS A 1048 -9.91 -47.42 9.13
N LYS A 1049 -10.45 -48.47 8.47
CA LYS A 1049 -11.55 -49.34 9.00
C LYS A 1049 -11.27 -49.96 10.36
N LEU A 1050 -10.01 -50.30 10.62
CA LEU A 1050 -9.52 -50.80 11.91
C LEU A 1050 -9.74 -49.82 13.09
N MET A 1051 -9.82 -48.51 12.85
CA MET A 1051 -10.14 -47.52 13.90
C MET A 1051 -11.64 -47.50 14.25
N TYR A 1052 -12.52 -47.87 13.31
CA TYR A 1052 -13.97 -47.74 13.44
C TYR A 1052 -14.68 -49.04 13.77
N ASP A 1053 -14.09 -50.21 13.48
CA ASP A 1053 -14.65 -51.54 13.84
C ASP A 1053 -14.81 -51.72 15.38
N ASN A 1054 -14.17 -50.89 16.21
CA ASN A 1054 -14.27 -50.96 17.68
C ASN A 1054 -15.39 -50.10 18.29
N THR A 1055 -16.19 -49.40 17.48
CA THR A 1055 -17.33 -48.62 17.99
C THR A 1055 -18.60 -49.46 17.95
N SER A 1056 -18.81 -50.26 19.00
CA SER A 1056 -20.04 -51.04 19.21
C SER A 1056 -21.25 -50.14 19.27
N GLU A 1057 -22.23 -50.44 18.42
CA GLU A 1057 -23.54 -49.79 18.32
C GLU A 1057 -24.30 -49.82 19.66
N MET A 1058 -24.77 -48.65 20.11
CA MET A 1058 -25.91 -48.53 21.02
C MET A 1058 -27.05 -47.80 20.27
N PRO A 1059 -28.31 -48.28 20.35
CA PRO A 1059 -29.35 -47.92 19.41
C PRO A 1059 -30.20 -46.74 19.87
N GLY A 1060 -30.53 -45.87 18.91
CA GLY A 1060 -31.84 -45.23 18.77
C GLY A 1060 -32.40 -44.44 19.95
N LYS A 1061 -32.23 -43.12 19.91
CA LYS A 1061 -33.32 -42.19 20.21
C LYS A 1061 -33.46 -41.21 19.06
N GLU A 1062 -34.37 -41.57 18.17
CA GLU A 1062 -34.95 -40.70 17.15
C GLU A 1062 -35.77 -39.57 17.82
N ASP A 1063 -35.80 -38.43 17.15
CA ASP A 1063 -36.73 -37.31 17.29
C ASP A 1063 -36.77 -36.57 18.65
N SER A 1064 -35.92 -35.55 18.77
CA SER A 1064 -36.24 -34.36 19.57
C SER A 1064 -36.20 -33.15 18.64
N ILE A 1065 -37.39 -32.83 18.13
CA ILE A 1065 -37.71 -31.62 17.40
C ILE A 1065 -37.30 -30.43 18.27
N MET A 1066 -36.62 -29.46 17.65
CA MET A 1066 -36.24 -28.18 18.26
C MET A 1066 -37.47 -27.52 18.87
N GLU A 1067 -37.61 -27.61 20.20
CA GLU A 1067 -38.50 -26.74 20.95
C GLU A 1067 -37.89 -25.35 20.93
N GLU A 1068 -38.58 -24.41 20.30
CA GLU A 1068 -38.38 -22.98 20.54
C GLU A 1068 -38.36 -22.77 22.06
N GLU A 1069 -37.30 -22.14 22.56
CA GLU A 1069 -37.17 -21.69 23.94
C GLU A 1069 -38.36 -20.79 24.28
N SER A 1070 -39.40 -21.43 24.77
CA SER A 1070 -40.53 -20.79 25.43
C SER A 1070 -39.98 -20.25 26.74
N THR A 1071 -39.69 -18.95 26.75
CA THR A 1071 -39.40 -18.17 27.94
C THR A 1071 -40.41 -18.57 29.04
N PRO A 1072 -39.97 -19.14 30.17
CA PRO A 1072 -40.88 -19.47 31.26
C PRO A 1072 -41.53 -18.16 31.74
N ALA A 1073 -42.86 -18.19 31.87
CA ALA A 1073 -43.68 -17.08 32.33
C ALA A 1073 -43.02 -16.40 33.55
N VAL A 1074 -42.56 -15.17 33.33
CA VAL A 1074 -41.81 -14.38 34.32
C VAL A 1074 -42.75 -14.06 35.48
N SER A 1075 -42.58 -14.79 36.58
CA SER A 1075 -43.09 -14.42 37.89
C SER A 1075 -42.43 -13.11 38.32
N ASP A 1076 -43.21 -12.14 38.83
CA ASP A 1076 -42.81 -10.82 39.37
C ASP A 1076 -41.84 -10.90 40.57
N TYR A 1077 -40.66 -11.49 40.38
CA TYR A 1077 -39.58 -11.38 41.36
C TYR A 1077 -38.91 -10.02 41.25
N SER A 1078 -38.59 -9.43 42.40
CA SER A 1078 -37.74 -8.24 42.54
C SER A 1078 -36.42 -8.41 41.77
N ARG A 1079 -36.21 -7.65 40.69
CA ARG A 1079 -34.95 -7.64 39.91
C ARG A 1079 -33.89 -6.76 40.58
N ILE A 1080 -33.68 -6.92 41.88
CA ILE A 1080 -32.67 -6.19 42.65
C ILE A 1080 -31.46 -7.10 42.85
N ALA A 1081 -30.25 -6.65 42.52
CA ALA A 1081 -29.02 -7.42 42.62
C ALA A 1081 -28.42 -7.42 44.05
N LEU A 1082 -28.56 -6.31 44.78
CA LEU A 1082 -27.88 -6.08 46.05
C LEU A 1082 -28.83 -6.09 47.24
N GLY A 1083 -28.31 -6.41 48.43
CA GLY A 1083 -29.05 -6.29 49.69
C GLY A 1083 -30.05 -7.41 49.99
N PRO A 1084 -30.81 -7.27 51.09
CA PRO A 1084 -31.69 -8.34 51.60
C PRO A 1084 -32.88 -8.63 50.68
N LYS A 1085 -33.27 -7.68 49.82
CA LYS A 1085 -34.34 -7.82 48.82
C LYS A 1085 -33.85 -8.37 47.47
N ARG A 1086 -32.64 -8.93 47.45
CA ARG A 1086 -32.02 -9.46 46.23
C ARG A 1086 -32.90 -10.55 45.61
N GLY A 1087 -33.05 -10.48 44.28
CA GLY A 1087 -33.77 -11.46 43.48
C GLY A 1087 -33.12 -12.85 43.47
N PRO A 1088 -33.83 -13.89 43.00
CA PRO A 1088 -33.27 -15.23 42.91
C PRO A 1088 -32.09 -15.25 41.92
N SER A 1089 -31.03 -16.00 42.25
CA SER A 1089 -29.97 -16.33 41.29
C SER A 1089 -30.51 -17.36 40.30
N VAL A 1090 -30.48 -17.05 39.00
CA VAL A 1090 -30.85 -18.01 37.95
C VAL A 1090 -29.58 -18.74 37.54
N THR A 1091 -29.46 -20.01 37.93
CA THR A 1091 -28.34 -20.87 37.51
C THR A 1091 -28.89 -21.99 36.64
N GLU A 1092 -28.47 -22.01 35.38
CA GLU A 1092 -28.77 -23.08 34.45
C GLU A 1092 -27.68 -24.17 34.53
N LYS A 1093 -28.06 -25.42 34.23
CA LYS A 1093 -27.08 -26.50 34.05
C LYS A 1093 -26.31 -26.22 32.78
N GLU A 1094 -25.06 -25.79 32.93
CA GLU A 1094 -24.18 -25.48 31.81
C GLU A 1094 -23.42 -26.74 31.37
N VAL A 1095 -23.80 -27.27 30.20
CA VAL A 1095 -23.09 -28.36 29.52
C VAL A 1095 -22.35 -27.74 28.35
N LEU A 1096 -21.03 -27.87 28.34
CA LEU A 1096 -20.16 -27.27 27.32
C LEU A 1096 -19.44 -28.36 26.53
N THR A 1097 -19.28 -28.14 25.23
CA THR A 1097 -18.52 -29.02 24.35
C THR A 1097 -17.07 -28.58 24.25
N CYS A 1098 -16.13 -29.50 24.47
CA CYS A 1098 -14.71 -29.24 24.27
C CYS A 1098 -14.38 -29.17 22.77
N ILE A 1099 -13.80 -28.07 22.29
CA ILE A 1099 -13.48 -27.92 20.85
C ILE A 1099 -12.40 -28.90 20.33
N LEU A 1100 -11.62 -29.52 21.22
CA LEU A 1100 -10.52 -30.42 20.87
C LEU A 1100 -10.95 -31.88 20.76
N CYS A 1101 -11.68 -32.41 21.77
CA CYS A 1101 -12.16 -33.80 21.75
C CYS A 1101 -13.63 -33.93 21.33
N GLN A 1102 -14.37 -32.81 21.19
CA GLN A 1102 -15.80 -32.76 20.85
C GLN A 1102 -16.72 -33.47 21.86
N GLU A 1103 -16.22 -33.78 23.05
CA GLU A 1103 -17.01 -34.34 24.15
C GLU A 1103 -17.67 -33.22 24.96
N GLU A 1104 -18.89 -33.48 25.41
CA GLU A 1104 -19.64 -32.59 26.31
C GLU A 1104 -19.31 -32.88 27.77
N GLN A 1105 -19.16 -31.83 28.57
CA GLN A 1105 -18.97 -31.94 30.01
C GLN A 1105 -19.89 -30.94 30.73
N GLU A 1106 -20.61 -31.44 31.73
CA GLU A 1106 -21.35 -30.59 32.68
C GLU A 1106 -20.35 -29.87 33.60
N VAL A 1107 -20.45 -28.55 33.67
CA VAL A 1107 -19.56 -27.70 34.47
C VAL A 1107 -19.97 -27.78 35.96
N LYS A 1108 -19.13 -28.44 36.78
CA LYS A 1108 -19.33 -28.58 38.23
C LYS A 1108 -18.04 -28.27 38.99
N ILE A 1109 -18.16 -27.76 40.22
CA ILE A 1109 -17.03 -27.45 41.11
C ILE A 1109 -16.20 -28.69 41.52
N GLU A 1110 -16.79 -29.88 41.46
CA GLU A 1110 -16.15 -31.16 41.80
C GLU A 1110 -15.47 -31.82 40.59
N ASN A 1111 -15.87 -31.43 39.37
CA ASN A 1111 -15.36 -32.03 38.14
C ASN A 1111 -13.98 -31.46 37.76
N ASN A 1112 -13.35 -32.09 36.76
CA ASN A 1112 -12.16 -31.53 36.11
C ASN A 1112 -12.49 -30.18 35.48
N ALA A 1113 -11.53 -29.25 35.50
CA ALA A 1113 -11.74 -27.90 34.99
C ALA A 1113 -11.95 -27.91 33.47
N MET A 1114 -12.99 -27.20 33.03
CA MET A 1114 -13.05 -26.68 31.67
C MET A 1114 -12.47 -25.27 31.65
N VAL A 1115 -11.91 -24.88 30.51
CA VAL A 1115 -11.18 -23.62 30.38
C VAL A 1115 -11.55 -22.90 29.09
N LEU A 1116 -11.57 -21.56 29.15
CA LEU A 1116 -11.69 -20.68 27.99
C LEU A 1116 -10.32 -20.23 27.53
N SER A 1117 -10.07 -20.26 26.23
CA SER A 1117 -8.88 -19.62 25.65
C SER A 1117 -8.91 -18.11 25.89
N ALA A 1118 -7.81 -17.53 26.40
CA ALA A 1118 -7.76 -16.12 26.77
C ALA A 1118 -6.42 -15.44 26.46
N CYS A 1119 -6.49 -14.12 26.35
CA CYS A 1119 -5.35 -13.25 26.15
C CYS A 1119 -5.36 -12.16 27.22
N VAL A 1120 -4.30 -12.12 28.03
CA VAL A 1120 -4.04 -11.06 29.01
C VAL A 1120 -3.04 -10.09 28.39
N GLN A 1121 -3.31 -8.80 28.44
CA GLN A 1121 -2.44 -7.77 27.89
C GLN A 1121 -2.49 -6.48 28.74
N LYS A 1122 -1.42 -5.69 28.72
CA LYS A 1122 -1.46 -4.33 29.25
C LYS A 1122 -2.21 -3.42 28.27
N SER A 1123 -2.88 -2.40 28.78
CA SER A 1123 -3.64 -1.47 27.96
C SER A 1123 -3.61 -0.06 28.52
N THR A 1124 -3.50 0.92 27.62
CA THR A 1124 -3.66 2.35 27.89
C THR A 1124 -4.97 2.91 27.32
N ALA A 1125 -5.90 2.04 26.89
CA ALA A 1125 -7.13 2.47 26.21
C ALA A 1125 -8.03 3.38 27.08
N LEU A 1126 -7.87 3.36 28.41
CA LEU A 1126 -8.65 4.17 29.35
C LEU A 1126 -7.92 5.41 29.90
N THR A 1127 -6.67 5.65 29.48
CA THR A 1127 -5.84 6.75 30.01
C THR A 1127 -6.48 8.12 29.81
N GLN A 1128 -6.43 8.99 30.84
CA GLN A 1128 -6.91 10.37 30.75
C GLN A 1128 -5.82 11.35 30.30
N HIS A 1129 -4.54 11.07 30.60
CA HIS A 1129 -3.40 11.90 30.21
C HIS A 1129 -2.43 11.15 29.28
N ARG A 1130 -2.35 11.57 28.02
CA ARG A 1130 -1.43 10.98 27.03
C ARG A 1130 0.02 11.40 27.26
N GLY A 1131 0.95 10.50 26.94
CA GLY A 1131 2.38 10.83 26.83
C GLY A 1131 3.16 10.94 28.14
N LYS A 1132 2.54 10.72 29.31
CA LYS A 1132 3.33 10.49 30.53
C LYS A 1132 4.18 9.22 30.34
N PRO A 1133 5.50 9.26 30.59
CA PRO A 1133 6.31 8.05 30.54
C PRO A 1133 5.78 7.05 31.56
N ILE A 1134 5.44 5.86 31.10
CA ILE A 1134 5.08 4.74 31.99
C ILE A 1134 6.37 4.30 32.70
N GLU A 1135 6.41 4.41 34.02
CA GLU A 1135 7.43 3.73 34.82
C GLU A 1135 7.21 2.22 34.69
N LEU A 1136 8.04 1.56 33.87
CA LEU A 1136 7.90 0.14 33.53
C LEU A 1136 8.46 -0.80 34.61
N SER A 1137 9.11 -0.29 35.66
CA SER A 1137 9.67 -1.12 36.72
C SER A 1137 8.57 -1.64 37.64
N GLY A 1138 8.18 -2.91 37.45
CA GLY A 1138 7.16 -3.58 38.26
C GLY A 1138 7.60 -3.94 39.68
N GLU A 1139 8.86 -3.73 40.08
CA GLU A 1139 9.37 -4.19 41.38
C GLU A 1139 8.77 -3.43 42.56
N ALA A 1140 8.54 -2.11 42.43
CA ALA A 1140 8.04 -1.26 43.51
C ALA A 1140 6.54 -0.90 43.38
N LEU A 1141 5.87 -1.33 42.30
CA LEU A 1141 4.48 -0.95 42.04
C LEU A 1141 3.51 -1.66 43.01
N ASP A 1142 2.67 -0.88 43.67
CA ASP A 1142 1.54 -1.34 44.47
C ASP A 1142 0.23 -1.30 43.67
N PRO A 1143 -0.26 -2.44 43.12
CA PRO A 1143 -1.47 -2.47 42.31
C PRO A 1143 -2.78 -2.38 43.11
N LEU A 1144 -2.75 -2.20 44.45
CA LEU A 1144 -3.99 -2.18 45.25
C LEU A 1144 -4.87 -0.98 44.92
N PHE A 1145 -4.22 0.17 44.73
CA PHE A 1145 -4.87 1.46 44.58
C PHE A 1145 -4.58 1.98 43.17
N MET A 1146 -5.49 1.65 42.25
CA MET A 1146 -5.43 2.12 40.87
C MET A 1146 -5.65 3.64 40.83
N ASP A 1147 -4.81 4.38 40.10
CA ASP A 1147 -4.97 5.83 39.90
C ASP A 1147 -6.20 6.14 39.03
N PRO A 1148 -6.97 7.21 39.30
CA PRO A 1148 -8.15 7.55 38.52
C PRO A 1148 -7.85 7.92 37.05
N ASP A 1149 -6.60 8.25 36.71
CA ASP A 1149 -6.11 8.50 35.34
C ASP A 1149 -6.18 7.24 34.49
N LEU A 1150 -6.17 6.05 35.11
CA LEU A 1150 -6.11 4.75 34.43
C LEU A 1150 -5.00 4.73 33.36
N ALA A 1151 -3.84 5.30 33.70
CA ALA A 1151 -2.73 5.50 32.77
C ALA A 1151 -2.32 4.21 32.06
N TYR A 1152 -2.38 3.07 32.77
CA TYR A 1152 -2.31 1.73 32.22
C TYR A 1152 -3.04 0.74 33.15
N GLY A 1153 -3.48 -0.39 32.61
CA GLY A 1153 -4.02 -1.49 33.39
C GLY A 1153 -3.97 -2.83 32.64
N THR A 1154 -4.38 -3.90 33.30
CA THR A 1154 -4.38 -5.25 32.74
C THR A 1154 -5.75 -5.61 32.21
N TYR A 1155 -5.86 -5.89 30.91
CA TYR A 1155 -7.08 -6.32 30.25
C TYR A 1155 -7.03 -7.82 29.97
N THR A 1156 -8.14 -8.51 30.20
CA THR A 1156 -8.31 -9.93 29.85
C THR A 1156 -9.42 -10.09 28.82
N GLY A 1157 -9.08 -10.56 27.62
CA GLY A 1157 -10.04 -10.93 26.58
C GLY A 1157 -10.13 -12.45 26.39
N SER A 1158 -11.27 -12.94 25.91
CA SER A 1158 -11.45 -14.34 25.48
C SER A 1158 -12.11 -14.41 24.10
N CYS A 1159 -11.73 -15.42 23.31
CA CYS A 1159 -12.42 -15.74 22.06
C CYS A 1159 -13.71 -16.54 22.27
N GLY A 1160 -13.98 -17.02 23.50
CA GLY A 1160 -15.18 -17.78 23.85
C GLY A 1160 -15.10 -19.29 23.60
N HIS A 1161 -13.97 -19.80 23.08
CA HIS A 1161 -13.80 -21.23 22.82
C HIS A 1161 -13.37 -22.02 24.05
N VAL A 1162 -14.08 -23.12 24.30
CA VAL A 1162 -13.99 -23.94 25.51
C VAL A 1162 -13.21 -25.24 25.25
N MET A 1163 -12.34 -25.62 26.18
CA MET A 1163 -11.56 -26.85 26.16
C MET A 1163 -11.58 -27.52 27.53
N HIS A 1164 -11.40 -28.84 27.61
CA HIS A 1164 -10.97 -29.46 28.87
C HIS A 1164 -9.57 -28.96 29.22
N ALA A 1165 -9.28 -28.71 30.51
CA ALA A 1165 -7.95 -28.30 30.96
C ALA A 1165 -6.86 -29.28 30.46
N VAL A 1166 -7.13 -30.59 30.53
CA VAL A 1166 -6.21 -31.64 30.06
C VAL A 1166 -6.03 -31.63 28.54
N CYS A 1167 -7.10 -31.35 27.77
CA CYS A 1167 -7.01 -31.25 26.32
C CYS A 1167 -6.17 -30.02 25.90
N TRP A 1168 -6.40 -28.89 26.55
CA TRP A 1168 -5.61 -27.68 26.32
C TRP A 1168 -4.14 -27.91 26.66
N GLN A 1169 -3.84 -28.52 27.81
CA GLN A 1169 -2.47 -28.78 28.23
C GLN A 1169 -1.73 -29.67 27.22
N LYS A 1170 -2.35 -30.78 26.78
CA LYS A 1170 -1.79 -31.63 25.71
C LYS A 1170 -1.59 -30.87 24.40
N TYR A 1171 -2.53 -29.99 24.03
CA TYR A 1171 -2.42 -29.16 22.83
C TYR A 1171 -1.24 -28.18 22.95
N PHE A 1172 -1.12 -27.49 24.08
CA PHE A 1172 -0.06 -26.52 24.32
C PHE A 1172 1.32 -27.18 24.35
N GLU A 1173 1.46 -28.34 25.03
CA GLU A 1173 2.68 -29.16 25.02
C GLU A 1173 3.05 -29.62 23.59
N ALA A 1174 2.07 -30.02 22.79
CA ALA A 1174 2.30 -30.39 21.39
C ALA A 1174 2.75 -29.19 20.54
N VAL A 1175 2.20 -28.01 20.77
CA VAL A 1175 2.63 -26.76 20.12
C VAL A 1175 4.08 -26.43 20.49
N GLN A 1176 4.43 -26.51 21.78
CA GLN A 1176 5.80 -26.31 22.26
C GLN A 1176 6.81 -27.27 21.60
N LEU A 1177 6.49 -28.57 21.57
CA LEU A 1177 7.33 -29.59 20.91
C LEU A 1177 7.49 -29.33 19.40
N SER A 1178 6.42 -28.89 18.73
CA SER A 1178 6.44 -28.62 17.29
C SER A 1178 7.25 -27.38 16.91
N SER A 1179 7.25 -26.34 17.75
CA SER A 1179 8.05 -25.12 17.53
C SER A 1179 9.53 -25.35 17.78
N GLN A 1180 9.92 -26.13 18.80
CA GLN A 1180 11.33 -26.51 19.02
C GLN A 1180 11.97 -27.23 17.81
N GLN A 1181 11.15 -27.85 16.93
CA GLN A 1181 11.61 -28.49 15.69
C GLN A 1181 11.62 -27.54 14.48
N ARG A 1182 11.03 -26.34 14.57
CA ARG A 1182 11.03 -25.34 13.50
C ARG A 1182 12.24 -24.43 13.64
N ILE A 1183 13.00 -24.28 12.55
CA ILE A 1183 14.20 -23.43 12.49
C ILE A 1183 13.83 -21.93 12.23
N HIS A 1184 12.54 -21.57 12.18
CA HIS A 1184 12.09 -20.25 11.72
C HIS A 1184 11.23 -19.49 12.74
N VAL A 1185 11.39 -18.15 12.71
CA VAL A 1185 10.68 -17.10 13.48
C VAL A 1185 9.29 -17.53 13.94
N ASP A 1186 9.11 -17.68 15.24
CA ASP A 1186 7.84 -18.09 15.82
C ASP A 1186 6.76 -17.00 15.62
N LEU A 1187 5.57 -17.40 15.15
CA LEU A 1187 4.39 -16.53 15.02
C LEU A 1187 3.91 -15.97 16.37
N PHE A 1188 4.37 -16.58 17.47
CA PHE A 1188 4.01 -16.26 18.84
C PHE A 1188 5.14 -16.67 19.79
N ASP A 1189 5.32 -15.94 20.89
CA ASP A 1189 6.40 -16.16 21.84
C ASP A 1189 6.00 -17.25 22.86
N LEU A 1190 6.54 -18.45 22.68
CA LEU A 1190 6.32 -19.57 23.59
C LEU A 1190 6.90 -19.36 25.00
N GLU A 1191 7.96 -18.55 25.16
CA GLU A 1191 8.50 -18.19 26.48
C GLU A 1191 7.51 -17.31 27.24
N SER A 1192 6.78 -16.45 26.52
CA SER A 1192 5.64 -15.70 27.04
C SER A 1192 4.36 -16.53 27.20
N GLY A 1193 4.38 -17.84 26.90
CA GLY A 1193 3.23 -18.73 27.04
C GLY A 1193 2.14 -18.53 25.99
N GLU A 1194 2.46 -17.88 24.87
CA GLU A 1194 1.51 -17.63 23.78
C GLU A 1194 1.24 -18.87 22.93
N TYR A 1195 0.02 -18.96 22.39
CA TYR A 1195 -0.43 -19.99 21.47
C TYR A 1195 -1.63 -19.49 20.65
N LEU A 1196 -1.92 -20.13 19.52
CA LEU A 1196 -3.12 -19.83 18.73
C LEU A 1196 -4.28 -20.72 19.16
N CYS A 1197 -5.48 -20.16 19.34
CA CYS A 1197 -6.67 -20.95 19.62
C CYS A 1197 -6.88 -22.03 18.52
N PRO A 1198 -7.10 -23.32 18.86
CA PRO A 1198 -7.19 -24.40 17.88
C PRO A 1198 -8.26 -24.17 16.80
N LEU A 1199 -9.39 -23.54 17.18
CA LEU A 1199 -10.56 -23.33 16.33
C LEU A 1199 -10.50 -22.00 15.56
N CYS A 1200 -10.38 -20.86 16.26
CA CYS A 1200 -10.44 -19.53 15.61
C CYS A 1200 -9.08 -18.89 15.30
N LYS A 1201 -7.98 -19.54 15.70
CA LYS A 1201 -6.61 -19.06 15.50
C LYS A 1201 -6.29 -17.70 16.14
N SER A 1202 -7.15 -17.15 17.01
CA SER A 1202 -6.84 -15.94 17.77
C SER A 1202 -5.68 -16.20 18.74
N LEU A 1203 -4.76 -15.23 18.87
CA LEU A 1203 -3.66 -15.31 19.83
C LEU A 1203 -4.19 -15.34 21.26
N CYS A 1204 -3.69 -16.28 22.03
CA CYS A 1204 -3.97 -16.49 23.44
C CYS A 1204 -2.64 -16.67 24.17
N ASN A 1205 -2.59 -16.35 25.46
CA ASN A 1205 -1.38 -16.55 26.28
C ASN A 1205 -1.68 -17.22 27.62
N THR A 1206 -2.94 -17.61 27.82
CA THR A 1206 -3.40 -18.30 29.02
C THR A 1206 -4.81 -18.83 28.79
N VAL A 1207 -5.37 -19.45 29.83
CA VAL A 1207 -6.73 -19.94 29.85
C VAL A 1207 -7.45 -19.51 31.14
N ILE A 1208 -8.74 -19.22 31.05
CA ILE A 1208 -9.58 -18.87 32.20
C ILE A 1208 -10.35 -20.12 32.63
N PRO A 1209 -10.25 -20.59 33.89
CA PRO A 1209 -11.09 -21.69 34.36
C PRO A 1209 -12.56 -21.29 34.37
N ILE A 1210 -13.42 -22.14 33.80
CA ILE A 1210 -14.87 -21.97 33.83
C ILE A 1210 -15.38 -22.57 35.14
N ILE A 1211 -15.74 -21.68 36.07
CA ILE A 1211 -16.23 -22.05 37.39
C ILE A 1211 -17.73 -21.72 37.45
N PRO A 1212 -18.60 -22.68 37.81
CA PRO A 1212 -20.04 -22.44 37.83
C PRO A 1212 -20.43 -21.58 39.02
N LEU A 1213 -21.26 -20.57 38.77
CA LEU A 1213 -21.85 -19.73 39.81
C LEU A 1213 -22.68 -20.61 40.75
N GLN A 1214 -22.46 -20.48 42.06
CA GLN A 1214 -23.23 -21.24 43.05
C GLN A 1214 -24.60 -20.58 43.27
N PRO A 1215 -25.71 -21.34 43.18
CA PRO A 1215 -27.03 -20.78 43.44
C PRO A 1215 -27.14 -20.36 44.90
N GLN A 1216 -27.50 -19.10 45.13
CA GLN A 1216 -27.77 -18.58 46.47
C GLN A 1216 -29.25 -18.22 46.59
N LYS A 1217 -29.91 -18.75 47.62
CA LYS A 1217 -31.26 -18.34 48.01
C LYS A 1217 -31.19 -17.58 49.33
N ILE A 1218 -31.71 -16.35 49.33
CA ILE A 1218 -31.95 -15.60 50.56
C ILE A 1218 -33.31 -16.01 51.10
N ASN A 1219 -33.37 -16.45 52.35
CA ASN A 1219 -34.64 -16.54 53.06
C ASN A 1219 -35.00 -15.12 53.55
N SER A 1220 -36.11 -14.57 53.05
CA SER A 1220 -36.58 -13.22 53.41
C SER A 1220 -36.81 -13.07 54.92
N GLU A 1221 -37.31 -14.10 55.61
CA GLU A 1221 -37.55 -14.05 57.06
C GLU A 1221 -36.25 -13.88 57.86
N ASN A 1222 -35.20 -14.60 57.46
CA ASN A 1222 -33.87 -14.47 58.08
C ASN A 1222 -33.25 -13.12 57.77
N ALA A 1223 -33.47 -12.59 56.55
CA ALA A 1223 -32.94 -11.30 56.14
C ALA A 1223 -33.57 -10.15 56.93
N ASP A 1224 -34.89 -10.16 57.14
CA ASP A 1224 -35.62 -9.14 57.89
C ASP A 1224 -35.26 -9.13 59.38
N ALA A 1225 -35.09 -10.31 59.99
CA ALA A 1225 -34.62 -10.43 61.37
C ALA A 1225 -33.21 -9.83 61.55
N LEU A 1226 -32.33 -10.05 60.56
CA LEU A 1226 -30.98 -9.50 60.56
C LEU A 1226 -30.95 -7.99 60.27
N ALA A 1227 -31.90 -7.48 59.48
CA ALA A 1227 -32.02 -6.06 59.14
C ALA A 1227 -32.13 -5.17 60.39
N GLN A 1228 -32.89 -5.63 61.39
CA GLN A 1228 -33.08 -4.92 62.65
C GLN A 1228 -31.82 -4.91 63.53
N LEU A 1229 -30.93 -5.88 63.35
CA LEU A 1229 -29.72 -6.07 64.16
C LEU A 1229 -28.46 -5.49 63.51
N LEU A 1230 -28.39 -5.51 62.18
CA LEU A 1230 -27.19 -5.17 61.40
C LEU A 1230 -27.43 -3.91 60.56
N THR A 1231 -27.66 -2.78 61.22
CA THR A 1231 -27.64 -1.46 60.57
C THR A 1231 -26.23 -1.12 60.07
N LEU A 1232 -26.08 -0.18 59.13
CA LEU A 1232 -24.76 0.23 58.63
C LEU A 1232 -23.79 0.60 59.78
N ALA A 1233 -24.26 1.37 60.76
CA ALA A 1233 -23.45 1.74 61.93
C ALA A 1233 -22.97 0.50 62.71
N ARG A 1234 -23.87 -0.45 62.97
CA ARG A 1234 -23.54 -1.69 63.68
C ARG A 1234 -22.64 -2.61 62.85
N TRP A 1235 -22.83 -2.63 61.54
CA TRP A 1235 -21.98 -3.35 60.59
C TRP A 1235 -20.55 -2.80 60.61
N ILE A 1236 -20.37 -1.47 60.53
CA ILE A 1236 -19.06 -0.82 60.63
C ILE A 1236 -18.40 -1.15 61.98
N GLN A 1237 -19.13 -1.06 63.10
CA GLN A 1237 -18.61 -1.44 64.42
C GLN A 1237 -18.13 -2.89 64.45
N THR A 1238 -18.93 -3.82 63.89
CA THR A 1238 -18.62 -5.25 63.82
C THR A 1238 -17.35 -5.50 62.99
N VAL A 1239 -17.23 -4.84 61.84
CA VAL A 1239 -16.06 -4.93 60.96
C VAL A 1239 -14.81 -4.36 61.65
N LEU A 1240 -14.91 -3.20 62.28
CA LEU A 1240 -13.80 -2.58 63.01
C LEU A 1240 -13.36 -3.42 64.22
N ALA A 1241 -14.30 -4.02 64.96
CA ALA A 1241 -14.01 -4.95 66.04
C ALA A 1241 -13.26 -6.19 65.53
N ARG A 1242 -13.69 -6.74 64.38
CA ARG A 1242 -13.01 -7.88 63.73
C ARG A 1242 -11.59 -7.52 63.29
N ILE A 1243 -11.40 -6.38 62.63
CA ILE A 1243 -10.08 -5.90 62.18
C ILE A 1243 -9.16 -5.63 63.38
N SER A 1244 -9.69 -5.01 64.44
CA SER A 1244 -8.93 -4.73 65.66
C SER A 1244 -8.43 -6.00 66.34
N GLY A 1245 -9.30 -7.00 66.55
CA GLY A 1245 -8.86 -8.25 67.16
C GLY A 1245 -7.93 -9.07 66.25
N TYR A 1246 -8.07 -8.97 64.93
CA TYR A 1246 -7.15 -9.57 63.98
C TYR A 1246 -5.74 -8.94 64.09
N ASN A 1247 -5.66 -7.60 64.09
CA ASN A 1247 -4.40 -6.89 64.26
C ASN A 1247 -3.71 -7.28 65.57
N ILE A 1248 -4.46 -7.44 66.67
CA ILE A 1248 -3.91 -7.90 67.96
C ILE A 1248 -3.35 -9.33 67.85
N ARG A 1249 -4.07 -10.25 67.20
CA ARG A 1249 -3.67 -11.67 67.07
C ARG A 1249 -2.40 -11.86 66.23
N HIS A 1250 -2.16 -11.00 65.24
CA HIS A 1250 -1.03 -11.11 64.29
C HIS A 1250 0.12 -10.10 64.52
N ALA A 1251 0.09 -9.26 65.55
CA ALA A 1251 1.12 -8.24 65.85
C ALA A 1251 2.51 -8.77 66.28
N LYS A 1252 2.90 -10.00 65.91
CA LYS A 1252 4.29 -10.47 66.09
C LYS A 1252 5.19 -9.90 64.99
N GLY A 1253 5.71 -8.69 65.21
CA GLY A 1253 6.89 -8.18 64.48
C GLY A 1253 6.68 -7.00 63.53
N GLU A 1254 5.45 -6.56 63.26
CA GLU A 1254 5.15 -5.31 62.52
C GLU A 1254 4.34 -4.38 63.43
N ASN A 1255 4.59 -3.06 63.39
CA ASN A 1255 3.87 -2.07 64.20
C ASN A 1255 2.35 -2.18 63.94
N PRO A 1256 1.51 -2.42 64.96
CA PRO A 1256 0.07 -2.53 64.76
C PRO A 1256 -0.51 -1.21 64.24
N ILE A 1257 -1.39 -1.29 63.23
CA ILE A 1257 -2.21 -0.17 62.75
C ILE A 1257 -2.99 0.40 63.96
N PRO A 1258 -2.76 1.66 64.38
CA PRO A 1258 -3.42 2.22 65.54
C PRO A 1258 -4.89 2.52 65.22
N ILE A 1259 -5.82 1.75 65.80
CA ILE A 1259 -7.25 2.01 65.73
C ILE A 1259 -7.63 2.85 66.96
N PHE A 1260 -7.89 4.15 66.76
CA PHE A 1260 -8.37 5.03 67.83
C PHE A 1260 -9.89 4.85 68.01
N PHE A 1261 -10.31 4.15 69.07
CA PHE A 1261 -11.69 4.21 69.54
C PHE A 1261 -11.88 5.46 70.39
N ASN A 1262 -12.64 6.43 69.90
CA ASN A 1262 -13.23 7.44 70.79
C ASN A 1262 -14.32 6.75 71.64
N GLN A 1263 -13.98 6.51 72.90
CA GLN A 1263 -14.88 6.29 74.05
C GLN A 1263 -15.75 5.02 74.04
N GLY A 1264 -15.39 4.06 74.92
CA GLY A 1264 -16.33 3.26 75.70
C GLY A 1264 -16.92 1.99 75.07
N MET A 1265 -16.13 0.91 74.97
CA MET A 1265 -16.61 -0.49 74.99
C MET A 1265 -15.51 -1.32 75.67
N GLY A 1266 -15.76 -2.09 76.74
CA GLY A 1266 -16.44 -3.39 76.73
C GLY A 1266 -15.41 -4.49 76.39
N ASP A 1267 -15.26 -5.55 77.20
CA ASP A 1267 -14.25 -6.62 77.03
C ASP A 1267 -14.04 -7.03 75.55
N SER A 1268 -12.90 -6.64 74.97
CA SER A 1268 -12.65 -6.62 73.52
C SER A 1268 -12.54 -8.01 72.87
N THR A 1269 -12.40 -9.07 73.66
CA THR A 1269 -12.30 -10.46 73.17
C THR A 1269 -13.64 -11.05 72.75
N LEU A 1270 -14.76 -10.64 73.37
CA LEU A 1270 -16.11 -11.13 73.04
C LEU A 1270 -16.67 -10.47 71.77
N GLU A 1271 -16.29 -9.22 71.47
CA GLU A 1271 -16.75 -8.53 70.25
C GLU A 1271 -15.97 -8.93 68.98
N PHE A 1272 -14.75 -9.47 69.11
CA PHE A 1272 -13.92 -9.87 67.97
C PHE A 1272 -14.55 -10.95 67.06
N HIS A 1273 -15.32 -11.87 67.63
CA HIS A 1273 -16.03 -12.92 66.89
C HIS A 1273 -17.46 -12.53 66.49
N SER A 1274 -17.93 -11.32 66.83
CA SER A 1274 -19.31 -10.89 66.59
C SER A 1274 -19.72 -10.96 65.11
N ILE A 1275 -18.77 -10.77 64.18
CA ILE A 1275 -19.02 -10.92 62.74
C ILE A 1275 -19.56 -12.32 62.37
N LEU A 1276 -19.12 -13.36 63.09
CA LEU A 1276 -19.52 -14.75 62.87
C LEU A 1276 -20.97 -15.01 63.34
N SER A 1277 -21.51 -14.17 64.22
CA SER A 1277 -22.88 -14.28 64.74
C SER A 1277 -23.96 -13.89 63.72
N PHE A 1278 -23.58 -13.23 62.63
CA PHE A 1278 -24.50 -12.78 61.57
C PHE A 1278 -24.71 -13.82 60.45
N GLY A 1279 -24.21 -15.04 60.65
CA GLY A 1279 -24.41 -16.18 59.75
C GLY A 1279 -23.16 -16.52 58.94
N VAL A 1280 -22.72 -17.77 59.06
CA VAL A 1280 -21.57 -18.33 58.37
C VAL A 1280 -21.95 -19.65 57.70
N GLU A 1281 -21.24 -19.97 56.63
CA GLU A 1281 -21.33 -21.23 55.89
C GLU A 1281 -19.92 -21.79 55.71
N SER A 1282 -19.82 -23.09 55.43
CA SER A 1282 -18.52 -23.72 55.11
C SER A 1282 -18.00 -23.21 53.76
N SER A 1283 -16.70 -22.96 53.64
CA SER A 1283 -16.05 -22.59 52.38
C SER A 1283 -16.24 -23.65 51.28
N ILE A 1284 -16.32 -23.16 50.03
CA ILE A 1284 -16.47 -24.01 48.83
C ILE A 1284 -15.19 -24.83 48.61
N LYS A 1285 -15.34 -26.14 48.40
CA LYS A 1285 -14.24 -27.05 48.08
C LYS A 1285 -14.18 -27.31 46.57
N TYR A 1286 -13.26 -26.62 45.90
CA TYR A 1286 -12.99 -26.83 44.47
C TYR A 1286 -12.12 -28.07 44.24
N SER A 1287 -12.31 -28.74 43.10
CA SER A 1287 -11.43 -29.82 42.63
C SER A 1287 -9.99 -29.33 42.46
N ASN A 1288 -9.02 -30.25 42.55
CA ASN A 1288 -7.61 -29.90 42.36
C ASN A 1288 -7.33 -29.33 40.98
N SER A 1289 -7.99 -29.87 39.94
CA SER A 1289 -7.87 -29.36 38.56
C SER A 1289 -8.31 -27.90 38.45
N ILE A 1290 -9.39 -27.48 39.12
CA ILE A 1290 -9.80 -26.07 39.14
C ILE A 1290 -8.76 -25.21 39.87
N LYS A 1291 -8.25 -25.65 41.02
CA LYS A 1291 -7.22 -24.92 41.78
C LYS A 1291 -5.95 -24.70 40.95
N GLU A 1292 -5.48 -25.73 40.24
CA GLU A 1292 -4.31 -25.63 39.36
C GLU A 1292 -4.51 -24.60 38.25
N MET A 1293 -5.68 -24.59 37.60
CA MET A 1293 -6.00 -23.61 36.54
C MET A 1293 -6.18 -22.18 37.10
N VAL A 1294 -6.68 -22.03 38.32
CA VAL A 1294 -6.74 -20.73 39.02
C VAL A 1294 -5.32 -20.19 39.29
N ILE A 1295 -4.40 -21.04 39.78
CA ILE A 1295 -2.99 -20.65 40.00
C ILE A 1295 -2.35 -20.24 38.67
N LEU A 1296 -2.50 -21.05 37.63
CA LEU A 1296 -1.94 -20.79 36.31
C LEU A 1296 -2.38 -19.41 35.76
N PHE A 1297 -3.68 -19.13 35.78
CA PHE A 1297 -4.22 -17.90 35.24
C PHE A 1297 -3.80 -16.68 36.09
N ALA A 1298 -3.83 -16.79 37.42
CA ALA A 1298 -3.39 -15.74 38.33
C ALA A 1298 -1.91 -15.40 38.15
N THR A 1299 -1.05 -16.41 38.03
CA THR A 1299 0.39 -16.23 37.77
C THR A 1299 0.63 -15.59 36.40
N THR A 1300 -0.20 -15.90 35.40
CA THR A 1300 -0.12 -15.26 34.07
C THR A 1300 -0.48 -13.76 34.14
N ILE A 1301 -1.57 -13.42 34.84
CA ILE A 1301 -1.98 -12.03 35.10
C ILE A 1301 -0.86 -11.27 35.83
N TYR A 1302 -0.24 -11.90 36.83
CA TYR A 1302 0.87 -11.32 37.58
C TYR A 1302 2.08 -11.01 36.69
N ARG A 1303 2.56 -12.02 35.95
CA ARG A 1303 3.70 -11.90 35.03
C ARG A 1303 3.48 -10.79 34.00
N ILE A 1304 2.33 -10.80 33.33
CA ILE A 1304 2.04 -9.84 32.24
C ILE A 1304 1.72 -8.45 32.80
N GLY A 1305 0.92 -8.36 33.86
CA GLY A 1305 0.50 -7.10 34.46
C GLY A 1305 1.66 -6.29 35.07
N LEU A 1306 2.64 -6.96 35.68
CA LEU A 1306 3.81 -6.31 36.27
C LEU A 1306 5.07 -6.37 35.41
N LYS A 1307 5.10 -7.16 34.33
CA LYS A 1307 6.33 -7.39 33.53
C LYS A 1307 7.48 -7.98 34.37
N VAL A 1308 7.16 -8.91 35.25
CA VAL A 1308 8.11 -9.59 36.16
C VAL A 1308 8.06 -11.10 35.93
N PRO A 1309 9.10 -11.88 36.30
CA PRO A 1309 9.05 -13.34 36.26
C PRO A 1309 7.85 -13.89 37.05
N PRO A 1310 7.28 -15.05 36.67
CA PRO A 1310 6.16 -15.63 37.38
C PRO A 1310 6.53 -15.99 38.83
N ASP A 1311 5.75 -15.50 39.80
CA ASP A 1311 5.82 -15.87 41.21
C ASP A 1311 4.40 -16.01 41.78
N GLU A 1312 4.00 -17.25 42.06
CA GLU A 1312 2.69 -17.56 42.61
C GLU A 1312 2.53 -17.15 44.09
N ARG A 1313 3.63 -16.90 44.80
CA ARG A 1313 3.65 -16.57 46.23
C ARG A 1313 3.77 -15.07 46.50
N ASP A 1314 3.95 -14.27 45.45
CA ASP A 1314 4.07 -12.81 45.58
C ASP A 1314 2.79 -12.23 46.21
N PRO A 1315 2.91 -11.33 47.20
CA PRO A 1315 1.76 -10.75 47.87
C PRO A 1315 0.81 -9.98 46.94
N ARG A 1316 1.25 -9.60 45.73
CA ARG A 1316 0.49 -8.79 44.76
C ARG A 1316 -0.39 -9.60 43.82
N VAL A 1317 -0.25 -10.92 43.77
CA VAL A 1317 -1.10 -11.80 42.93
C VAL A 1317 -2.60 -11.53 43.10
N PRO A 1318 -3.21 -11.55 44.32
CA PRO A 1318 -4.64 -11.29 44.48
C PRO A 1318 -5.05 -9.87 44.05
N MET A 1319 -4.16 -8.90 44.19
CA MET A 1319 -4.44 -7.50 43.87
C MET A 1319 -4.59 -7.31 42.35
N LEU A 1320 -3.72 -7.98 41.58
CA LEU A 1320 -3.78 -7.96 40.13
C LEU A 1320 -4.97 -8.73 39.56
N THR A 1321 -5.43 -9.79 40.25
CA THR A 1321 -6.63 -10.53 39.83
C THR A 1321 -7.88 -9.67 39.99
N TRP A 1322 -7.97 -8.88 41.06
CA TRP A 1322 -9.03 -7.89 41.23
C TRP A 1322 -8.91 -6.75 40.22
N SER A 1323 -7.70 -6.23 40.01
CA SER A 1323 -7.46 -5.15 39.06
C SER A 1323 -7.78 -5.53 37.62
N THR A 1324 -7.42 -6.73 37.15
CA THR A 1324 -7.76 -7.16 35.78
C THR A 1324 -9.27 -7.27 35.57
N CYS A 1325 -10.03 -7.70 36.58
CA CYS A 1325 -11.49 -7.73 36.52
C CYS A 1325 -12.06 -6.33 36.44
N ALA A 1326 -11.62 -5.45 37.33
CA ALA A 1326 -12.09 -4.07 37.38
C ALA A 1326 -11.77 -3.31 36.07
N PHE A 1327 -10.55 -3.45 35.55
CA PHE A 1327 -10.12 -2.81 34.32
C PHE A 1327 -10.85 -3.38 33.08
N THR A 1328 -11.05 -4.69 33.01
CA THR A 1328 -11.78 -5.34 31.90
C THR A 1328 -13.25 -4.90 31.86
N ILE A 1329 -13.91 -4.82 33.01
CA ILE A 1329 -15.29 -4.32 33.11
C ILE A 1329 -15.36 -2.85 32.67
N GLN A 1330 -14.45 -1.99 33.16
CA GLN A 1330 -14.39 -0.58 32.77
C GLN A 1330 -14.10 -0.41 31.27
N ALA A 1331 -13.26 -1.26 30.67
CA ALA A 1331 -12.98 -1.22 29.25
C ALA A 1331 -14.20 -1.56 28.39
N ILE A 1332 -14.96 -2.59 28.79
CA ILE A 1332 -16.19 -2.99 28.10
C ILE A 1332 -17.28 -1.94 28.27
N GLU A 1333 -17.45 -1.39 29.47
CA GLU A 1333 -18.40 -0.31 29.72
C GLU A 1333 -18.06 0.91 28.87
N ASN A 1334 -16.78 1.31 28.84
CA ASN A 1334 -16.31 2.46 28.06
C ASN A 1334 -16.62 2.27 26.57
N LEU A 1335 -16.38 1.07 26.02
CA LEU A 1335 -16.72 0.72 24.64
C LEU A 1335 -18.23 0.82 24.38
N LEU A 1336 -19.06 0.20 25.21
CA LEU A 1336 -20.52 0.21 25.04
C LEU A 1336 -21.10 1.62 25.19
N GLY A 1337 -20.56 2.40 26.13
CA GLY A 1337 -20.97 3.78 26.36
C GLY A 1337 -20.57 4.71 25.21
N ASP A 1338 -19.42 4.48 24.58
CA ASP A 1338 -18.98 5.23 23.39
C ASP A 1338 -19.88 4.95 22.19
N GLU A 1339 -20.33 3.70 22.03
CA GLU A 1339 -21.24 3.30 20.96
C GLU A 1339 -22.72 3.61 21.24
N GLY A 1340 -23.07 4.12 22.43
CA GLY A 1340 -24.46 4.36 22.83
C GLY A 1340 -25.29 3.07 22.86
N LYS A 1341 -24.67 1.95 23.28
CA LYS A 1341 -25.26 0.62 23.31
C LYS A 1341 -25.73 0.23 24.72
N PRO A 1342 -26.78 -0.61 24.83
CA PRO A 1342 -27.30 -1.03 26.12
C PRO A 1342 -26.30 -1.95 26.82
N LEU A 1343 -26.26 -1.89 28.16
CA LEU A 1343 -25.22 -2.53 28.95
C LEU A 1343 -25.18 -4.06 28.79
N PHE A 1344 -26.34 -4.72 28.85
CA PHE A 1344 -26.43 -6.19 28.74
C PHE A 1344 -26.86 -6.66 27.35
N GLY A 1345 -27.68 -5.89 26.64
CA GLY A 1345 -28.23 -6.28 25.34
C GLY A 1345 -27.25 -6.23 24.16
N ALA A 1346 -26.09 -5.60 24.33
CA ALA A 1346 -25.07 -5.47 23.28
C ALA A 1346 -23.76 -6.22 23.56
N LEU A 1347 -23.66 -6.94 24.67
CA LEU A 1347 -22.51 -7.78 24.94
C LEU A 1347 -22.47 -8.93 23.93
N GLN A 1348 -21.33 -9.08 23.24
CA GLN A 1348 -21.10 -10.24 22.40
C GLN A 1348 -21.00 -11.50 23.27
N ASN A 1349 -21.43 -12.66 22.78
CA ASN A 1349 -21.35 -13.93 23.53
C ASN A 1349 -19.94 -14.21 24.08
N ARG A 1350 -18.89 -13.86 23.34
CA ARG A 1350 -17.49 -14.00 23.80
C ARG A 1350 -17.15 -13.08 24.99
N GLN A 1351 -17.68 -11.84 25.00
CA GLN A 1351 -17.50 -10.90 26.11
C GLN A 1351 -18.31 -11.38 27.32
N HIS A 1352 -19.53 -11.86 27.11
CA HIS A 1352 -20.37 -12.42 28.16
C HIS A 1352 -19.70 -13.63 28.83
N ASN A 1353 -19.28 -14.62 28.04
CA ASN A 1353 -18.61 -15.83 28.54
C ASN A 1353 -17.26 -15.50 29.21
N GLY A 1354 -16.50 -14.58 28.62
CA GLY A 1354 -15.22 -14.11 29.17
C GLY A 1354 -15.39 -13.42 30.53
N LEU A 1355 -16.33 -12.48 30.65
CA LEU A 1355 -16.63 -11.79 31.92
C LEU A 1355 -17.17 -12.74 32.98
N LYS A 1356 -18.07 -13.65 32.61
CA LYS A 1356 -18.60 -14.69 33.50
C LYS A 1356 -17.46 -15.53 34.08
N ALA A 1357 -16.58 -16.07 33.24
CA ALA A 1357 -15.46 -16.88 33.69
C ALA A 1357 -14.44 -16.07 34.51
N LEU A 1358 -14.10 -14.85 34.07
CA LEU A 1358 -13.16 -13.95 34.76
C LEU A 1358 -13.65 -13.59 36.17
N MET A 1359 -14.95 -13.29 36.31
CA MET A 1359 -15.56 -12.96 37.60
C MET A 1359 -15.54 -14.17 38.55
N GLN A 1360 -15.94 -15.35 38.07
CA GLN A 1360 -15.93 -16.55 38.90
C GLN A 1360 -14.51 -17.01 39.27
N PHE A 1361 -13.55 -16.82 38.37
CA PHE A 1361 -12.12 -16.95 38.67
C PHE A 1361 -11.68 -16.03 39.80
N ALA A 1362 -12.02 -14.73 39.74
CA ALA A 1362 -11.59 -13.77 40.76
C ALA A 1362 -12.21 -14.03 42.14
N VAL A 1363 -13.43 -14.58 42.18
CA VAL A 1363 -14.05 -15.08 43.42
C VAL A 1363 -13.28 -16.29 43.97
N ALA A 1364 -12.91 -17.23 43.10
CA ALA A 1364 -12.20 -18.45 43.49
C ALA A 1364 -10.73 -18.19 43.88
N GLN A 1365 -10.08 -17.16 43.32
CA GLN A 1365 -8.66 -16.90 43.48
C GLN A 1365 -8.21 -16.80 44.95
N ARG A 1366 -9.08 -16.35 45.86
CA ARG A 1366 -8.75 -16.27 47.29
C ARG A 1366 -8.33 -17.61 47.91
N ILE A 1367 -8.76 -18.74 47.35
CA ILE A 1367 -8.44 -20.09 47.89
C ILE A 1367 -6.98 -20.48 47.68
N THR A 1368 -6.29 -19.84 46.75
CA THR A 1368 -4.89 -20.16 46.38
C THR A 1368 -3.90 -19.23 47.07
N CYS A 1369 -4.37 -18.28 47.89
CA CYS A 1369 -3.54 -17.35 48.64
C CYS A 1369 -3.73 -17.52 50.16
N PRO A 1370 -2.72 -17.17 50.97
CA PRO A 1370 -2.88 -17.12 52.41
C PRO A 1370 -4.02 -16.15 52.80
N GLN A 1371 -4.98 -16.60 53.61
CA GLN A 1371 -6.11 -15.74 54.02
C GLN A 1371 -5.63 -14.49 54.79
N VAL A 1372 -4.55 -14.62 55.57
CA VAL A 1372 -3.88 -13.52 56.28
C VAL A 1372 -3.42 -12.42 55.31
N LEU A 1373 -2.93 -12.79 54.12
CA LEU A 1373 -2.52 -11.83 53.09
C LEU A 1373 -3.74 -11.07 52.52
N ILE A 1374 -4.83 -11.78 52.25
CA ILE A 1374 -6.06 -11.18 51.73
C ILE A 1374 -6.68 -10.23 52.76
N GLN A 1375 -6.65 -10.60 54.04
CA GLN A 1375 -7.08 -9.74 55.14
C GLN A 1375 -6.23 -8.47 55.21
N LYS A 1376 -4.89 -8.57 55.06
CA LYS A 1376 -3.99 -7.40 55.01
C LYS A 1376 -4.40 -6.43 53.89
N HIS A 1377 -4.66 -6.95 52.68
CA HIS A 1377 -5.11 -6.12 51.55
C HIS A 1377 -6.51 -5.55 51.74
N LEU A 1378 -7.43 -6.32 52.31
CA LEU A 1378 -8.77 -5.84 52.63
C LEU A 1378 -8.72 -4.69 53.64
N VAL A 1379 -7.91 -4.80 54.70
CA VAL A 1379 -7.75 -3.72 55.69
C VAL A 1379 -7.24 -2.45 55.02
N ARG A 1380 -6.29 -2.58 54.09
CA ARG A 1380 -5.80 -1.46 53.29
C ARG A 1380 -6.92 -0.86 52.41
N LEU A 1381 -7.69 -1.68 51.69
CA LEU A 1381 -8.83 -1.21 50.89
C LEU A 1381 -9.91 -0.52 51.75
N LEU A 1382 -10.26 -1.10 52.89
CA LEU A 1382 -11.23 -0.55 53.83
C LEU A 1382 -10.69 0.70 54.52
N SER A 1383 -9.38 0.89 54.64
CA SER A 1383 -8.79 2.10 55.23
C SER A 1383 -9.16 3.38 54.48
N VAL A 1384 -9.46 3.26 53.18
CA VAL A 1384 -9.97 4.34 52.34
C VAL A 1384 -11.36 4.79 52.78
N VAL A 1385 -12.26 3.84 53.08
CA VAL A 1385 -13.70 4.13 53.23
C VAL A 1385 -14.25 4.01 54.66
N LEU A 1386 -13.59 3.28 55.55
CA LEU A 1386 -14.02 3.08 56.94
C LEU A 1386 -13.24 3.99 57.91
N PRO A 1387 -13.85 4.47 59.00
CA PRO A 1387 -13.21 5.39 59.94
C PRO A 1387 -12.16 4.66 60.80
N ASN A 1388 -11.21 5.42 61.35
CA ASN A 1388 -10.23 4.96 62.37
C ASN A 1388 -9.28 3.82 61.96
N ILE A 1389 -9.18 3.46 60.68
CA ILE A 1389 -8.13 2.58 60.15
C ILE A 1389 -7.03 3.45 59.55
N LYS A 1390 -5.83 3.48 60.17
CA LYS A 1390 -4.66 4.22 59.66
C LYS A 1390 -3.63 3.25 59.06
N SER A 1391 -3.60 3.12 57.74
CA SER A 1391 -2.42 2.58 57.04
C SER A 1391 -1.48 3.73 56.72
N GLU A 1392 -0.16 3.57 56.86
CA GLU A 1392 0.81 4.64 56.52
C GLU A 1392 0.68 5.08 55.04
N ASP A 1393 0.29 4.14 54.16
CA ASP A 1393 0.14 4.36 52.72
C ASP A 1393 -1.33 4.48 52.25
N THR A 1394 -2.28 4.89 53.10
CA THR A 1394 -3.68 5.09 52.62
C THR A 1394 -3.73 6.30 51.67
N PRO A 1395 -4.08 6.12 50.39
CA PRO A 1395 -4.16 7.22 49.44
C PRO A 1395 -5.38 8.11 49.71
N CYS A 1396 -5.30 9.37 49.28
CA CYS A 1396 -6.43 10.29 49.38
C CYS A 1396 -7.54 9.90 48.40
N LEU A 1397 -8.76 10.36 48.68
CA LEU A 1397 -9.91 10.00 47.86
C LEU A 1397 -9.75 10.43 46.39
N LEU A 1398 -9.06 11.53 46.07
CA LEU A 1398 -8.90 12.00 44.69
C LEU A 1398 -7.78 11.30 43.90
N SER A 1399 -6.99 10.43 44.54
CA SER A 1399 -5.87 9.72 43.90
C SER A 1399 -6.14 8.23 43.68
N ILE A 1400 -7.41 7.81 43.74
CA ILE A 1400 -7.82 6.41 43.55
C ILE A 1400 -9.04 6.24 42.66
N ASP A 1401 -9.10 5.13 41.93
CA ASP A 1401 -10.28 4.64 41.25
C ASP A 1401 -11.15 3.80 42.19
N LEU A 1402 -12.32 4.31 42.55
CA LEU A 1402 -13.21 3.63 43.50
C LEU A 1402 -13.88 2.39 42.94
N PHE A 1403 -13.92 2.20 41.62
CA PHE A 1403 -14.41 0.94 41.06
C PHE A 1403 -13.42 -0.21 41.31
N HIS A 1404 -12.11 0.02 41.17
CA HIS A 1404 -11.10 -0.96 41.61
C HIS A 1404 -11.20 -1.26 43.10
N VAL A 1405 -11.43 -0.23 43.94
CA VAL A 1405 -11.64 -0.41 45.39
C VAL A 1405 -12.89 -1.25 45.66
N LEU A 1406 -14.00 -1.01 44.94
CA LEU A 1406 -15.24 -1.80 45.06
C LEU A 1406 -14.99 -3.28 44.76
N VAL A 1407 -14.38 -3.58 43.61
CA VAL A 1407 -14.11 -4.96 43.18
C VAL A 1407 -13.20 -5.65 44.19
N GLY A 1408 -12.08 -5.02 44.57
CA GLY A 1408 -11.14 -5.58 45.54
C GLY A 1408 -11.78 -5.77 46.92
N ALA A 1409 -12.51 -4.78 47.44
CA ALA A 1409 -13.10 -4.84 48.76
C ALA A 1409 -14.17 -5.93 48.84
N VAL A 1410 -15.05 -6.03 47.84
CA VAL A 1410 -16.10 -7.06 47.79
C VAL A 1410 -15.50 -8.46 47.69
N LEU A 1411 -14.50 -8.66 46.83
CA LEU A 1411 -13.86 -9.97 46.65
C LEU A 1411 -13.01 -10.41 47.83
N ALA A 1412 -12.37 -9.46 48.53
CA ALA A 1412 -11.54 -9.73 49.69
C ALA A 1412 -12.35 -9.83 50.99
N PHE A 1413 -13.56 -9.25 51.07
CA PHE A 1413 -14.38 -9.19 52.29
C PHE A 1413 -14.62 -10.54 53.00
N PRO A 1414 -14.90 -11.64 52.27
CA PRO A 1414 -15.10 -12.96 52.88
C PRO A 1414 -13.95 -13.42 53.76
N SER A 1415 -12.72 -12.91 53.52
CA SER A 1415 -11.56 -13.23 54.35
C SER A 1415 -11.72 -12.82 55.82
N LEU A 1416 -12.59 -11.85 56.16
CA LEU A 1416 -12.86 -11.49 57.57
C LEU A 1416 -13.60 -12.58 58.35
N TYR A 1417 -14.32 -13.46 57.67
CA TYR A 1417 -15.06 -14.56 58.30
C TYR A 1417 -14.19 -15.79 58.56
N TRP A 1418 -13.02 -15.86 57.92
CA TRP A 1418 -12.07 -16.94 58.12
C TRP A 1418 -11.47 -16.94 59.54
N ASP A 1419 -11.29 -18.13 60.12
CA ASP A 1419 -10.65 -18.35 61.42
C ASP A 1419 -9.79 -19.64 61.36
N ASP A 1420 -8.60 -19.65 61.98
CA ASP A 1420 -7.63 -20.76 61.89
C ASP A 1420 -8.22 -22.18 62.03
N PRO A 1421 -9.14 -22.48 62.99
CA PRO A 1421 -9.63 -23.84 63.17
C PRO A 1421 -10.75 -24.23 62.18
N VAL A 1422 -11.41 -23.29 61.51
CA VAL A 1422 -12.61 -23.55 60.69
C VAL A 1422 -12.62 -22.66 59.45
N ASP A 1423 -12.61 -23.28 58.28
CA ASP A 1423 -12.71 -22.58 57.00
C ASP A 1423 -14.16 -22.11 56.74
N LEU A 1424 -14.44 -20.89 57.23
CA LEU A 1424 -15.74 -20.24 57.21
C LEU A 1424 -15.79 -19.14 56.14
N GLN A 1425 -16.97 -18.99 55.54
CA GLN A 1425 -17.34 -17.88 54.68
C GLN A 1425 -18.68 -17.27 55.15
N PRO A 1426 -19.01 -16.02 54.78
CA PRO A 1426 -20.30 -15.43 55.12
C PRO A 1426 -21.46 -16.24 54.54
N SER A 1427 -22.56 -16.35 55.29
CA SER A 1427 -23.81 -16.90 54.74
C SER A 1427 -24.35 -16.04 53.59
N SER A 1428 -25.24 -16.59 52.77
CA SER A 1428 -25.91 -15.83 51.71
C SER A 1428 -26.58 -14.52 52.21
N VAL A 1429 -27.15 -14.53 53.42
CA VAL A 1429 -27.75 -13.34 54.05
C VAL A 1429 -26.66 -12.34 54.46
N SER A 1430 -25.62 -12.80 55.19
CA SER A 1430 -24.49 -11.95 55.59
C SER A 1430 -23.80 -11.30 54.39
N SER A 1431 -23.52 -12.09 53.35
CA SER A 1431 -22.93 -11.62 52.09
C SER A 1431 -23.76 -10.54 51.42
N SER A 1432 -25.09 -10.64 51.48
CA SER A 1432 -25.99 -9.65 50.88
C SER A 1432 -25.90 -8.28 51.58
N TYR A 1433 -25.81 -8.26 52.92
CA TYR A 1433 -25.55 -7.04 53.69
C TYR A 1433 -24.15 -6.48 53.46
N ASN A 1434 -23.13 -7.36 53.42
CA ASN A 1434 -21.75 -6.95 53.16
C ASN A 1434 -21.62 -6.26 51.79
N HIS A 1435 -22.18 -6.85 50.73
CA HIS A 1435 -22.16 -6.26 49.39
C HIS A 1435 -22.91 -4.94 49.35
N LEU A 1436 -24.10 -4.86 49.97
CA LEU A 1436 -24.90 -3.63 50.02
C LEU A 1436 -24.15 -2.49 50.71
N TYR A 1437 -23.64 -2.71 51.91
CA TYR A 1437 -22.99 -1.66 52.70
C TYR A 1437 -21.64 -1.23 52.13
N LEU A 1438 -20.83 -2.17 51.62
CA LEU A 1438 -19.62 -1.82 50.88
C LEU A 1438 -19.95 -0.96 49.66
N PHE A 1439 -20.93 -1.39 48.87
CA PHE A 1439 -21.34 -0.67 47.68
C PHE A 1439 -21.89 0.72 48.02
N HIS A 1440 -22.73 0.86 49.05
CA HIS A 1440 -23.24 2.16 49.50
C HIS A 1440 -22.13 3.09 49.96
N LEU A 1441 -21.20 2.62 50.80
CA LEU A 1441 -20.08 3.42 51.30
C LEU A 1441 -19.16 3.90 50.17
N ILE A 1442 -18.81 3.00 49.24
CA ILE A 1442 -17.92 3.32 48.12
C ILE A 1442 -18.63 4.21 47.09
N THR A 1443 -19.94 4.01 46.87
CA THR A 1443 -20.75 4.88 46.01
C THR A 1443 -20.84 6.29 46.59
N MET A 1444 -21.09 6.44 47.90
CA MET A 1444 -21.06 7.75 48.57
C MET A 1444 -19.67 8.42 48.47
N ALA A 1445 -18.59 7.65 48.61
CA ALA A 1445 -17.24 8.15 48.40
C ALA A 1445 -17.01 8.60 46.93
N HIS A 1446 -17.57 7.89 45.95
CA HIS A 1446 -17.45 8.25 44.53
C HIS A 1446 -18.30 9.47 44.17
N MET A 1447 -19.49 9.61 44.76
CA MET A 1447 -20.28 10.84 44.67
C MET A 1447 -19.47 12.04 45.15
N LEU A 1448 -18.71 11.90 46.24
CA LEU A 1448 -17.82 12.95 46.74
C LEU A 1448 -16.67 13.22 45.76
N GLN A 1449 -16.02 12.20 45.19
CA GLN A 1449 -14.99 12.39 44.14
C GLN A 1449 -15.52 13.24 42.97
N ILE A 1450 -16.72 12.92 42.49
CA ILE A 1450 -17.34 13.62 41.36
C ILE A 1450 -17.61 15.08 41.75
N LEU A 1451 -18.25 15.31 42.88
CA LEU A 1451 -18.61 16.66 43.35
C LEU A 1451 -17.38 17.54 43.62
N LEU A 1452 -16.31 16.97 44.17
CA LEU A 1452 -15.05 17.69 44.41
C LEU A 1452 -14.29 18.05 43.12
N THR A 1453 -14.61 17.41 41.99
CA THR A 1453 -13.91 17.58 40.70
C THR A 1453 -14.77 18.21 39.59
N VAL A 1454 -15.95 18.74 39.95
CA VAL A 1454 -16.86 19.42 39.02
C VAL A 1454 -16.16 20.58 38.33
N ASP A 1455 -16.36 20.70 37.01
CA ASP A 1455 -15.84 21.82 36.22
C ASP A 1455 -16.58 23.12 36.58
N THR A 1456 -15.82 24.18 36.86
CA THR A 1456 -16.38 25.52 37.09
C THR A 1456 -16.79 26.23 35.79
N GLY A 1457 -16.43 25.68 34.62
CA GLY A 1457 -16.87 26.16 33.31
C GLY A 1457 -18.34 25.81 33.02
N LEU A 1458 -19.27 26.65 33.44
CA LEU A 1458 -20.70 26.53 33.11
C LEU A 1458 -20.92 26.58 31.58
N PRO A 1459 -21.54 25.56 30.95
CA PRO A 1459 -22.04 25.69 29.59
C PRO A 1459 -23.12 26.78 29.56
N LEU A 1460 -22.90 27.83 28.78
CA LEU A 1460 -23.71 29.05 28.70
C LEU A 1460 -25.13 28.86 28.10
N ALA A 1461 -25.62 27.63 27.94
CA ALA A 1461 -26.87 27.38 27.22
C ALA A 1461 -27.58 26.10 27.71
N GLN A 1462 -28.36 26.19 28.79
CA GLN A 1462 -29.59 25.43 29.01
C GLN A 1462 -30.27 25.90 30.32
N VAL A 1463 -31.57 26.18 30.23
CA VAL A 1463 -32.42 26.70 31.32
C VAL A 1463 -33.11 25.54 32.04
N GLN A 1464 -32.81 25.44 33.35
CA GLN A 1464 -33.62 25.05 34.52
C GLN A 1464 -34.64 23.90 34.44
N GLU A 1465 -34.36 22.85 35.21
CA GLU A 1465 -35.36 22.19 36.06
C GLU A 1465 -34.95 22.34 37.54
N ASP A 1466 -35.87 22.83 38.34
CA ASP A 1466 -35.73 23.01 39.79
C ASP A 1466 -36.22 21.72 40.48
N SER A 1467 -35.41 20.65 40.37
CA SER A 1467 -35.78 19.31 40.85
C SER A 1467 -35.42 19.09 42.33
N GLU A 1468 -36.02 18.10 42.99
CA GLU A 1468 -35.67 17.75 44.38
C GLU A 1468 -34.20 17.32 44.51
N GLU A 1469 -33.65 16.68 43.48
CA GLU A 1469 -32.25 16.29 43.40
C GLU A 1469 -31.33 17.51 43.30
N ALA A 1470 -31.73 18.55 42.56
CA ALA A 1470 -30.99 19.80 42.47
C ALA A 1470 -30.87 20.49 43.84
N HIS A 1471 -31.97 20.54 44.60
CA HIS A 1471 -31.98 21.08 45.96
C HIS A 1471 -31.10 20.25 46.91
N SER A 1472 -31.19 18.93 46.80
CA SER A 1472 -30.38 17.99 47.59
C SER A 1472 -28.89 18.16 47.28
N ALA A 1473 -28.53 18.35 46.01
CA ALA A 1473 -27.17 18.58 45.55
C ALA A 1473 -26.60 19.89 46.10
N SER A 1474 -27.34 20.99 46.02
CA SER A 1474 -26.92 22.29 46.59
C SER A 1474 -26.72 22.20 48.10
N SER A 1475 -27.67 21.59 48.82
CA SER A 1475 -27.59 21.44 50.28
C SER A 1475 -26.36 20.62 50.70
N PHE A 1476 -26.15 19.47 50.04
CA PHE A 1476 -25.01 18.61 50.32
C PHE A 1476 -23.68 19.29 49.98
N PHE A 1477 -23.59 19.95 48.83
CA PHE A 1477 -22.37 20.64 48.40
C PHE A 1477 -22.00 21.81 49.32
N ALA A 1478 -22.99 22.55 49.83
CA ALA A 1478 -22.79 23.58 50.84
C ALA A 1478 -22.22 23.02 52.15
N GLU A 1479 -22.65 21.83 52.57
CA GLU A 1479 -22.06 21.13 53.72
C GLU A 1479 -20.60 20.72 53.45
N ILE A 1480 -20.32 20.09 52.30
CA ILE A 1480 -18.96 19.64 51.95
C ILE A 1480 -17.98 20.82 51.84
N SER A 1481 -18.43 21.98 51.38
CA SER A 1481 -17.59 23.18 51.31
C SER A 1481 -17.08 23.62 52.69
N GLN A 1482 -17.88 23.42 53.76
CA GLN A 1482 -17.44 23.68 55.13
C GLN A 1482 -16.29 22.77 55.55
N TYR A 1483 -16.30 21.50 55.12
CA TYR A 1483 -15.26 20.53 55.46
C TYR A 1483 -13.97 20.68 54.64
N THR A 1484 -14.04 21.30 53.47
CA THR A 1484 -12.87 21.53 52.58
C THR A 1484 -12.20 22.91 52.80
N SER A 1485 -12.53 23.60 53.89
CA SER A 1485 -12.01 24.96 54.19
C SER A 1485 -12.24 25.98 53.07
N GLY A 1486 -13.34 25.85 52.31
CA GLY A 1486 -13.66 26.73 51.18
C GLY A 1486 -12.82 26.52 49.92
N SER A 1487 -12.11 25.38 49.80
CA SER A 1487 -11.28 25.06 48.62
C SER A 1487 -12.11 24.80 47.35
N ILE A 1488 -13.39 24.44 47.51
CA ILE A 1488 -14.37 24.29 46.44
C ILE A 1488 -15.32 25.51 46.48
N GLY A 1489 -15.52 26.19 45.35
CA GLY A 1489 -16.34 27.41 45.31
C GLY A 1489 -17.82 27.10 45.53
N CYS A 1490 -18.52 27.85 46.38
CA CYS A 1490 -19.93 27.61 46.73
C CYS A 1490 -20.95 28.04 45.66
N ASP A 1491 -20.54 28.74 44.60
CA ASP A 1491 -21.45 29.42 43.67
C ASP A 1491 -21.94 28.54 42.50
N ILE A 1492 -21.91 27.21 42.64
CA ILE A 1492 -22.37 26.30 41.60
C ILE A 1492 -23.88 26.01 41.77
N PRO A 1493 -24.72 26.25 40.74
CA PRO A 1493 -26.15 25.93 40.80
C PRO A 1493 -26.43 24.45 41.08
N GLY A 1494 -27.42 24.16 41.93
CA GLY A 1494 -27.77 22.79 42.33
C GLY A 1494 -28.13 21.85 41.19
N TRP A 1495 -28.85 22.35 40.18
CA TRP A 1495 -29.20 21.56 38.99
C TRP A 1495 -27.94 21.12 38.23
N TYR A 1496 -26.91 21.97 38.16
CA TYR A 1496 -25.66 21.65 37.48
C TYR A 1496 -24.88 20.59 38.26
N LEU A 1497 -24.78 20.74 39.58
CA LEU A 1497 -24.19 19.72 40.45
C LEU A 1497 -24.87 18.36 40.29
N TRP A 1498 -26.22 18.34 40.23
CA TRP A 1498 -26.98 17.13 40.01
C TRP A 1498 -26.71 16.50 38.64
N VAL A 1499 -26.76 17.29 37.55
CA VAL A 1499 -26.48 16.80 36.19
C VAL A 1499 -25.05 16.27 36.08
N SER A 1500 -24.07 16.99 36.61
CA SER A 1500 -22.67 16.55 36.65
C SER A 1500 -22.50 15.27 37.46
N LEU A 1501 -23.17 15.15 38.61
CA LEU A 1501 -23.16 13.92 39.41
C LEU A 1501 -23.78 12.75 38.64
N LYS A 1502 -24.99 12.93 38.09
CA LYS A 1502 -25.72 11.90 37.34
C LYS A 1502 -24.88 11.40 36.15
N ASN A 1503 -24.30 12.31 35.37
CA ASN A 1503 -23.44 11.96 34.24
C ASN A 1503 -22.14 11.31 34.69
N GLY A 1504 -21.54 11.79 35.79
CA GLY A 1504 -20.28 11.28 36.33
C GLY A 1504 -20.39 9.89 36.94
N ILE A 1505 -21.51 9.58 37.60
CA ILE A 1505 -21.70 8.31 38.31
C ILE A 1505 -22.24 7.19 37.42
N THR A 1506 -22.91 7.52 36.31
CA THR A 1506 -23.54 6.52 35.43
C THR A 1506 -22.56 5.46 34.92
N PRO A 1507 -21.35 5.79 34.42
CA PRO A 1507 -20.36 4.78 34.04
C PRO A 1507 -19.95 3.84 35.18
N TYR A 1508 -19.78 4.37 36.40
CA TYR A 1508 -19.50 3.58 37.60
C TYR A 1508 -20.67 2.63 37.94
N LEU A 1509 -21.92 3.10 37.84
CA LEU A 1509 -23.10 2.26 38.06
C LEU A 1509 -23.24 1.18 36.99
N ARG A 1510 -22.93 1.47 35.72
CA ARG A 1510 -22.89 0.48 34.64
C ARG A 1510 -21.82 -0.60 34.92
N CYS A 1511 -20.62 -0.19 35.34
CA CYS A 1511 -19.57 -1.11 35.76
C CYS A 1511 -20.00 -1.97 36.97
N ALA A 1512 -20.63 -1.36 37.98
CA ALA A 1512 -21.14 -2.06 39.16
C ALA A 1512 -22.26 -3.05 38.81
N ALA A 1513 -23.16 -2.70 37.88
CA ALA A 1513 -24.20 -3.60 37.41
C ALA A 1513 -23.60 -4.82 36.71
N LEU A 1514 -22.61 -4.66 35.83
CA LEU A 1514 -21.88 -5.80 35.23
C LEU A 1514 -21.20 -6.65 36.31
N PHE A 1515 -20.47 -6.01 37.23
CA PHE A 1515 -19.77 -6.69 38.31
C PHE A 1515 -20.72 -7.55 39.18
N PHE A 1516 -21.80 -6.95 39.68
CA PHE A 1516 -22.75 -7.67 40.54
C PHE A 1516 -23.61 -8.67 39.78
N HIS A 1517 -23.91 -8.43 38.50
CA HIS A 1517 -24.57 -9.43 37.65
C HIS A 1517 -23.73 -10.70 37.55
N TYR A 1518 -22.46 -10.60 37.19
CA TYR A 1518 -21.58 -11.77 37.04
C TYR A 1518 -21.15 -12.37 38.38
N LEU A 1519 -21.17 -11.59 39.48
CA LEU A 1519 -20.88 -12.08 40.83
C LEU A 1519 -22.07 -12.84 41.44
N LEU A 1520 -23.32 -12.40 41.18
CA LEU A 1520 -24.51 -12.87 41.92
C LEU A 1520 -25.55 -13.59 41.05
N GLY A 1521 -25.47 -13.50 39.72
CA GLY A 1521 -26.39 -14.18 38.79
C GLY A 1521 -27.84 -13.72 38.85
N VAL A 1522 -28.06 -12.47 39.28
CA VAL A 1522 -29.41 -11.88 39.29
C VAL A 1522 -29.69 -11.27 37.92
N THR A 1523 -30.82 -11.64 37.32
CA THR A 1523 -31.22 -11.16 35.99
C THR A 1523 -31.45 -9.65 36.00
N PRO A 1524 -30.85 -8.89 35.05
CA PRO A 1524 -31.06 -7.45 34.96
C PRO A 1524 -32.49 -7.09 34.51
N PRO A 1525 -32.98 -5.88 34.83
CA PRO A 1525 -34.18 -5.32 34.21
C PRO A 1525 -34.09 -5.22 32.68
N GLU A 1526 -35.23 -5.26 32.00
CA GLU A 1526 -35.31 -5.21 30.52
C GLU A 1526 -34.82 -3.86 29.97
N GLU A 1527 -34.96 -2.81 30.77
CA GLU A 1527 -34.48 -1.45 30.50
C GLU A 1527 -32.94 -1.38 30.36
N LEU A 1528 -32.19 -2.35 30.92
CA LEU A 1528 -30.73 -2.44 30.75
C LEU A 1528 -30.32 -3.34 29.57
N HIS A 1529 -31.27 -4.04 28.97
CA HIS A 1529 -31.09 -4.81 27.73
C HIS A 1529 -31.47 -3.99 26.49
N THR A 1530 -32.33 -2.99 26.65
CA THR A 1530 -32.83 -2.15 25.57
C THR A 1530 -32.25 -0.73 25.65
N ASN A 1531 -32.12 -0.06 24.50
CA ASN A 1531 -31.62 1.31 24.44
C ASN A 1531 -32.72 2.30 24.87
N SER A 1532 -32.80 2.62 26.16
CA SER A 1532 -33.61 3.74 26.67
C SER A 1532 -32.73 4.70 27.49
N ALA A 1533 -32.30 5.80 26.87
CA ALA A 1533 -31.42 6.78 27.54
C ALA A 1533 -32.10 7.42 28.77
N GLU A 1534 -33.42 7.59 28.75
CA GLU A 1534 -34.18 8.19 29.86
C GLU A 1534 -34.41 7.20 31.02
N GLY A 1535 -34.56 5.89 30.73
CA GLY A 1535 -34.88 4.86 31.72
C GLY A 1535 -33.67 4.20 32.38
N GLU A 1536 -32.52 4.20 31.71
CA GLU A 1536 -31.33 3.46 32.14
C GLU A 1536 -30.87 3.83 33.56
N TYR A 1537 -30.73 5.12 33.86
CA TYR A 1537 -30.24 5.58 35.16
C TYR A 1537 -31.13 5.09 36.31
N SER A 1538 -32.45 5.16 36.14
CA SER A 1538 -33.41 4.67 37.13
C SER A 1538 -33.35 3.15 37.28
N ALA A 1539 -33.21 2.43 36.17
CA ALA A 1539 -33.06 0.98 36.16
C ALA A 1539 -31.75 0.52 36.83
N LEU A 1540 -30.64 1.22 36.61
CA LEU A 1540 -29.36 0.98 37.30
C LEU A 1540 -29.50 1.22 38.80
N CYS A 1541 -30.10 2.33 39.22
CA CYS A 1541 -30.33 2.62 40.62
C CYS A 1541 -31.18 1.53 41.27
N SER A 1542 -32.32 1.19 40.68
CA SER A 1542 -33.20 0.12 41.18
C SER A 1542 -32.51 -1.24 41.23
N TYR A 1543 -31.78 -1.63 40.18
CA TYR A 1543 -31.04 -2.90 40.13
C TYR A 1543 -29.97 -2.98 41.23
N LEU A 1544 -29.33 -1.86 41.55
CA LEU A 1544 -28.24 -1.78 42.54
C LEU A 1544 -28.71 -1.38 43.95
N SER A 1545 -30.00 -1.41 44.26
CA SER A 1545 -30.57 -0.98 45.56
C SER A 1545 -30.30 0.48 45.93
N LEU A 1546 -30.18 1.37 44.95
CA LEU A 1546 -29.99 2.80 45.16
C LEU A 1546 -31.30 3.57 44.94
N PRO A 1547 -31.54 4.65 45.72
CA PRO A 1547 -32.57 5.62 45.38
C PRO A 1547 -32.16 6.37 44.09
N THR A 1548 -33.14 6.75 43.27
CA THR A 1548 -32.89 7.58 42.07
C THR A 1548 -32.26 8.92 42.45
N ASN A 1549 -32.77 9.55 43.52
CA ASN A 1549 -32.08 10.63 44.22
C ASN A 1549 -31.03 10.05 45.18
N LEU A 1550 -29.79 9.93 44.71
CA LEU A 1550 -28.69 9.35 45.49
C LEU A 1550 -28.36 10.11 46.78
N PHE A 1551 -28.75 11.38 46.92
CA PHE A 1551 -28.53 12.13 48.16
C PHE A 1551 -29.36 11.61 49.32
N LEU A 1552 -30.46 10.89 49.05
CA LEU A 1552 -31.23 10.19 50.08
C LEU A 1552 -30.38 9.14 50.82
N LEU A 1553 -29.34 8.60 50.17
CA LEU A 1553 -28.40 7.66 50.79
C LEU A 1553 -27.59 8.33 51.91
N PHE A 1554 -27.17 9.59 51.71
CA PHE A 1554 -26.52 10.38 52.76
C PHE A 1554 -27.48 10.74 53.88
N GLN A 1555 -28.75 11.01 53.56
CA GLN A 1555 -29.77 11.30 54.57
C GLN A 1555 -30.07 10.07 55.43
N GLU A 1556 -30.19 8.89 54.81
CA GLU A 1556 -30.41 7.61 55.50
C GLU A 1556 -29.27 7.27 56.47
N TYR A 1557 -28.01 7.51 56.06
CA TYR A 1557 -26.83 7.15 56.84
C TYR A 1557 -26.09 8.34 57.47
N TRP A 1558 -26.76 9.49 57.62
CA TRP A 1558 -26.11 10.76 57.96
C TRP A 1558 -25.21 10.68 59.20
N ASP A 1559 -25.73 10.17 60.31
CA ASP A 1559 -24.99 10.07 61.58
C ASP A 1559 -23.74 9.17 61.47
N THR A 1560 -23.77 8.21 60.55
CA THR A 1560 -22.67 7.25 60.32
C THR A 1560 -21.63 7.81 59.34
N VAL A 1561 -22.08 8.54 58.32
CA VAL A 1561 -21.25 8.97 57.19
C VAL A 1561 -20.68 10.38 57.40
N ARG A 1562 -21.32 11.24 58.18
CA ARG A 1562 -20.81 12.59 58.47
C ARG A 1562 -19.35 12.60 59.00
N PRO A 1563 -18.93 11.72 59.94
CA PRO A 1563 -17.53 11.63 60.34
C PRO A 1563 -16.58 11.20 59.21
N LEU A 1564 -17.07 10.39 58.26
CA LEU A 1564 -16.30 9.97 57.08
C LEU A 1564 -16.09 11.13 56.11
N LEU A 1565 -17.16 11.90 55.83
CA LEU A 1565 -17.09 13.10 55.00
C LEU A 1565 -16.07 14.09 55.56
N GLN A 1566 -16.12 14.34 56.87
CA GLN A 1566 -15.12 15.18 57.55
C GLN A 1566 -13.70 14.65 57.36
N ARG A 1567 -13.49 13.34 57.53
CA ARG A 1567 -12.17 12.72 57.34
C ARG A 1567 -11.68 12.85 55.89
N TRP A 1568 -12.51 12.48 54.91
CA TRP A 1568 -12.13 12.53 53.50
C TRP A 1568 -11.83 13.97 53.07
N CYS A 1569 -12.67 14.93 53.43
CA CYS A 1569 -12.50 16.33 53.05
C CYS A 1569 -11.35 17.04 53.79
N ALA A 1570 -11.03 16.63 55.02
CA ALA A 1570 -9.94 17.20 55.81
C ALA A 1570 -8.56 16.58 55.53
N ASP A 1571 -8.46 15.60 54.63
CA ASP A 1571 -7.19 14.99 54.25
C ASP A 1571 -6.25 16.04 53.61
N PRO A 1572 -5.04 16.29 54.18
CA PRO A 1572 -4.09 17.24 53.63
C PRO A 1572 -3.71 16.97 52.16
N ALA A 1573 -3.63 15.70 51.76
CA ALA A 1573 -3.31 15.32 50.38
C ALA A 1573 -4.47 15.69 49.42
N LEU A 1574 -5.72 15.46 49.84
CA LEU A 1574 -6.90 15.86 49.08
C LEU A 1574 -6.98 17.38 48.90
N LEU A 1575 -6.74 18.14 49.97
CA LEU A 1575 -6.72 19.62 49.91
C LEU A 1575 -5.59 20.14 49.00
N ASN A 1576 -4.45 19.45 48.94
CA ASN A 1576 -3.38 19.78 48.01
C ASN A 1576 -3.75 19.46 46.55
N CYS A 1577 -4.39 18.33 46.28
CA CYS A 1577 -4.89 18.00 44.94
C CYS A 1577 -5.90 19.04 44.44
N LEU A 1578 -6.83 19.49 45.29
CA LEU A 1578 -7.82 20.52 44.93
C LEU A 1578 -7.18 21.88 44.60
N LYS A 1579 -6.07 22.24 45.26
CA LYS A 1579 -5.29 23.45 44.91
C LYS A 1579 -4.63 23.34 43.54
N GLN A 1580 -4.22 22.14 43.13
CA GLN A 1580 -3.61 21.87 41.83
C GLN A 1580 -4.68 21.52 40.77
N LYS A 1581 -5.55 22.47 40.42
CA LYS A 1581 -6.73 22.25 39.54
C LYS A 1581 -6.46 21.49 38.22
N ASN A 1582 -5.25 21.52 37.68
CA ASN A 1582 -4.92 20.95 36.37
C ASN A 1582 -4.52 19.46 36.39
N THR A 1583 -4.34 18.83 37.56
CA THR A 1583 -3.88 17.43 37.65
C THR A 1583 -4.97 16.43 38.05
N VAL A 1584 -6.16 16.89 38.44
CA VAL A 1584 -7.22 16.01 38.97
C VAL A 1584 -8.11 15.48 37.86
N VAL A 1585 -8.38 14.17 37.89
CA VAL A 1585 -9.28 13.50 36.94
C VAL A 1585 -10.74 13.85 37.25
N ARG A 1586 -11.48 14.17 36.18
CA ARG A 1586 -12.90 14.55 36.26
C ARG A 1586 -13.80 13.41 35.80
N TYR A 1587 -15.05 13.47 36.22
CA TYR A 1587 -16.08 12.46 35.93
C TYR A 1587 -17.29 13.10 35.22
N PRO A 1588 -17.86 12.45 34.18
CA PRO A 1588 -17.40 11.19 33.62
C PRO A 1588 -16.03 11.38 32.95
N ARG A 1589 -15.21 10.33 32.98
CA ARG A 1589 -13.90 10.35 32.33
C ARG A 1589 -14.05 10.68 30.85
N LYS A 1590 -13.11 11.44 30.29
CA LYS A 1590 -13.08 11.67 28.84
C LYS A 1590 -12.73 10.35 28.17
N ARG A 1591 -13.56 9.91 27.23
CA ARG A 1591 -13.29 8.70 26.45
C ARG A 1591 -12.09 8.93 25.54
N ASN A 1592 -11.17 7.97 25.54
CA ASN A 1592 -9.93 8.07 24.78
C ASN A 1592 -10.18 7.69 23.32
N SER A 1593 -9.79 8.57 22.38
CA SER A 1593 -9.98 8.39 20.93
C SER A 1593 -8.65 8.29 20.18
N LEU A 1594 -8.62 7.78 18.94
CA LEU A 1594 -7.43 8.05 18.12
C LEU A 1594 -7.33 9.57 17.83
N ILE A 1595 -6.17 10.05 17.38
CA ILE A 1595 -6.01 11.46 16.99
C ILE A 1595 -6.97 11.85 15.86
N GLU A 1596 -7.24 13.15 15.69
CA GLU A 1596 -7.91 13.59 14.48
C GLU A 1596 -6.94 13.57 13.30
N LEU A 1597 -7.38 13.02 12.18
CA LEU A 1597 -6.62 12.99 10.93
C LEU A 1597 -7.21 14.03 9.95
N PRO A 1598 -6.39 14.69 9.12
CA PRO A 1598 -6.88 15.62 8.12
C PRO A 1598 -7.71 14.89 7.06
N ASP A 1599 -8.70 15.58 6.47
CA ASP A 1599 -9.53 14.99 5.43
C ASP A 1599 -8.74 14.75 4.13
N ASP A 1600 -7.82 15.64 3.77
CA ASP A 1600 -6.91 15.51 2.61
C ASP A 1600 -5.55 14.94 3.03
N TYR A 1601 -5.14 13.83 2.41
CA TYR A 1601 -3.87 13.18 2.66
C TYR A 1601 -2.64 14.04 2.33
N SER A 1602 -2.78 14.99 1.38
CA SER A 1602 -1.68 15.90 1.00
C SER A 1602 -1.18 16.74 2.19
N CYS A 1603 -2.06 17.03 3.16
CA CYS A 1603 -1.70 17.71 4.41
C CYS A 1603 -0.69 16.90 5.23
N LEU A 1604 -0.85 15.57 5.28
CA LEU A 1604 0.11 14.68 5.97
C LEU A 1604 1.44 14.61 5.22
N LEU A 1605 1.41 14.50 3.89
CA LEU A 1605 2.63 14.51 3.07
C LEU A 1605 3.46 15.78 3.31
N ASN A 1606 2.79 16.91 3.46
CA ASN A 1606 3.42 18.18 3.78
C ASN A 1606 3.98 18.22 5.23
N GLN A 1607 3.22 17.72 6.20
CA GLN A 1607 3.73 17.58 7.57
C GLN A 1607 4.98 16.67 7.63
N ALA A 1608 5.00 15.62 6.81
CA ALA A 1608 6.12 14.71 6.64
C ALA A 1608 7.32 15.30 5.89
N SER A 1609 7.14 16.24 4.98
CA SER A 1609 8.25 16.92 4.30
C SER A 1609 8.96 17.91 5.21
N HIS A 1610 8.24 18.51 6.18
CA HIS A 1610 8.81 19.41 7.19
C HIS A 1610 9.42 18.69 8.40
N PHE A 1611 9.23 17.37 8.53
CA PHE A 1611 9.73 16.63 9.68
C PHE A 1611 11.26 16.58 9.69
N ARG A 1612 11.85 17.21 10.71
CA ARG A 1612 13.27 17.10 11.04
C ARG A 1612 13.44 16.21 12.26
N CYS A 1613 14.37 15.26 12.17
CA CYS A 1613 14.68 14.41 13.31
C CYS A 1613 15.42 15.22 14.38
N PRO A 1614 14.94 15.22 15.64
CA PRO A 1614 15.56 15.99 16.70
C PRO A 1614 16.96 15.50 17.13
N ARG A 1615 17.36 14.28 16.73
CA ARG A 1615 18.67 13.66 17.08
C ARG A 1615 19.72 13.72 15.98
N SER A 1616 19.45 14.43 14.90
CA SER A 1616 20.33 14.47 13.73
C SER A 1616 20.39 15.88 13.20
N ALA A 1617 21.61 16.36 13.00
CA ALA A 1617 21.87 17.67 12.40
C ALA A 1617 21.66 17.68 10.87
N ASP A 1618 21.49 16.51 10.24
CA ASP A 1618 21.35 16.37 8.80
C ASP A 1618 19.93 16.63 8.31
N ASP A 1619 19.83 17.37 7.19
CA ASP A 1619 18.62 17.57 6.38
C ASP A 1619 18.19 16.30 5.59
N GLU A 1620 18.73 15.12 5.90
CA GLU A 1620 18.45 13.87 5.17
C GLU A 1620 17.16 13.15 5.57
N ARG A 1621 16.66 12.39 4.58
CA ARG A 1621 15.34 11.78 4.48
C ARG A 1621 15.14 10.63 5.47
N LYS A 1622 14.45 10.87 6.58
CA LYS A 1622 13.92 9.81 7.45
C LYS A 1622 12.51 9.43 7.04
N HIS A 1623 12.10 8.19 7.25
CA HIS A 1623 10.72 7.74 6.99
C HIS A 1623 9.81 8.26 8.10
N PRO A 1624 9.03 9.34 7.90
CA PRO A 1624 8.22 9.89 8.97
C PRO A 1624 6.97 9.02 9.16
N VAL A 1625 6.73 8.65 10.40
CA VAL A 1625 5.57 7.83 10.80
C VAL A 1625 4.77 8.57 11.86
N LEU A 1626 3.45 8.57 11.71
CA LEU A 1626 2.55 9.24 12.65
C LEU A 1626 1.97 8.22 13.63
N CYS A 1627 2.21 8.40 14.92
CA CYS A 1627 1.53 7.65 15.97
C CYS A 1627 0.05 8.06 16.03
N LEU A 1628 -0.86 7.15 15.72
CA LEU A 1628 -2.30 7.45 15.77
C LEU A 1628 -2.86 7.51 17.21
N PHE A 1629 -2.07 7.09 18.21
CA PHE A 1629 -2.42 7.24 19.62
C PHE A 1629 -2.12 8.64 20.16
N CYS A 1630 -1.03 9.30 19.77
CA CYS A 1630 -0.63 10.58 20.38
C CYS A 1630 -0.32 11.72 19.39
N GLY A 1631 -0.17 11.43 18.10
CA GLY A 1631 0.15 12.42 17.07
C GLY A 1631 1.64 12.72 16.92
N ALA A 1632 2.52 12.03 17.66
CA ALA A 1632 3.95 12.16 17.48
C ALA A 1632 4.38 11.66 16.09
N ILE A 1633 5.20 12.45 15.41
CA ILE A 1633 5.90 12.03 14.19
C ILE A 1633 7.28 11.52 14.59
N LEU A 1634 7.59 10.29 14.18
CA LEU A 1634 8.82 9.59 14.53
C LEU A 1634 9.59 9.18 13.27
N CYS A 1635 10.86 8.84 13.44
CA CYS A 1635 11.66 8.22 12.39
C CYS A 1635 11.36 6.72 12.36
N SER A 1636 11.25 6.13 11.17
CA SER A 1636 11.17 4.68 11.02
C SER A 1636 12.32 4.07 10.24
N GLN A 1637 12.77 2.89 10.64
CA GLN A 1637 13.85 2.13 9.97
C GLN A 1637 15.14 2.93 9.82
N ASN A 1638 15.46 3.77 10.80
CA ASN A 1638 16.64 4.63 10.80
C ASN A 1638 17.41 4.49 12.10
N ILE A 1639 18.73 4.29 12.00
CA ILE A 1639 19.68 4.16 13.13
C ILE A 1639 19.70 5.39 14.06
N CYS A 1640 19.43 6.59 13.54
CA CYS A 1640 19.52 7.86 14.27
C CYS A 1640 18.66 8.00 15.55
N CYS A 1641 17.56 7.25 15.65
CA CYS A 1641 16.63 7.32 16.78
C CYS A 1641 16.48 5.96 17.47
N GLN A 1642 17.46 5.08 17.30
CA GLN A 1642 17.49 3.83 18.04
C GLN A 1642 17.74 4.09 19.53
N GLU A 1643 17.18 3.19 20.33
CA GLU A 1643 17.27 3.21 21.79
C GLU A 1643 17.61 1.82 22.29
N ILE A 1644 18.36 1.73 23.39
CA ILE A 1644 18.71 0.45 24.01
C ILE A 1644 17.65 0.13 25.07
N VAL A 1645 16.89 -0.96 24.84
CA VAL A 1645 15.88 -1.46 25.80
C VAL A 1645 16.25 -2.88 26.20
N ASN A 1646 16.63 -3.08 27.47
CA ASN A 1646 17.08 -4.36 28.02
C ASN A 1646 18.27 -4.98 27.28
N GLY A 1647 19.22 -4.15 26.81
CA GLY A 1647 20.42 -4.61 26.09
C GLY A 1647 20.24 -4.84 24.59
N GLU A 1648 19.04 -4.61 24.04
CA GLU A 1648 18.75 -4.70 22.60
C GLU A 1648 18.47 -3.32 22.02
N GLU A 1649 19.02 -3.03 20.83
CA GLU A 1649 18.69 -1.82 20.07
C GLU A 1649 17.32 -1.95 19.42
N VAL A 1650 16.43 -0.98 19.67
CA VAL A 1650 15.10 -0.92 19.08
C VAL A 1650 14.90 0.41 18.36
N GLY A 1651 14.13 0.41 17.29
CA GLY A 1651 13.75 1.60 16.54
C GLY A 1651 12.83 2.53 17.32
N ALA A 1652 12.68 3.76 16.82
CA ALA A 1652 11.96 4.82 17.52
C ALA A 1652 10.46 4.51 17.68
N CYS A 1653 9.84 3.78 16.73
CA CYS A 1653 8.43 3.42 16.83
C CYS A 1653 8.20 2.37 17.91
N ILE A 1654 9.08 1.38 17.99
CA ILE A 1654 9.01 0.33 19.02
C ILE A 1654 9.26 0.94 20.39
N PHE A 1655 10.31 1.76 20.54
CA PHE A 1655 10.56 2.52 21.76
C PHE A 1655 9.35 3.36 22.17
N HIS A 1656 8.76 4.08 21.22
CA HIS A 1656 7.56 4.87 21.47
C HIS A 1656 6.35 4.02 21.83
N ALA A 1657 6.13 2.87 21.19
CA ALA A 1657 5.01 1.97 21.47
C ALA A 1657 5.08 1.41 22.90
N LEU A 1658 6.28 1.12 23.42
CA LEU A 1658 6.49 0.68 24.79
C LEU A 1658 5.99 1.70 25.82
N HIS A 1659 6.12 3.01 25.54
CA HIS A 1659 5.69 4.08 26.43
C HIS A 1659 4.29 4.63 26.13
N CYS A 1660 3.86 4.69 24.87
CA CYS A 1660 2.61 5.31 24.47
C CYS A 1660 1.40 4.35 24.59
N GLY A 1661 1.61 3.07 24.30
CA GLY A 1661 0.54 2.08 24.24
C GLY A 1661 0.83 0.80 25.01
N ALA A 1662 1.78 0.84 25.96
CA ALA A 1662 2.20 -0.31 26.76
C ALA A 1662 2.69 -1.51 25.93
N GLY A 1663 3.33 -1.26 24.78
CA GLY A 1663 3.87 -2.27 23.87
C GLY A 1663 3.03 -2.53 22.63
N VAL A 1664 1.82 -1.96 22.51
CA VAL A 1664 1.02 -1.98 21.27
C VAL A 1664 0.85 -0.56 20.74
N CYS A 1665 0.85 -0.38 19.42
CA CYS A 1665 0.60 0.94 18.83
C CYS A 1665 0.08 0.83 17.39
N ILE A 1666 -0.53 1.91 16.91
CA ILE A 1666 -0.98 2.07 15.52
C ILE A 1666 -0.23 3.24 14.89
N PHE A 1667 0.56 2.96 13.85
CA PHE A 1667 1.33 3.95 13.11
C PHE A 1667 0.80 4.13 11.68
N LEU A 1668 0.81 5.35 11.18
CA LEU A 1668 0.58 5.64 9.76
C LEU A 1668 1.92 5.99 9.11
N LYS A 1669 2.40 5.15 8.19
CA LYS A 1669 3.57 5.45 7.34
C LYS A 1669 3.15 6.44 6.27
N ILE A 1670 3.44 7.73 6.48
CA ILE A 1670 2.89 8.82 5.67
C ILE A 1670 3.31 8.71 4.20
N ARG A 1671 4.57 8.38 3.89
CA ARG A 1671 5.02 8.26 2.50
C ARG A 1671 4.56 6.98 1.79
N GLU A 1672 4.02 6.03 2.54
CA GLU A 1672 3.56 4.73 1.99
C GLU A 1672 2.03 4.60 1.98
N CYS A 1673 1.28 5.55 2.55
CA CYS A 1673 -0.17 5.45 2.73
C CYS A 1673 -0.60 4.07 3.26
N ARG A 1674 0.06 3.66 4.35
CA ARG A 1674 -0.11 2.35 4.96
C ARG A 1674 -0.12 2.47 6.47
N VAL A 1675 -1.08 1.81 7.10
CA VAL A 1675 -1.12 1.68 8.56
C VAL A 1675 -0.30 0.46 8.95
N VAL A 1676 0.41 0.57 10.07
CA VAL A 1676 1.18 -0.50 10.67
C VAL A 1676 0.70 -0.69 12.09
N LEU A 1677 0.32 -1.93 12.41
CA LEU A 1677 0.04 -2.36 13.77
C LEU A 1677 1.31 -2.98 14.33
N VAL A 1678 1.73 -2.56 15.51
CA VAL A 1678 2.89 -3.16 16.19
C VAL A 1678 2.50 -3.74 17.54
N GLU A 1679 3.22 -4.79 17.91
CA GLU A 1679 3.16 -5.41 19.21
C GLU A 1679 4.57 -5.86 19.62
N GLY A 1680 4.98 -5.50 20.83
CA GLY A 1680 6.27 -5.85 21.38
C GLY A 1680 7.45 -5.27 20.57
N LYS A 1681 8.57 -6.01 20.55
CA LYS A 1681 9.80 -5.60 19.86
C LYS A 1681 9.92 -6.15 18.43
N ALA A 1682 9.26 -7.26 18.13
CA ALA A 1682 9.55 -8.06 16.94
C ALA A 1682 8.32 -8.39 16.07
N ARG A 1683 7.11 -7.89 16.42
CA ARG A 1683 5.88 -8.26 15.74
C ARG A 1683 5.11 -7.04 15.23
N GLY A 1684 4.51 -7.22 14.06
CA GLY A 1684 3.61 -6.27 13.47
C GLY A 1684 2.94 -6.80 12.22
N CYS A 1685 1.99 -6.04 11.70
CA CYS A 1685 1.36 -6.29 10.41
C CYS A 1685 1.00 -4.99 9.69
N ALA A 1686 0.87 -5.09 8.36
CA ALA A 1686 0.35 -4.00 7.54
C ALA A 1686 -1.18 -4.01 7.56
N TYR A 1687 -1.79 -2.83 7.69
CA TYR A 1687 -3.22 -2.60 7.64
C TYR A 1687 -3.57 -1.54 6.57
N PRO A 1688 -4.70 -1.67 5.86
CA PRO A 1688 -5.12 -0.66 4.89
C PRO A 1688 -5.29 0.71 5.52
N ALA A 1689 -4.72 1.75 4.90
CA ALA A 1689 -4.92 3.12 5.37
C ALA A 1689 -6.40 3.53 5.29
N PRO A 1690 -6.86 4.41 6.21
CA PRO A 1690 -8.23 4.92 6.19
C PRO A 1690 -8.46 5.99 5.11
N TYR A 1691 -7.59 6.09 4.10
CA TYR A 1691 -7.69 7.06 3.01
C TYR A 1691 -8.03 6.38 1.69
N LEU A 1692 -9.01 6.93 0.98
CA LEU A 1692 -9.53 6.39 -0.27
C LEU A 1692 -9.49 7.45 -1.38
N ASP A 1693 -9.20 7.02 -2.60
CA ASP A 1693 -9.42 7.83 -3.79
C ASP A 1693 -10.91 7.87 -4.17
N GLU A 1694 -11.25 8.64 -5.21
CA GLU A 1694 -12.62 8.79 -5.70
C GLU A 1694 -13.28 7.46 -6.13
N TYR A 1695 -12.47 6.44 -6.42
CA TYR A 1695 -12.91 5.09 -6.80
C TYR A 1695 -13.08 4.16 -5.60
N GLY A 1696 -12.85 4.64 -4.37
CA GLY A 1696 -12.97 3.85 -3.16
C GLY A 1696 -11.77 2.91 -2.93
N GLU A 1697 -10.59 3.25 -3.45
CA GLU A 1697 -9.37 2.47 -3.34
C GLU A 1697 -8.29 3.14 -2.50
N THR A 1698 -7.49 2.36 -1.80
CA THR A 1698 -6.26 2.83 -1.14
C THR A 1698 -5.12 2.88 -2.15
N ASP A 1699 -4.13 3.75 -1.98
CA ASP A 1699 -2.94 3.82 -2.84
C ASP A 1699 -1.64 3.52 -2.06
N PRO A 1700 -1.39 2.24 -1.67
CA PRO A 1700 -0.19 1.88 -0.94
C PRO A 1700 1.07 2.15 -1.77
N GLY A 1701 1.99 2.92 -1.20
CA GLY A 1701 3.21 3.41 -1.86
C GLY A 1701 2.98 4.60 -2.78
N LEU A 1702 1.78 5.19 -2.80
CA LEU A 1702 1.43 6.39 -3.58
C LEU A 1702 1.79 6.28 -5.07
N LYS A 1703 1.67 5.06 -5.64
CA LYS A 1703 2.12 4.76 -7.01
C LYS A 1703 1.13 5.30 -8.05
N ARG A 1704 -0.17 5.25 -7.75
CA ARG A 1704 -1.21 5.78 -8.65
C ARG A 1704 -1.29 7.30 -8.58
N GLY A 1705 -0.99 7.88 -7.42
CA GLY A 1705 -0.92 9.33 -7.19
C GLY A 1705 -2.28 10.02 -7.22
N ASN A 1706 -3.39 9.29 -7.17
CA ASN A 1706 -4.73 9.89 -7.12
C ASN A 1706 -4.92 10.66 -5.80
N PRO A 1707 -5.75 11.72 -5.76
CA PRO A 1707 -6.11 12.40 -4.52
C PRO A 1707 -6.75 11.43 -3.52
N LEU A 1708 -6.34 11.51 -2.26
CA LEU A 1708 -6.75 10.57 -1.20
C LEU A 1708 -7.46 11.32 -0.07
N HIS A 1709 -8.65 10.83 0.29
CA HIS A 1709 -9.51 11.44 1.31
C HIS A 1709 -9.83 10.48 2.47
N LEU A 1710 -9.94 11.02 3.68
CA LEU A 1710 -10.21 10.25 4.88
C LEU A 1710 -11.61 9.60 4.86
N SER A 1711 -11.65 8.28 4.85
CA SER A 1711 -12.85 7.49 5.11
C SER A 1711 -13.10 7.40 6.62
N ARG A 1712 -14.05 8.20 7.11
CA ARG A 1712 -14.45 8.21 8.53
C ARG A 1712 -14.91 6.83 9.02
N GLU A 1713 -15.53 6.03 8.14
CA GLU A 1713 -15.98 4.67 8.47
C GLU A 1713 -14.80 3.71 8.69
N ARG A 1714 -13.79 3.74 7.82
CA ARG A 1714 -12.55 2.95 8.00
C ARG A 1714 -11.76 3.40 9.21
N TYR A 1715 -11.67 4.71 9.43
CA TYR A 1715 -10.98 5.25 10.59
C TYR A 1715 -11.67 4.84 11.90
N ARG A 1716 -13.01 4.87 11.93
CA ARG A 1716 -13.81 4.37 13.04
C ARG A 1716 -13.57 2.87 13.28
N LYS A 1717 -13.45 2.05 12.23
CA LYS A 1717 -13.09 0.63 12.39
C LYS A 1717 -11.72 0.45 13.04
N LEU A 1718 -10.72 1.23 12.63
CA LEU A 1718 -9.39 1.21 13.23
C LEU A 1718 -9.42 1.62 14.71
N HIS A 1719 -10.24 2.63 15.03
CA HIS A 1719 -10.49 3.05 16.40
C HIS A 1719 -11.10 1.93 17.26
N LEU A 1720 -12.09 1.20 16.72
CA LEU A 1720 -12.70 0.05 17.40
C LEU A 1720 -11.73 -1.12 17.61
N VAL A 1721 -10.83 -1.40 16.66
CA VAL A 1721 -9.80 -2.45 16.82
C VAL A 1721 -8.91 -2.17 18.05
N TRP A 1722 -8.60 -0.91 18.30
CA TRP A 1722 -7.86 -0.51 19.50
C TRP A 1722 -8.71 -0.57 20.77
N GLN A 1723 -9.93 0.02 20.77
CA GLN A 1723 -10.81 0.02 21.95
C GLN A 1723 -11.27 -1.39 22.36
N GLN A 1724 -11.33 -2.34 21.43
CA GLN A 1724 -11.65 -3.76 21.70
C GLN A 1724 -10.43 -4.62 22.05
N HIS A 1725 -9.23 -4.02 22.10
CA HIS A 1725 -7.96 -4.72 22.37
C HIS A 1725 -7.64 -5.83 21.36
N CYS A 1726 -8.08 -5.66 20.11
CA CYS A 1726 -7.93 -6.63 19.01
C CYS A 1726 -6.67 -6.42 18.16
N ILE A 1727 -5.80 -5.46 18.49
CA ILE A 1727 -4.56 -5.19 17.72
C ILE A 1727 -3.69 -6.46 17.62
N ILE A 1728 -3.48 -7.14 18.74
CA ILE A 1728 -2.67 -8.37 18.81
C ILE A 1728 -3.30 -9.49 17.98
N GLU A 1729 -4.62 -9.63 18.06
CA GLU A 1729 -5.39 -10.61 17.27
C GLU A 1729 -5.26 -10.36 15.77
N GLU A 1730 -5.33 -9.10 15.34
CA GLU A 1730 -5.22 -8.71 13.94
C GLU A 1730 -3.81 -8.95 13.38
N ILE A 1731 -2.77 -8.73 14.20
CA ILE A 1731 -1.37 -9.04 13.84
C ILE A 1731 -1.21 -10.55 13.60
N ALA A 1732 -1.66 -11.39 14.55
CA ALA A 1732 -1.54 -12.83 14.44
C ALA A 1732 -2.28 -13.38 13.20
N ARG A 1733 -3.52 -12.93 12.96
CA ARG A 1733 -4.31 -13.33 11.79
C ARG A 1733 -3.62 -12.93 10.47
N SER A 1734 -3.03 -11.73 10.42
CA SER A 1734 -2.34 -11.26 9.23
C SER A 1734 -1.05 -12.04 8.95
N GLN A 1735 -0.27 -12.39 9.98
CA GLN A 1735 0.96 -13.16 9.81
C GLN A 1735 0.67 -14.60 9.36
N GLU A 1736 -0.45 -15.19 9.79
CA GLU A 1736 -0.89 -16.51 9.32
C GLU A 1736 -1.26 -16.49 7.82
N THR A 1737 -1.93 -15.42 7.35
CA THR A 1737 -2.30 -15.27 5.93
C THR A 1737 -1.12 -14.86 5.06
N ASN A 1738 -0.24 -13.98 5.55
CA ASN A 1738 0.90 -13.44 4.82
C ASN A 1738 2.19 -14.18 5.20
N GLN A 1739 2.30 -15.45 4.80
CA GLN A 1739 3.55 -16.21 4.99
C GLN A 1739 4.76 -15.55 4.27
N MET A 1740 4.56 -14.65 3.32
CA MET A 1740 5.62 -14.02 2.52
C MET A 1740 6.41 -12.89 3.21
N LEU A 1741 6.05 -12.44 4.42
CA LEU A 1741 6.71 -11.29 5.09
C LEU A 1741 8.03 -11.65 5.82
N PHE A 1742 8.79 -12.64 5.32
CA PHE A 1742 10.02 -13.17 5.93
C PHE A 1742 11.19 -12.18 6.11
N GLY A 1743 11.10 -10.92 5.63
CA GLY A 1743 12.22 -9.98 5.60
C GLY A 1743 12.04 -8.64 6.33
N PHE A 1744 10.88 -8.38 6.97
CA PHE A 1744 10.68 -7.09 7.62
C PHE A 1744 11.21 -7.11 9.06
N ASN A 1745 12.31 -6.38 9.32
CA ASN A 1745 12.86 -6.25 10.67
C ASN A 1745 12.01 -5.27 11.50
N TRP A 1746 11.00 -5.79 12.19
CA TRP A 1746 10.11 -5.02 13.07
C TRP A 1746 10.84 -4.30 14.20
N GLN A 1747 11.98 -4.84 14.64
CA GLN A 1747 12.78 -4.26 15.71
C GLN A 1747 13.39 -2.91 15.32
N LEU A 1748 13.65 -2.69 14.03
CA LEU A 1748 14.17 -1.41 13.50
C LEU A 1748 13.08 -0.36 13.25
N LEU A 1749 11.79 -0.70 13.44
CA LEU A 1749 10.68 0.19 13.07
C LEU A 1749 10.72 1.52 13.84
#